data_AF-A0A2U1F8L9-F1
#
_entry.id   AF-A0A2U1F8L9-F1
#
_cell.length_a   1.000
_cell.length_b   1.000
_cell.length_c   1.000
_cell.angle_alpha   90.00
_cell.angle_beta   90.00
_cell.angle_gamma   90.00
#
_symmetry.space_group_name_H-M   'P 1'
#
loop_
_entity.id
_entity.type
_entity.pdbx_description
1 polymer ?
#
loop_
_entity_poly.entity_id
_entity_poly.type
_entity_poly.pdbx_seq_one_letter_code
_entity_poly.pdbx_strand_id
1 'polypeptide(L)'
;MTAVAVAMVLTVLTVSGLVNASVGNDAHARPSEGHDAVPPAISAGGPVIDARTDPVRSARLPERTVALTFDDGPDPRWTPEILAVLARHRVPGTFFVVGSMVAQHPEVAQRIVAAGSELGVHTFTHPDLAGVSGWRREREIADTELAIAGATGVSTHLVRPPFSSTSDALDDPGYGTVVAAGRAGYVTVLTDVDGEDWQRPGVDAIVRNATPRDGAGATVLLHDAGGDRSQTVAALERLIPQLQAQGYRFATVSDAAGLGPYGRAAPPRDRLVGQGLLATVGVAQGVVVLMRVALIGVGALVILRLAVMLVVARRHARRRRDPAFSWGEPVTEPVSVVVPAFNEAENIEATVRSILANDHPLEVVVVDDGSTDGTADLLSDLALPRVRVVRQANAGKSAALNRGVAAAEHDIVVMIDGDTIFQPDTVAELVAPFADPAVGAVAGNVKIANRDRLIPRMQHLEYVVGFNVDRRVQDSWGSISTIPGAAGAFRREAVQEVGGLSSDTLAEDTDLTIALGRAGRRVVYADRALAWTEAPATAGQLWRQRFRWSYGTMQALWKHRRALRERGASGRMGRLGLAHIAVFHVALPLAAPLVDLLFVYGLLFGDPAVALLLWGSMLLLQTVAGLLAFRMDGEPVGPLWALPVQQLLYRQLMYVVLVQAVISALTGAGVRWQKLQRVGAVAEHLAAPAGDDGRSRPAGDRLPVPATTRGPAPDDAPAVPAATRAPRTGGGRERWLDLLRAVALLRVVTYHAFGGGWMSMVFPSMGVMFALGGSLMVQSLRRGSSGTALDVIGHRLRRLLPPLWLFGLIAVPVMLWRGWPAQDADGTVNSPLVWSELLYWVFPLVDPPGSDWGADAVIGLWYIRAYLWFVLLTPLMLWFFRRRPLVALAVPLVVVALDAVLGSPLGEWGAIGPVLVDGATFAACWMLGFAHREGTLRRLPVLLGTGAAAVLVAGGLAWAFTHPAGDDGVDLNDIPLAQALVSFGAVLLVLRVNPAMAWLERVPLLGRFVTVVNARAITIYLWHNVAIAAAVPIGDRLGWRSGGQYFLVALGLVVVAVLAVGWVEDLAAGRRLALLPDSRATRRPARPAPVGPRPPVIPTDVENGVTSALSQGSLRTQGLRARLGRAVGVAPPPPRQAPPTPSAPPADRVAAVVPPRRGPMPHIPVGPRRGRATPAPLPAPISPPSGVAMPVGVRTSGDGRYTPVPDGAAPVPAPPPPLPAPAPGPATPWPGRAPRPTAPRPTAPRPVPSADRAGHVPAPPQPSGHHHRTGDDEGPRAR
;
A
#
# COMPACT_ATOMS: atom_id res chain seq x y z
N MET A 1 13.08 15.73 -5.00
CA MET A 1 11.84 15.78 -5.80
C MET A 1 10.93 14.59 -5.53
N THR A 2 11.20 13.37 -6.00
CA THR A 2 10.26 12.22 -5.87
C THR A 2 9.73 11.97 -4.46
N ALA A 3 10.59 11.98 -3.43
CA ALA A 3 10.16 11.83 -2.03
C ALA A 3 9.24 12.96 -1.54
N VAL A 4 9.39 14.19 -2.06
CA VAL A 4 8.52 15.33 -1.75
C VAL A 4 7.17 15.19 -2.46
N ALA A 5 7.16 14.72 -3.71
CA ALA A 5 5.91 14.43 -4.42
C ALA A 5 5.11 13.30 -3.75
N VAL A 6 5.79 12.23 -3.31
CA VAL A 6 5.16 11.15 -2.52
C VAL A 6 4.64 11.68 -1.19
N ALA A 7 5.43 12.47 -0.45
CA ALA A 7 4.98 13.09 0.80
C ALA A 7 3.76 13.99 0.58
N MET A 8 3.76 14.84 -0.45
CA MET A 8 2.64 15.72 -0.78
C MET A 8 1.36 14.95 -1.14
N VAL A 9 1.47 13.86 -1.92
CA VAL A 9 0.33 12.99 -2.23
C VAL A 9 -0.18 12.27 -0.98
N LEU A 10 0.72 11.80 -0.10
CA LEU A 10 0.32 11.20 1.18
C LEU A 10 -0.36 12.23 2.09
N THR A 11 0.16 13.45 2.22
CA THR A 11 -0.48 14.53 3.00
C THR A 11 -1.87 14.89 2.44
N VAL A 12 -2.01 15.00 1.12
CA VAL A 12 -3.31 15.21 0.45
C VAL A 12 -4.29 14.07 0.78
N LEU A 13 -3.84 12.82 0.73
CA LEU A 13 -4.67 11.67 1.08
C LEU A 13 -4.99 11.61 2.57
N THR A 14 -4.07 11.98 3.47
CA THR A 14 -4.33 12.05 4.92
C THR A 14 -5.34 13.17 5.24
N VAL A 15 -5.20 14.36 4.67
CA VAL A 15 -6.19 15.46 4.86
C VAL A 15 -7.56 15.05 4.32
N SER A 16 -7.62 14.48 3.12
CA SER A 16 -8.89 13.99 2.55
C SER A 16 -9.45 12.80 3.35
N GLY A 17 -8.59 11.99 3.98
CA GLY A 17 -8.99 10.91 4.87
C GLY A 17 -9.64 11.43 6.15
N LEU A 18 -8.92 12.29 6.89
CA LEU A 18 -9.38 12.92 8.15
C LEU A 18 -10.66 13.76 8.01
N VAL A 19 -10.98 14.23 6.80
CA VAL A 19 -12.19 15.03 6.54
C VAL A 19 -13.35 14.21 5.97
N ASN A 20 -13.10 13.13 5.23
CA ASN A 20 -14.15 12.32 4.61
C ASN A 20 -14.51 11.04 5.40
N ALA A 21 -13.67 10.61 6.35
CA ALA A 21 -13.81 9.34 7.06
C ALA A 21 -14.05 9.58 8.55
N SER A 22 -14.62 8.57 9.23
CA SER A 22 -14.85 8.55 10.67
C SER A 22 -13.55 8.35 11.49
N VAL A 23 -12.46 9.02 11.10
CA VAL A 23 -11.16 8.97 11.77
C VAL A 23 -11.06 10.18 12.68
N GLY A 24 -11.53 10.00 13.92
CA GLY A 24 -11.74 11.09 14.89
C GLY A 24 -13.22 11.33 15.20
N ASN A 25 -14.14 10.87 14.35
CA ASN A 25 -15.54 10.65 14.73
C ASN A 25 -15.61 9.46 15.68
N ASP A 26 -15.34 9.72 16.96
CA ASP A 26 -15.50 8.77 18.04
C ASP A 26 -17.01 8.56 18.23
N ALA A 27 -17.59 7.62 17.49
CA ALA A 27 -19.03 7.36 17.35
C ALA A 27 -19.67 6.70 18.59
N HIS A 28 -19.03 6.87 19.74
CA HIS A 28 -19.27 6.20 21.00
C HIS A 28 -19.19 7.26 22.10
N ALA A 29 -20.33 7.59 22.71
CA ALA A 29 -20.31 8.32 23.97
C ALA A 29 -19.55 7.48 25.02
N ARG A 30 -18.73 8.12 25.85
CA ARG A 30 -18.13 7.44 27.01
C ARG A 30 -19.21 7.15 28.07
N PRO A 31 -18.99 6.16 28.96
CA PRO A 31 -19.84 5.98 30.15
C PRO A 31 -19.88 7.26 31.00
N SER A 32 -21.06 7.60 31.55
CA SER A 32 -21.19 8.71 32.50
C SER A 32 -20.36 8.44 33.76
N GLU A 33 -19.62 9.46 34.22
CA GLU A 33 -18.83 9.41 35.44
C GLU A 33 -19.59 10.04 36.62
N GLY A 34 -18.89 10.40 37.71
CA GLY A 34 -19.49 11.08 38.86
C GLY A 34 -20.03 12.47 38.50
N HIS A 35 -20.98 12.98 39.31
CA HIS A 35 -21.60 14.30 39.13
C HIS A 35 -21.36 15.23 40.34
N ASP A 36 -20.40 14.90 41.22
CA ASP A 36 -20.21 15.56 42.52
C ASP A 36 -19.57 16.96 42.40
N ALA A 37 -18.89 17.26 41.30
CA ALA A 37 -18.33 18.58 40.99
C ALA A 37 -19.26 19.47 40.16
N VAL A 38 -20.38 18.93 39.63
CA VAL A 38 -21.39 19.70 38.87
C VAL A 38 -22.28 20.50 39.83
N PRO A 39 -22.27 21.85 39.83
CA PRO A 39 -23.04 22.61 40.79
C PRO A 39 -24.55 22.45 40.56
N PRO A 40 -25.39 22.32 41.61
CA PRO A 40 -26.85 22.22 41.45
C PRO A 40 -27.51 23.37 40.69
N ALA A 41 -26.89 24.57 40.67
CA ALA A 41 -27.33 25.72 39.88
C ALA A 41 -27.09 25.56 38.35
N ILE A 42 -26.32 24.55 37.95
CA ILE A 42 -26.07 24.17 36.56
C ILE A 42 -26.96 22.97 36.21
N SER A 43 -26.93 21.89 37.00
CA SER A 43 -27.70 20.66 36.70
C SER A 43 -29.23 20.85 36.80
N ALA A 44 -29.74 21.53 37.82
CA ALA A 44 -31.15 21.98 37.83
C ALA A 44 -31.39 23.30 37.05
N GLY A 45 -30.31 23.84 36.47
CA GLY A 45 -30.26 25.09 35.74
C GLY A 45 -30.89 25.02 34.35
N GLY A 46 -30.64 26.05 33.53
CA GLY A 46 -31.03 26.04 32.13
C GLY A 46 -29.97 25.45 31.18
N PRO A 47 -30.32 25.23 29.90
CA PRO A 47 -29.44 24.64 28.88
C PRO A 47 -28.34 25.59 28.38
N VAL A 48 -28.52 26.91 28.53
CA VAL A 48 -27.51 27.89 28.09
C VAL A 48 -26.61 28.19 29.29
N ILE A 49 -25.36 27.71 29.22
CA ILE A 49 -24.40 27.76 30.32
C ILE A 49 -23.24 28.70 29.95
N ASP A 50 -23.16 29.85 30.61
CA ASP A 50 -22.09 30.82 30.46
C ASP A 50 -21.02 30.60 31.56
N ALA A 51 -19.96 29.88 31.17
CA ALA A 51 -18.78 29.65 32.00
C ALA A 51 -17.64 30.65 31.74
N ARG A 52 -17.93 31.77 31.06
CA ARG A 52 -16.97 32.88 30.85
C ARG A 52 -16.92 33.82 32.06
N THR A 53 -17.89 33.72 32.96
CA THR A 53 -17.92 34.43 34.25
C THR A 53 -17.69 33.48 35.42
N ASP A 54 -17.15 34.02 36.51
CA ASP A 54 -17.11 33.36 37.81
C ASP A 54 -18.07 34.11 38.78
N PRO A 55 -19.09 33.46 39.37
CA PRO A 55 -19.49 32.06 39.16
C PRO A 55 -20.06 31.82 37.76
N VAL A 56 -20.00 30.55 37.33
CA VAL A 56 -20.66 30.03 36.12
C VAL A 56 -22.17 30.22 36.24
N ARG A 57 -22.83 30.57 35.13
CA ARG A 57 -24.27 30.87 35.09
C ARG A 57 -25.01 29.94 34.15
N SER A 58 -26.23 29.55 34.50
CA SER A 58 -27.16 28.87 33.61
C SER A 58 -28.37 29.75 33.32
N ALA A 59 -28.99 29.61 32.15
CA ALA A 59 -30.16 30.38 31.73
C ALA A 59 -31.16 29.49 30.95
N ARG A 60 -32.44 29.62 31.28
CA ARG A 60 -33.58 29.05 30.53
C ARG A 60 -34.13 30.11 29.56
N LEU A 61 -34.74 29.68 28.46
CA LEU A 61 -35.38 30.61 27.54
C LEU A 61 -36.67 31.20 28.15
N PRO A 62 -37.09 32.41 27.75
CA PRO A 62 -38.35 33.00 28.21
C PRO A 62 -39.56 32.13 27.89
N GLU A 63 -40.61 32.18 28.72
CA GLU A 63 -41.87 31.47 28.48
C GLU A 63 -42.37 31.65 27.04
N ARG A 64 -42.91 30.58 26.48
CA ARG A 64 -43.38 30.48 25.09
C ARG A 64 -42.34 30.90 24.03
N THR A 65 -41.04 30.80 24.32
CA THR A 65 -39.97 31.04 23.33
C THR A 65 -39.25 29.74 22.99
N VAL A 66 -39.22 29.38 21.70
CA VAL A 66 -38.52 28.19 21.18
C VAL A 66 -37.32 28.60 20.34
N ALA A 67 -36.17 27.97 20.63
CA ALA A 67 -35.01 27.96 19.74
C ALA A 67 -34.85 26.57 19.12
N LEU A 68 -35.04 26.46 17.81
CA LEU A 68 -34.76 25.24 17.06
C LEU A 68 -33.25 25.12 16.86
N THR A 69 -32.66 24.08 17.44
CA THR A 69 -31.23 23.76 17.30
C THR A 69 -31.02 22.54 16.41
N PHE A 70 -29.99 22.58 15.58
CA PHE A 70 -29.68 21.56 14.57
C PHE A 70 -28.23 21.13 14.66
N ASP A 71 -27.99 19.83 14.83
CA ASP A 71 -26.66 19.26 15.04
C ASP A 71 -26.21 18.36 13.85
N ASP A 72 -24.94 17.95 13.85
CA ASP A 72 -24.17 17.24 12.80
C ASP A 72 -23.86 17.99 11.49
N GLY A 73 -24.59 19.05 11.14
CA GLY A 73 -24.49 19.72 9.84
C GLY A 73 -23.17 20.47 9.55
N PRO A 74 -23.04 21.09 8.36
CA PRO A 74 -24.04 21.13 7.29
C PRO A 74 -23.96 19.94 6.32
N ASP A 75 -25.10 19.27 6.09
CA ASP A 75 -25.27 18.31 5.00
C ASP A 75 -25.60 19.04 3.67
N PRO A 76 -25.00 18.66 2.53
CA PRO A 76 -25.23 19.33 1.25
C PRO A 76 -26.65 19.16 0.67
N ARG A 77 -27.45 18.24 1.20
CA ARG A 77 -28.84 17.97 0.84
C ARG A 77 -29.82 18.38 1.94
N TRP A 78 -29.68 17.87 3.15
CA TRP A 78 -30.69 17.99 4.20
C TRP A 78 -30.74 19.37 4.83
N THR A 79 -29.59 20.01 5.10
CA THR A 79 -29.56 21.39 5.62
C THR A 79 -30.28 22.37 4.67
N PRO A 80 -30.09 22.33 3.33
CA PRO A 80 -30.93 23.09 2.40
C PRO A 80 -32.42 22.76 2.43
N GLU A 81 -32.82 21.49 2.63
CA GLU A 81 -34.24 21.10 2.75
C GLU A 81 -34.84 21.69 4.05
N ILE A 82 -34.11 21.64 5.18
CA ILE A 82 -34.50 22.23 6.47
C ILE A 82 -34.58 23.76 6.40
N LEU A 83 -33.57 24.44 5.85
CA LEU A 83 -33.58 25.89 5.63
C LEU A 83 -34.77 26.34 4.76
N ALA A 84 -35.23 25.51 3.82
CA ALA A 84 -36.42 25.80 3.02
C ALA A 84 -37.74 25.70 3.82
N VAL A 85 -37.82 24.80 4.81
CA VAL A 85 -38.96 24.74 5.76
C VAL A 85 -38.95 25.98 6.67
N LEU A 86 -37.79 26.27 7.27
CA LEU A 86 -37.59 27.43 8.15
C LEU A 86 -37.95 28.75 7.46
N ALA A 87 -37.50 28.94 6.22
CA ALA A 87 -37.84 30.10 5.39
C ALA A 87 -39.33 30.19 5.02
N ARG A 88 -40.02 29.05 4.77
CA ARG A 88 -41.48 29.03 4.52
C ARG A 88 -42.26 29.57 5.72
N HIS A 89 -41.90 29.15 6.93
CA HIS A 89 -42.58 29.54 8.17
C HIS A 89 -42.04 30.80 8.84
N ARG A 90 -41.00 31.43 8.25
CA ARG A 90 -40.30 32.63 8.74
C ARG A 90 -39.70 32.46 10.14
N VAL A 91 -39.12 31.29 10.39
CA VAL A 91 -38.49 30.91 11.66
C VAL A 91 -36.97 30.81 11.48
N PRO A 92 -36.14 31.43 12.35
CA PRO A 92 -34.69 31.20 12.35
C PRO A 92 -34.33 29.89 13.05
N GLY A 93 -33.19 29.30 12.69
CA GLY A 93 -32.57 28.18 13.41
C GLY A 93 -31.22 28.55 14.05
N THR A 94 -30.67 27.65 14.83
CA THR A 94 -29.29 27.72 15.36
C THR A 94 -28.59 26.39 15.09
N PHE A 95 -27.63 26.38 14.17
CA PHE A 95 -27.00 25.16 13.66
C PHE A 95 -25.63 24.95 14.31
N PHE A 96 -25.49 23.93 15.14
CA PHE A 96 -24.21 23.51 15.71
C PHE A 96 -23.48 22.64 14.67
N VAL A 97 -22.53 23.26 13.97
CA VAL A 97 -21.92 22.66 12.78
C VAL A 97 -20.57 22.01 13.06
N VAL A 98 -20.35 20.87 12.41
CA VAL A 98 -19.11 20.11 12.42
C VAL A 98 -18.12 20.75 11.44
N GLY A 99 -16.93 21.11 11.93
CA GLY A 99 -15.93 21.87 11.17
C GLY A 99 -15.44 21.19 9.90
N SER A 100 -15.31 19.86 9.89
CA SER A 100 -15.00 19.10 8.68
C SER A 100 -16.13 19.15 7.64
N MET A 101 -17.40 19.20 8.04
CA MET A 101 -18.54 19.38 7.12
C MET A 101 -18.58 20.81 6.56
N VAL A 102 -18.34 21.83 7.40
CA VAL A 102 -18.15 23.23 6.94
C VAL A 102 -16.97 23.35 5.97
N ALA A 103 -15.91 22.57 6.17
CA ALA A 103 -14.72 22.59 5.31
C ALA A 103 -14.94 21.95 3.93
N GLN A 104 -15.91 21.05 3.81
CA GLN A 104 -16.32 20.41 2.55
C GLN A 104 -17.43 21.20 1.84
N HIS A 105 -18.33 21.81 2.61
CA HIS A 105 -19.55 22.45 2.14
C HIS A 105 -19.70 23.91 2.63
N PRO A 106 -18.69 24.79 2.41
CA PRO A 106 -18.75 26.18 2.86
C PRO A 106 -19.93 26.96 2.25
N GLU A 107 -20.40 26.56 1.06
CA GLU A 107 -21.60 27.12 0.42
C GLU A 107 -22.92 26.74 1.10
N VAL A 108 -22.95 25.73 1.98
CA VAL A 108 -24.09 25.46 2.85
C VAL A 108 -24.02 26.35 4.09
N ALA A 109 -22.85 26.46 4.73
CA ALA A 109 -22.65 27.35 5.88
C ALA A 109 -22.96 28.83 5.54
N GLN A 110 -22.56 29.28 4.35
CA GLN A 110 -22.95 30.59 3.81
C GLN A 110 -24.47 30.76 3.67
N ARG A 111 -25.20 29.70 3.29
CA ARG A 111 -26.66 29.72 3.15
C ARG A 111 -27.39 29.77 4.50
N ILE A 112 -26.86 29.12 5.55
CA ILE A 112 -27.41 29.20 6.91
C ILE A 112 -27.38 30.67 7.38
N VAL A 113 -26.21 31.32 7.31
CA VAL A 113 -26.05 32.72 7.73
C VAL A 113 -26.85 33.68 6.84
N ALA A 114 -26.88 33.45 5.53
CA ALA A 114 -27.67 34.27 4.60
C ALA A 114 -29.19 34.12 4.79
N ALA A 115 -29.67 33.03 5.39
CA ALA A 115 -31.07 32.83 5.78
C ALA A 115 -31.43 33.49 7.13
N GLY A 116 -30.48 34.14 7.81
CA GLY A 116 -30.69 34.73 9.14
C GLY A 116 -30.71 33.72 10.29
N SER A 117 -30.11 32.55 10.10
CA SER A 117 -29.90 31.55 11.14
C SER A 117 -28.48 31.61 11.71
N GLU A 118 -28.30 31.17 12.95
CA GLU A 118 -26.99 31.20 13.63
C GLU A 118 -26.18 29.93 13.39
N LEU A 119 -24.86 30.03 13.53
CA LEU A 119 -23.93 28.90 13.60
C LEU A 119 -23.31 28.82 15.01
N GLY A 120 -23.27 27.62 15.58
CA GLY A 120 -22.46 27.26 16.74
C GLY A 120 -21.39 26.23 16.37
N VAL A 121 -20.39 26.04 17.23
CA VAL A 121 -19.34 25.02 17.07
C VAL A 121 -19.84 23.67 17.57
N HIS A 122 -19.69 22.62 16.76
CA HIS A 122 -19.94 21.22 17.14
C HIS A 122 -18.72 20.32 16.87
N THR A 123 -17.51 20.82 17.20
CA THR A 123 -16.20 20.19 16.95
C THR A 123 -15.83 20.03 15.48
N PHE A 124 -14.60 19.61 15.17
CA PHE A 124 -14.13 19.46 13.78
C PHE A 124 -14.40 18.05 13.24
N THR A 125 -14.23 17.03 14.08
CA THR A 125 -14.41 15.61 13.71
C THR A 125 -15.49 14.87 14.51
N HIS A 126 -16.31 15.55 15.32
CA HIS A 126 -17.34 14.92 16.18
C HIS A 126 -16.80 13.83 17.15
N PRO A 127 -15.78 14.12 17.99
CA PRO A 127 -15.50 13.31 19.17
C PRO A 127 -16.28 13.76 20.41
N ASP A 128 -16.39 12.87 21.40
CA ASP A 128 -16.69 13.29 22.78
C ASP A 128 -15.56 14.20 23.29
N LEU A 129 -15.88 15.47 23.51
CA LEU A 129 -14.89 16.46 23.94
C LEU A 129 -14.29 16.16 25.32
N ALA A 130 -15.02 15.50 26.22
CA ALA A 130 -14.51 15.12 27.52
C ALA A 130 -13.60 13.88 27.44
N GLY A 131 -13.87 12.95 26.52
CA GLY A 131 -13.04 11.78 26.24
C GLY A 131 -11.70 12.08 25.55
N VAL A 132 -11.57 13.21 24.84
CA VAL A 132 -10.31 13.59 24.16
C VAL A 132 -9.39 14.48 25.00
N SER A 133 -8.10 14.45 24.66
CA SER A 133 -7.05 15.23 25.30
C SER A 133 -7.26 16.75 25.16
N GLY A 134 -6.70 17.53 26.09
CA GLY A 134 -6.93 18.98 26.15
C GLY A 134 -6.50 19.75 24.88
N TRP A 135 -5.38 19.36 24.26
CA TRP A 135 -4.92 20.00 23.01
C TRP A 135 -5.85 19.65 21.84
N ARG A 136 -6.39 18.43 21.79
CA ARG A 136 -7.39 18.02 20.78
C ARG A 136 -8.69 18.78 21.02
N ARG A 137 -9.17 18.86 22.26
CA ARG A 137 -10.35 19.65 22.66
C ARG A 137 -10.26 21.12 22.22
N GLU A 138 -9.13 21.77 22.45
CA GLU A 138 -8.85 23.13 21.95
C GLU A 138 -8.89 23.22 20.42
N ARG A 139 -8.31 22.22 19.73
CA ARG A 139 -8.24 22.13 18.27
C ARG A 139 -9.58 21.88 17.60
N GLU A 140 -10.35 20.92 18.10
CA GLU A 140 -11.69 20.57 17.64
C GLU A 140 -12.61 21.80 17.64
N ILE A 141 -12.51 22.64 18.67
CA ILE A 141 -13.25 23.90 18.76
C ILE A 141 -12.65 24.97 17.83
N ALA A 142 -11.34 25.23 17.93
CA ALA A 142 -10.70 26.35 17.23
C ALA A 142 -10.61 26.19 15.70
N ASP A 143 -10.32 24.99 15.20
CA ASP A 143 -10.26 24.73 13.75
C ASP A 143 -11.67 24.72 13.12
N THR A 144 -12.72 24.50 13.92
CA THR A 144 -14.14 24.65 13.50
C THR A 144 -14.56 26.11 13.43
N GLU A 145 -14.24 26.92 14.43
CA GLU A 145 -14.44 28.38 14.37
C GLU A 145 -13.64 28.98 13.19
N LEU A 146 -12.42 28.49 12.91
CA LEU A 146 -11.67 28.86 11.71
C LEU A 146 -12.36 28.43 10.41
N ALA A 147 -12.98 27.25 10.35
CA ALA A 147 -13.77 26.83 9.19
C ALA A 147 -15.00 27.74 8.97
N ILE A 148 -15.75 28.05 10.04
CA ILE A 148 -16.89 28.99 10.04
C ILE A 148 -16.44 30.38 9.57
N ALA A 149 -15.40 30.93 10.19
CA ALA A 149 -14.84 32.25 9.86
C ALA A 149 -14.29 32.32 8.42
N GLY A 150 -13.66 31.24 7.93
CA GLY A 150 -13.18 31.13 6.57
C GLY A 150 -14.31 31.08 5.53
N ALA A 151 -15.37 30.32 5.82
CA ALA A 151 -16.50 30.08 4.92
C ALA A 151 -17.45 31.28 4.84
N THR A 152 -17.82 31.83 5.99
CA THR A 152 -18.90 32.83 6.12
C THR A 152 -18.38 34.25 6.33
N GLY A 153 -17.19 34.41 6.93
CA GLY A 153 -16.68 35.70 7.38
C GLY A 153 -17.26 36.20 8.71
N VAL A 154 -18.09 35.41 9.41
CA VAL A 154 -18.54 35.69 10.78
C VAL A 154 -17.90 34.74 11.80
N SER A 155 -17.82 35.18 13.05
CA SER A 155 -17.33 34.42 14.20
C SER A 155 -18.47 34.05 15.15
N THR A 156 -18.45 32.87 15.77
CA THR A 156 -19.42 32.50 16.82
C THR A 156 -18.85 32.53 18.24
N HIS A 157 -19.76 32.54 19.22
CA HIS A 157 -19.46 32.36 20.65
C HIS A 157 -20.28 31.20 21.25
N LEU A 158 -20.99 30.42 20.43
CA LEU A 158 -21.79 29.27 20.87
C LEU A 158 -21.03 27.97 20.61
N VAL A 159 -21.06 27.05 21.56
CA VAL A 159 -20.57 25.67 21.39
C VAL A 159 -21.61 24.69 21.94
N ARG A 160 -21.74 23.52 21.30
CA ARG A 160 -22.40 22.36 21.86
C ARG A 160 -21.43 21.19 21.78
N PRO A 161 -20.97 20.60 22.91
CA PRO A 161 -20.21 19.37 22.87
C PRO A 161 -21.06 18.22 22.31
N PRO A 162 -20.53 17.37 21.42
CA PRO A 162 -21.15 16.12 21.03
C PRO A 162 -21.58 15.26 22.21
N PHE A 163 -22.62 14.45 22.01
CA PHE A 163 -23.24 13.55 23.00
C PHE A 163 -23.82 14.23 24.27
N SER A 164 -23.71 15.55 24.42
CA SER A 164 -24.24 16.30 25.58
C SER A 164 -25.67 16.77 25.32
N SER A 165 -26.64 16.03 25.86
CA SER A 165 -28.07 16.33 25.71
C SER A 165 -28.53 17.45 26.66
N THR A 166 -28.72 17.17 27.94
CA THR A 166 -29.38 18.07 28.92
C THR A 166 -28.43 18.50 30.05
N SER A 167 -28.77 19.59 30.76
CA SER A 167 -27.91 20.11 31.85
C SER A 167 -27.81 19.18 33.07
N ASP A 168 -28.83 18.36 33.32
CA ASP A 168 -28.83 17.34 34.37
C ASP A 168 -28.09 16.05 34.00
N ALA A 169 -27.86 15.83 32.69
CA ALA A 169 -26.98 14.77 32.18
C ALA A 169 -25.48 15.16 32.18
N LEU A 170 -25.12 16.39 32.59
CA LEU A 170 -23.72 16.76 32.80
C LEU A 170 -23.13 16.01 33.99
N ASP A 171 -22.03 15.31 33.76
CA ASP A 171 -21.14 14.72 34.74
C ASP A 171 -19.86 15.59 34.91
N ASP A 172 -18.94 15.17 35.78
CA ASP A 172 -17.78 15.97 36.17
C ASP A 172 -16.80 16.24 35.00
N PRO A 173 -16.46 15.26 34.11
CA PRO A 173 -15.68 15.52 32.90
C PRO A 173 -16.43 16.39 31.87
N GLY A 174 -17.75 16.21 31.74
CA GLY A 174 -18.61 17.05 30.89
C GLY A 174 -18.61 18.50 31.36
N TYR A 175 -18.83 18.74 32.65
CA TYR A 175 -18.76 20.08 33.24
C TYR A 175 -17.34 20.68 33.19
N GLY A 176 -16.30 19.87 33.35
CA GLY A 176 -14.91 20.28 33.11
C GLY A 176 -14.68 20.77 31.66
N THR A 177 -15.37 20.19 30.69
CA THR A 177 -15.38 20.62 29.29
C THR A 177 -16.15 21.93 29.09
N VAL A 178 -17.30 22.12 29.74
CA VAL A 178 -18.04 23.39 29.77
C VAL A 178 -17.17 24.54 30.32
N VAL A 179 -16.46 24.31 31.42
CA VAL A 179 -15.55 25.29 32.03
C VAL A 179 -14.34 25.59 31.12
N ALA A 180 -13.80 24.58 30.42
CA ALA A 180 -12.73 24.79 29.43
C ALA A 180 -13.19 25.65 28.25
N ALA A 181 -14.39 25.39 27.71
CA ALA A 181 -14.98 26.20 26.64
C ALA A 181 -15.27 27.65 27.08
N GLY A 182 -15.75 27.84 28.32
CA GLY A 182 -15.91 29.16 28.94
C GLY A 182 -14.61 29.96 29.01
N ARG A 183 -13.50 29.32 29.39
CA ARG A 183 -12.15 29.94 29.39
C ARG A 183 -11.66 30.30 27.98
N ALA A 184 -12.10 29.56 26.95
CA ALA A 184 -11.85 29.87 25.55
C ALA A 184 -12.80 30.93 24.95
N GLY A 185 -13.77 31.43 25.73
CA GLY A 185 -14.68 32.51 25.34
C GLY A 185 -16.06 32.09 24.83
N TYR A 186 -16.38 30.79 24.85
CA TYR A 186 -17.65 30.25 24.36
C TYR A 186 -18.71 30.12 25.47
N VAL A 187 -19.97 30.12 25.07
CA VAL A 187 -21.14 29.74 25.87
C VAL A 187 -21.55 28.35 25.44
N THR A 188 -21.71 27.42 26.38
CA THR A 188 -22.23 26.08 26.08
C THR A 188 -23.74 26.13 25.94
N VAL A 189 -24.28 25.44 24.94
CA VAL A 189 -25.71 25.31 24.70
C VAL A 189 -26.07 23.82 24.66
N LEU A 190 -26.92 23.40 25.60
CA LEU A 190 -27.48 22.07 25.70
C LEU A 190 -28.93 22.07 25.15
N THR A 191 -29.76 21.08 25.49
CA THR A 191 -31.20 21.07 25.17
C THR A 191 -32.08 20.97 26.42
N ASP A 192 -33.31 21.50 26.33
CA ASP A 192 -34.40 21.15 27.26
C ASP A 192 -35.22 19.96 26.72
N VAL A 193 -35.17 19.70 25.40
CA VAL A 193 -36.08 18.82 24.67
C VAL A 193 -35.39 18.21 23.43
N ASP A 194 -35.04 16.93 23.47
CA ASP A 194 -34.61 16.16 22.29
C ASP A 194 -35.81 15.67 21.47
N GLY A 195 -35.74 15.79 20.14
CA GLY A 195 -36.70 15.19 19.21
C GLY A 195 -36.48 13.69 18.95
N GLU A 196 -35.32 13.14 19.34
CA GLU A 196 -34.83 11.78 19.03
C GLU A 196 -34.77 11.48 17.52
N ASP A 197 -34.75 12.50 16.68
CA ASP A 197 -34.92 12.35 15.23
C ASP A 197 -33.77 11.59 14.58
N TRP A 198 -32.57 11.63 15.17
CA TRP A 198 -31.41 10.84 14.79
C TRP A 198 -31.74 9.34 14.67
N GLN A 199 -32.50 8.77 15.62
CA GLN A 199 -32.97 7.37 15.61
C GLN A 199 -33.94 7.07 14.45
N ARG A 200 -34.62 8.10 13.92
CA ARG A 200 -35.72 8.04 12.94
C ARG A 200 -36.99 7.31 13.45
N PRO A 201 -37.54 7.68 14.63
CA PRO A 201 -38.65 6.98 15.29
C PRO A 201 -40.04 7.22 14.65
N GLY A 202 -40.11 8.02 13.58
CA GLY A 202 -41.33 8.40 12.89
C GLY A 202 -41.76 9.85 13.18
N VAL A 203 -42.36 10.51 12.19
CA VAL A 203 -42.72 11.94 12.22
C VAL A 203 -43.57 12.31 13.44
N ASP A 204 -44.57 11.49 13.79
CA ASP A 204 -45.42 11.74 14.97
C ASP A 204 -44.69 11.56 16.30
N ALA A 205 -43.61 10.77 16.36
CA ALA A 205 -42.76 10.68 17.55
C ALA A 205 -41.92 11.96 17.69
N ILE A 206 -41.19 12.34 16.63
CA ILE A 206 -40.36 13.55 16.60
C ILE A 206 -41.18 14.79 16.98
N VAL A 207 -42.38 14.96 16.42
CA VAL A 207 -43.26 16.11 16.74
C VAL A 207 -43.71 16.10 18.20
N ARG A 208 -44.03 14.93 18.80
CA ARG A 208 -44.41 14.85 20.23
C ARG A 208 -43.23 15.13 21.14
N ASN A 209 -42.08 14.55 20.83
CA ASN A 209 -40.85 14.68 21.60
C ASN A 209 -40.42 16.17 21.61
N ALA A 210 -40.28 16.77 20.42
CA ALA A 210 -39.87 18.16 20.20
C ALA A 210 -40.92 19.24 20.60
N THR A 211 -42.02 18.88 21.27
CA THR A 211 -43.04 19.84 21.74
C THR A 211 -42.82 20.19 23.23
N PRO A 212 -42.51 21.46 23.57
CA PRO A 212 -42.34 21.87 24.96
C PRO A 212 -43.65 21.78 25.76
N ARG A 213 -43.53 21.42 27.03
CA ARG A 213 -44.68 21.25 27.95
C ARG A 213 -45.04 22.55 28.65
N ASP A 214 -46.31 22.68 29.01
CA ASP A 214 -46.86 23.69 29.93
C ASP A 214 -46.58 25.17 29.58
N GLY A 215 -46.17 25.46 28.33
CA GLY A 215 -45.83 26.81 27.87
C GLY A 215 -44.39 27.24 28.16
N ALA A 216 -43.54 26.34 28.66
CA ALA A 216 -42.14 26.62 28.97
C ALA A 216 -41.35 27.07 27.73
N GLY A 217 -40.39 27.98 27.91
CA GLY A 217 -39.38 28.26 26.88
C GLY A 217 -38.42 27.08 26.75
N ALA A 218 -38.01 26.74 25.52
CA ALA A 218 -37.19 25.55 25.27
C ALA A 218 -36.19 25.73 24.11
N THR A 219 -34.98 25.25 24.35
CA THR A 219 -34.06 24.81 23.30
C THR A 219 -34.46 23.41 22.85
N VAL A 220 -34.68 23.22 21.54
CA VAL A 220 -35.16 21.96 20.97
C VAL A 220 -34.09 21.38 20.06
N LEU A 221 -33.63 20.15 20.34
CA LEU A 221 -32.60 19.44 19.58
C LEU A 221 -33.21 18.61 18.44
N LEU A 222 -32.64 18.79 17.24
CA LEU A 222 -32.89 18.04 16.01
C LEU A 222 -31.56 17.89 15.24
N HIS A 223 -31.49 17.05 14.21
CA HIS A 223 -30.25 16.82 13.45
C HIS A 223 -30.43 17.19 11.97
N ASP A 224 -29.44 17.86 11.37
CA ASP A 224 -29.45 18.22 9.94
C ASP A 224 -28.43 17.44 9.08
N ALA A 225 -27.62 16.55 9.67
CA ALA A 225 -26.87 15.51 8.94
C ALA A 225 -27.13 14.09 9.49
N GLY A 226 -26.11 13.30 9.85
CA GLY A 226 -26.34 11.99 10.50
C GLY A 226 -27.21 10.98 9.73
N GLY A 227 -27.20 10.97 8.39
CA GLY A 227 -27.88 9.96 7.56
C GLY A 227 -29.10 10.46 6.78
N ASP A 228 -30.28 9.87 7.02
CA ASP A 228 -31.54 10.23 6.34
C ASP A 228 -32.43 11.06 7.27
N ARG A 229 -32.56 12.37 6.98
CA ARG A 229 -33.31 13.35 7.76
C ARG A 229 -34.71 13.65 7.19
N SER A 230 -35.22 12.84 6.26
CA SER A 230 -36.55 13.05 5.65
C SER A 230 -37.69 13.12 6.69
N GLN A 231 -37.59 12.39 7.79
CA GLN A 231 -38.54 12.47 8.90
C GLN A 231 -38.45 13.81 9.65
N THR A 232 -37.25 14.34 9.86
CA THR A 232 -36.98 15.64 10.51
C THR A 232 -37.59 16.78 9.70
N VAL A 233 -37.38 16.79 8.37
CA VAL A 233 -37.98 17.77 7.45
C VAL A 233 -39.52 17.72 7.52
N ALA A 234 -40.10 16.51 7.53
CA ALA A 234 -41.55 16.32 7.64
C ALA A 234 -42.13 16.64 9.03
N ALA A 235 -41.32 16.53 10.09
CA ALA A 235 -41.69 16.92 11.46
C ALA A 235 -41.74 18.45 11.60
N LEU A 236 -40.73 19.17 11.09
CA LEU A 236 -40.68 20.64 11.13
C LEU A 236 -41.89 21.30 10.46
N GLU A 237 -42.33 20.78 9.31
CA GLU A 237 -43.52 21.25 8.59
C GLU A 237 -44.84 21.12 9.39
N ARG A 238 -44.86 20.29 10.43
CA ARG A 238 -46.01 20.12 11.35
C ARG A 238 -45.79 20.87 12.66
N LEU A 239 -44.61 20.72 13.26
CA LEU A 239 -44.24 21.28 14.55
C LEU A 239 -44.30 22.81 14.54
N ILE A 240 -43.75 23.46 13.52
CA ILE A 240 -43.67 24.93 13.49
C ILE A 240 -45.07 25.57 13.45
N PRO A 241 -45.98 25.21 12.53
CA PRO A 241 -47.36 25.72 12.56
C PRO A 241 -48.11 25.39 13.86
N GLN A 242 -47.89 24.20 14.44
CA GLN A 242 -48.56 23.81 15.69
C GLN A 242 -48.10 24.67 16.88
N LEU A 243 -46.81 24.92 17.02
CA LEU A 243 -46.27 25.79 18.08
C LEU A 243 -46.66 27.27 17.85
N GLN A 244 -46.61 27.76 16.60
CA GLN A 244 -47.12 29.10 16.27
C GLN A 244 -48.61 29.26 16.65
N ALA A 245 -49.45 28.26 16.37
CA ALA A 245 -50.88 28.27 16.72
C ALA A 245 -51.13 28.18 18.24
N GLN A 246 -50.21 27.59 19.02
CA GLN A 246 -50.22 27.61 20.48
C GLN A 246 -49.70 28.93 21.08
N GLY A 247 -49.20 29.84 20.25
CA GLY A 247 -48.68 31.14 20.65
C GLY A 247 -47.22 31.14 21.09
N TYR A 248 -46.42 30.16 20.63
CA TYR A 248 -44.97 30.20 20.79
C TYR A 248 -44.33 31.18 19.80
N ARG A 249 -43.38 31.99 20.29
CA ARG A 249 -42.44 32.75 19.49
C ARG A 249 -41.23 31.88 19.18
N PHE A 250 -40.72 31.98 17.96
CA PHE A 250 -39.40 31.45 17.61
C PHE A 250 -38.31 32.53 17.68
N ALA A 251 -37.11 32.13 18.08
CA ALA A 251 -35.92 32.97 18.14
C ALA A 251 -34.66 32.10 17.99
N THR A 252 -33.51 32.74 17.77
CA THR A 252 -32.21 32.07 17.86
C THR A 252 -31.80 31.89 19.32
N VAL A 253 -30.77 31.08 19.61
CA VAL A 253 -30.27 30.94 20.97
C VAL A 253 -29.69 32.26 21.51
N SER A 254 -28.94 33.01 20.68
CA SER A 254 -28.35 34.28 21.14
C SER A 254 -29.41 35.36 21.43
N ASP A 255 -30.46 35.46 20.60
CA ASP A 255 -31.60 36.37 20.84
C ASP A 255 -32.42 35.96 22.06
N ALA A 256 -32.72 34.66 22.23
CA ALA A 256 -33.58 34.17 23.29
C ALA A 256 -32.91 34.21 24.67
N ALA A 257 -31.61 33.94 24.75
CA ALA A 257 -30.83 33.99 25.99
C ALA A 257 -30.17 35.36 26.26
N GLY A 258 -30.34 36.34 25.36
CA GLY A 258 -29.83 37.70 25.56
C GLY A 258 -28.30 37.84 25.46
N LEU A 259 -27.63 36.96 24.71
CA LEU A 259 -26.16 36.92 24.59
C LEU A 259 -25.59 38.07 23.72
N GLY A 260 -26.45 38.86 23.10
CA GLY A 260 -26.12 39.93 22.16
C GLY A 260 -26.17 39.47 20.70
N PRO A 261 -26.00 40.37 19.74
CA PRO A 261 -26.17 40.06 18.32
C PRO A 261 -25.11 39.06 17.83
N TYR A 262 -25.60 37.97 17.24
CA TYR A 262 -24.80 37.01 16.47
C TYR A 262 -24.19 37.67 15.21
N GLY A 263 -23.25 36.97 14.57
CA GLY A 263 -22.74 37.37 13.25
C GLY A 263 -21.69 38.48 13.29
N ARG A 264 -20.94 38.61 14.39
CA ARG A 264 -19.77 39.50 14.45
C ARG A 264 -18.80 39.15 13.31
N ALA A 265 -18.27 40.16 12.62
CA ALA A 265 -17.30 39.94 11.55
C ALA A 265 -16.02 39.30 12.12
N ALA A 266 -15.63 38.15 11.56
CA ALA A 266 -14.48 37.41 12.03
C ALA A 266 -13.17 38.22 11.85
N PRO A 267 -12.19 38.08 12.76
CA PRO A 267 -10.92 38.78 12.62
C PRO A 267 -10.24 38.48 11.27
N PRO A 268 -9.64 39.48 10.59
CA PRO A 268 -9.05 39.27 9.25
C PRO A 268 -7.99 38.17 9.18
N ARG A 269 -7.25 37.95 10.28
CA ARG A 269 -6.31 36.84 10.43
C ARG A 269 -7.01 35.49 10.36
N ASP A 270 -8.09 35.34 11.10
CA ASP A 270 -8.71 34.05 11.38
C ASP A 270 -9.58 33.63 10.19
N ARG A 271 -10.23 34.60 9.54
CA ARG A 271 -10.80 34.45 8.19
C ARG A 271 -9.76 34.00 7.15
N LEU A 272 -8.55 34.56 7.15
CA LEU A 272 -7.49 34.19 6.21
C LEU A 272 -6.93 32.78 6.49
N VAL A 273 -6.73 32.41 7.75
CA VAL A 273 -6.31 31.07 8.17
C VAL A 273 -7.40 30.05 7.82
N GLY A 274 -8.66 30.36 8.11
CA GLY A 274 -9.83 29.58 7.70
C GLY A 274 -9.91 29.37 6.20
N GLN A 275 -9.75 30.41 5.40
CA GLN A 275 -9.69 30.29 3.93
C GLN A 275 -8.51 29.42 3.45
N GLY A 276 -7.38 29.42 4.16
CA GLY A 276 -6.27 28.49 3.94
C GLY A 276 -6.63 27.03 4.24
N LEU A 277 -7.37 26.78 5.33
CA LEU A 277 -7.91 25.46 5.70
C LEU A 277 -8.88 24.96 4.62
N LEU A 278 -9.90 25.77 4.27
CA LEU A 278 -10.87 25.46 3.20
C LEU A 278 -10.17 25.15 1.87
N ALA A 279 -9.22 25.97 1.45
CA ALA A 279 -8.47 25.75 0.21
C ALA A 279 -7.64 24.45 0.26
N THR A 280 -7.09 24.10 1.43
CA THR A 280 -6.32 22.84 1.61
C THR A 280 -7.24 21.62 1.51
N VAL A 281 -8.41 21.67 2.14
CA VAL A 281 -9.44 20.60 2.06
C VAL A 281 -9.99 20.46 0.65
N GLY A 282 -10.37 21.57 0.00
CA GLY A 282 -10.88 21.57 -1.37
C GLY A 282 -9.86 21.05 -2.40
N VAL A 283 -8.57 21.36 -2.24
CA VAL A 283 -7.50 20.76 -3.05
C VAL A 283 -7.37 19.27 -2.76
N ALA A 284 -7.44 18.85 -1.49
CA ALA A 284 -7.30 17.45 -1.11
C ALA A 284 -8.45 16.58 -1.66
N GLN A 285 -9.70 17.03 -1.50
CA GLN A 285 -10.88 16.39 -2.11
C GLN A 285 -10.82 16.43 -3.64
N GLY A 286 -10.47 17.56 -4.25
CA GLY A 286 -10.35 17.70 -5.70
C GLY A 286 -9.35 16.72 -6.32
N VAL A 287 -8.22 16.48 -5.65
CA VAL A 287 -7.25 15.43 -6.05
C VAL A 287 -7.86 14.03 -5.90
N VAL A 288 -8.58 13.72 -4.81
CA VAL A 288 -9.24 12.42 -4.64
C VAL A 288 -10.36 12.18 -5.68
N VAL A 289 -11.12 13.21 -6.05
CA VAL A 289 -12.12 13.15 -7.14
C VAL A 289 -11.43 12.91 -8.48
N LEU A 290 -10.36 13.65 -8.81
CA LEU A 290 -9.55 13.42 -10.01
C LEU A 290 -8.97 12.00 -10.05
N MET A 291 -8.51 11.48 -8.92
CA MET A 291 -8.04 10.11 -8.76
C MET A 291 -9.15 9.08 -9.00
N ARG A 292 -10.37 9.29 -8.48
CA ARG A 292 -11.55 8.44 -8.75
C ARG A 292 -11.94 8.46 -10.24
N VAL A 293 -11.94 9.64 -10.88
CA VAL A 293 -12.23 9.78 -12.33
C VAL A 293 -11.17 9.09 -13.19
N ALA A 294 -9.89 9.25 -12.86
CA ALA A 294 -8.79 8.58 -13.54
C ALA A 294 -8.84 7.05 -13.35
N LEU A 295 -9.29 6.56 -12.19
CA LEU A 295 -9.54 5.13 -11.95
C LEU A 295 -10.65 4.57 -12.86
N ILE A 296 -11.74 5.32 -13.08
CA ILE A 296 -12.79 4.95 -14.04
C ILE A 296 -12.21 4.85 -15.46
N GLY A 297 -11.36 5.81 -15.87
CA GLY A 297 -10.64 5.76 -17.15
C GLY A 297 -9.73 4.53 -17.30
N VAL A 298 -8.98 4.18 -16.24
CA VAL A 298 -8.16 2.96 -16.18
C VAL A 298 -9.04 1.70 -16.30
N GLY A 299 -10.15 1.64 -15.56
CA GLY A 299 -11.11 0.53 -15.65
C GLY A 299 -11.68 0.35 -17.05
N ALA A 300 -12.10 1.44 -17.69
CA ALA A 300 -12.58 1.44 -19.08
C ALA A 300 -11.52 0.93 -20.07
N LEU A 301 -10.24 1.31 -19.91
CA LEU A 301 -9.14 0.81 -20.74
C LEU A 301 -8.89 -0.69 -20.55
N VAL A 302 -9.00 -1.22 -19.33
CA VAL A 302 -8.85 -2.67 -19.06
C VAL A 302 -10.03 -3.46 -19.65
N ILE A 303 -11.26 -2.97 -19.50
CA ILE A 303 -12.46 -3.57 -20.10
C ILE A 303 -12.36 -3.54 -21.64
N LEU A 304 -11.93 -2.43 -22.23
CA LEU A 304 -11.69 -2.30 -23.67
C LEU A 304 -10.64 -3.31 -24.15
N ARG A 305 -9.53 -3.49 -23.42
CA ARG A 305 -8.50 -4.49 -23.75
C ARG A 305 -9.09 -5.91 -23.75
N LEU A 306 -9.89 -6.27 -22.75
CA LEU A 306 -10.57 -7.58 -22.72
C LEU A 306 -11.59 -7.74 -23.87
N ALA A 307 -12.33 -6.69 -24.22
CA ALA A 307 -13.27 -6.73 -25.34
C ALA A 307 -12.55 -6.96 -26.68
N VAL A 308 -11.45 -6.24 -26.93
CA VAL A 308 -10.58 -6.44 -28.11
C VAL A 308 -10.01 -7.86 -28.12
N MET A 309 -9.52 -8.33 -26.98
CA MET A 309 -8.99 -9.69 -26.82
C MET A 309 -10.05 -10.77 -27.10
N LEU A 310 -11.29 -10.60 -26.66
CA LEU A 310 -12.40 -11.52 -26.94
C LEU A 310 -12.78 -11.53 -28.43
N VAL A 311 -12.73 -10.38 -29.11
CA VAL A 311 -12.92 -10.30 -30.57
C VAL A 311 -11.79 -11.02 -31.31
N VAL A 312 -10.54 -10.81 -30.90
CA VAL A 312 -9.37 -11.49 -31.50
C VAL A 312 -9.40 -12.99 -31.23
N ALA A 313 -9.75 -13.44 -30.03
CA ALA A 313 -9.93 -14.86 -29.71
C ALA A 313 -11.00 -15.51 -30.59
N ARG A 314 -12.15 -14.85 -30.78
CA ARG A 314 -13.22 -15.32 -31.68
C ARG A 314 -12.77 -15.36 -33.16
N ARG A 315 -11.99 -14.39 -33.63
CA ARG A 315 -11.42 -14.36 -34.99
C ARG A 315 -10.37 -15.46 -35.19
N HIS A 316 -9.45 -15.63 -34.24
CA HIS A 316 -8.41 -16.66 -34.28
C HIS A 316 -9.03 -18.06 -34.22
N ALA A 317 -10.00 -18.30 -33.33
CA ALA A 317 -10.71 -19.58 -33.25
C ALA A 317 -11.54 -19.90 -34.52
N ARG A 318 -11.96 -18.89 -35.30
CA ARG A 318 -12.56 -19.11 -36.63
C ARG A 318 -11.48 -19.51 -37.64
N ARG A 319 -10.39 -18.74 -37.79
CA ARG A 319 -9.27 -19.09 -38.70
C ARG A 319 -8.65 -20.46 -38.40
N ARG A 320 -8.48 -20.83 -37.12
CA ARG A 320 -7.96 -22.16 -36.70
C ARG A 320 -8.92 -23.32 -36.95
N ARG A 321 -10.19 -23.05 -37.24
CA ARG A 321 -11.21 -24.06 -37.60
C ARG A 321 -11.51 -24.04 -39.10
N ASP A 322 -10.78 -23.25 -39.87
CA ASP A 322 -10.88 -23.20 -41.33
C ASP A 322 -9.86 -24.18 -41.92
N PRO A 323 -10.28 -25.36 -42.41
CA PRO A 323 -9.36 -26.35 -42.97
C PRO A 323 -8.77 -25.91 -44.32
N ALA A 324 -9.25 -24.81 -44.92
CA ALA A 324 -8.73 -24.25 -46.15
C ALA A 324 -7.62 -23.19 -45.93
N PHE A 325 -7.24 -22.89 -44.68
CA PHE A 325 -6.17 -21.92 -44.42
C PHE A 325 -4.78 -22.50 -44.71
N SER A 326 -4.18 -22.04 -45.83
CA SER A 326 -2.74 -22.11 -46.11
C SER A 326 -2.16 -20.71 -46.27
N TRP A 327 -0.83 -20.59 -46.14
CA TRP A 327 -0.09 -19.39 -46.54
C TRP A 327 0.17 -19.32 -48.05
N GLY A 328 0.13 -20.46 -48.75
CA GLY A 328 0.40 -20.60 -50.18
C GLY A 328 0.99 -21.98 -50.48
N GLU A 329 1.86 -22.06 -51.49
CA GLU A 329 2.76 -23.20 -51.68
C GLU A 329 3.84 -23.26 -50.58
N PRO A 330 4.40 -24.44 -50.26
CA PRO A 330 5.49 -24.54 -49.30
C PRO A 330 6.75 -23.82 -49.80
N VAL A 331 7.23 -22.84 -49.02
CA VAL A 331 8.58 -22.27 -49.17
C VAL A 331 9.59 -23.37 -48.87
N THR A 332 10.47 -23.69 -49.82
CA THR A 332 11.47 -24.77 -49.71
C THR A 332 12.90 -24.29 -49.96
N GLU A 333 13.03 -23.03 -50.38
CA GLU A 333 14.27 -22.31 -50.60
C GLU A 333 15.08 -22.22 -49.29
N PRO A 334 16.43 -22.34 -49.36
CA PRO A 334 17.26 -22.34 -48.16
C PRO A 334 17.30 -20.96 -47.50
N VAL A 335 17.53 -20.92 -46.19
CA VAL A 335 17.53 -19.67 -45.41
C VAL A 335 18.78 -19.45 -44.55
N SER A 336 19.17 -18.21 -44.34
CA SER A 336 20.34 -17.85 -43.55
C SER A 336 19.96 -17.54 -42.10
N VAL A 337 20.40 -18.35 -41.14
CA VAL A 337 20.11 -18.13 -39.71
C VAL A 337 21.25 -17.36 -39.05
N VAL A 338 21.02 -16.09 -38.72
CA VAL A 338 22.00 -15.19 -38.11
C VAL A 338 21.87 -15.21 -36.59
N VAL A 339 22.99 -15.49 -35.91
CA VAL A 339 23.10 -15.55 -34.44
C VAL A 339 24.12 -14.52 -33.96
N PRO A 340 23.75 -13.43 -33.28
CA PRO A 340 24.70 -12.50 -32.66
C PRO A 340 25.15 -13.05 -31.31
N ALA A 341 26.46 -13.13 -31.09
CA ALA A 341 27.05 -13.69 -29.87
C ALA A 341 28.00 -12.68 -29.19
N PHE A 342 27.86 -12.49 -27.87
CA PHE A 342 28.83 -11.75 -27.07
C PHE A 342 28.90 -12.30 -25.64
N ASN A 343 29.91 -13.12 -25.40
CA ASN A 343 30.09 -13.91 -24.19
C ASN A 343 28.86 -14.80 -23.87
N GLU A 344 28.51 -15.73 -24.76
CA GLU A 344 27.35 -16.65 -24.56
C GLU A 344 27.80 -18.13 -24.51
N ALA A 345 29.04 -18.40 -24.08
CA ALA A 345 29.64 -19.74 -24.08
C ALA A 345 28.83 -20.80 -23.29
N GLU A 346 28.01 -20.39 -22.31
CA GLU A 346 27.11 -21.29 -21.57
C GLU A 346 25.95 -21.86 -22.42
N ASN A 347 25.51 -21.17 -23.48
CA ASN A 347 24.30 -21.52 -24.23
C ASN A 347 24.54 -21.74 -25.73
N ILE A 348 25.58 -21.14 -26.31
CA ILE A 348 25.71 -20.97 -27.77
C ILE A 348 25.77 -22.30 -28.55
N GLU A 349 26.37 -23.35 -27.98
CA GLU A 349 26.36 -24.69 -28.58
C GLU A 349 24.93 -25.24 -28.70
N ALA A 350 24.14 -25.15 -27.62
CA ALA A 350 22.77 -25.64 -27.62
C ALA A 350 21.89 -24.85 -28.60
N THR A 351 22.08 -23.52 -28.66
CA THR A 351 21.46 -22.63 -29.66
C THR A 351 21.74 -23.12 -31.08
N VAL A 352 23.02 -23.22 -31.47
CA VAL A 352 23.41 -23.63 -32.83
C VAL A 352 22.97 -25.06 -33.16
N ARG A 353 23.08 -26.01 -32.22
CA ARG A 353 22.56 -27.38 -32.42
C ARG A 353 21.05 -27.43 -32.60
N SER A 354 20.27 -26.58 -31.91
CA SER A 354 18.81 -26.53 -32.08
C SER A 354 18.39 -26.00 -33.45
N ILE A 355 19.16 -25.06 -34.01
CA ILE A 355 18.97 -24.53 -35.37
C ILE A 355 19.28 -25.63 -36.40
N LEU A 356 20.43 -26.30 -36.29
CA LEU A 356 20.83 -27.40 -37.18
C LEU A 356 19.91 -28.64 -37.11
N ALA A 357 19.10 -28.76 -36.06
CA ALA A 357 18.10 -29.81 -35.87
C ALA A 357 16.71 -29.45 -36.44
N ASN A 358 16.62 -28.42 -37.30
CA ASN A 358 15.43 -28.14 -38.10
C ASN A 358 15.53 -28.81 -39.47
N ASP A 359 14.42 -29.35 -39.97
CA ASP A 359 14.37 -30.07 -41.26
C ASP A 359 14.47 -29.15 -42.50
N HIS A 360 14.29 -27.84 -42.31
CA HIS A 360 14.32 -26.86 -43.39
C HIS A 360 15.76 -26.60 -43.88
N PRO A 361 16.03 -26.52 -45.20
CA PRO A 361 17.37 -26.19 -45.72
C PRO A 361 17.89 -24.84 -45.20
N LEU A 362 19.08 -24.83 -44.58
CA LEU A 362 19.62 -23.62 -43.95
C LEU A 362 21.16 -23.58 -43.86
N GLU A 363 21.69 -22.37 -43.77
CA GLU A 363 23.02 -22.07 -43.21
C GLU A 363 22.88 -21.41 -41.83
N VAL A 364 23.95 -21.41 -41.03
CA VAL A 364 24.02 -20.68 -39.75
C VAL A 364 25.21 -19.73 -39.75
N VAL A 365 24.97 -18.43 -39.67
CA VAL A 365 26.00 -17.39 -39.58
C VAL A 365 26.05 -16.87 -38.14
N VAL A 366 27.03 -17.32 -37.37
CA VAL A 366 27.26 -16.82 -36.01
C VAL A 366 28.20 -15.62 -36.07
N VAL A 367 27.75 -14.46 -35.62
CA VAL A 367 28.58 -13.24 -35.56
C VAL A 367 29.03 -13.00 -34.14
N ASP A 368 30.32 -13.24 -33.87
CA ASP A 368 30.92 -12.97 -32.57
C ASP A 368 31.34 -11.50 -32.47
N ASP A 369 30.70 -10.77 -31.57
CA ASP A 369 30.91 -9.34 -31.31
C ASP A 369 32.07 -9.11 -30.32
N GLY A 370 33.16 -9.86 -30.45
CA GLY A 370 34.38 -9.72 -29.66
C GLY A 370 34.29 -10.35 -28.27
N SER A 371 33.86 -11.61 -28.19
CA SER A 371 33.74 -12.34 -26.91
C SER A 371 35.09 -12.56 -26.22
N THR A 372 35.04 -12.72 -24.89
CA THR A 372 36.19 -12.83 -23.99
C THR A 372 36.17 -14.11 -23.13
N ASP A 373 35.17 -14.97 -23.31
CA ASP A 373 34.91 -16.19 -22.52
C ASP A 373 35.10 -17.49 -23.33
N GLY A 374 35.64 -17.41 -24.55
CA GLY A 374 35.82 -18.56 -25.45
C GLY A 374 34.62 -18.88 -26.35
N THR A 375 33.54 -18.08 -26.35
CA THR A 375 32.34 -18.28 -27.20
C THR A 375 32.66 -18.62 -28.66
N ALA A 376 33.57 -17.85 -29.29
CA ALA A 376 33.93 -18.03 -30.70
C ALA A 376 34.85 -19.23 -30.96
N ASP A 377 35.65 -19.61 -29.97
CA ASP A 377 36.60 -20.72 -30.04
C ASP A 377 35.86 -22.04 -29.89
N LEU A 378 34.96 -22.15 -28.91
CA LEU A 378 34.04 -23.28 -28.75
C LEU A 378 33.30 -23.64 -30.06
N LEU A 379 32.79 -22.64 -30.79
CA LEU A 379 32.11 -22.88 -32.06
C LEU A 379 33.05 -23.27 -33.21
N SER A 380 34.31 -22.83 -33.15
CA SER A 380 35.34 -23.21 -34.13
C SER A 380 35.77 -24.67 -33.90
N ASP A 381 36.01 -25.05 -32.65
CA ASP A 381 36.43 -26.40 -32.23
C ASP A 381 35.35 -27.47 -32.47
N LEU A 382 34.06 -27.09 -32.37
CA LEU A 382 32.94 -27.97 -32.67
C LEU A 382 32.77 -28.33 -34.17
N ALA A 383 33.44 -27.59 -35.08
CA ALA A 383 33.51 -27.85 -36.52
C ALA A 383 32.18 -28.21 -37.21
N LEU A 384 31.07 -27.59 -36.79
CA LEU A 384 29.72 -28.00 -37.20
C LEU A 384 29.45 -27.70 -38.68
N PRO A 385 28.89 -28.66 -39.45
CA PRO A 385 28.58 -28.45 -40.86
C PRO A 385 27.49 -27.38 -41.02
N ARG A 386 27.58 -26.60 -42.10
CA ARG A 386 26.72 -25.44 -42.42
C ARG A 386 26.80 -24.27 -41.42
N VAL A 387 27.75 -24.27 -40.49
CA VAL A 387 27.98 -23.15 -39.55
C VAL A 387 29.19 -22.33 -39.97
N ARG A 388 29.03 -21.01 -40.02
CA ARG A 388 30.06 -20.02 -40.37
C ARG A 388 30.21 -19.01 -39.25
N VAL A 389 31.37 -19.01 -38.58
CA VAL A 389 31.69 -18.08 -37.49
C VAL A 389 32.40 -16.83 -38.03
N VAL A 390 31.81 -15.67 -37.82
CA VAL A 390 32.30 -14.36 -38.26
C VAL A 390 32.69 -13.54 -37.04
N ARG A 391 33.99 -13.42 -36.76
CA ARG A 391 34.49 -12.63 -35.62
C ARG A 391 34.61 -11.13 -35.96
N GLN A 392 34.28 -10.26 -35.01
CA GLN A 392 34.48 -8.82 -35.11
C GLN A 392 34.92 -8.19 -33.77
N ALA A 393 35.36 -6.94 -33.79
CA ALA A 393 35.53 -6.16 -32.56
C ALA A 393 34.16 -5.68 -32.04
N ASN A 394 33.99 -5.57 -30.72
CA ASN A 394 32.70 -5.25 -30.11
C ASN A 394 32.13 -3.90 -30.61
N ALA A 395 31.04 -3.98 -31.36
CA ALA A 395 30.33 -2.86 -31.97
C ALA A 395 28.84 -2.83 -31.58
N GLY A 396 28.36 -3.84 -30.83
CA GLY A 396 27.00 -3.95 -30.34
C GLY A 396 26.09 -4.78 -31.25
N LYS A 397 25.00 -5.30 -30.66
CA LYS A 397 24.11 -6.28 -31.29
C LYS A 397 23.58 -5.85 -32.68
N SER A 398 23.20 -4.60 -32.88
CA SER A 398 22.74 -4.10 -34.19
C SER A 398 23.82 -4.21 -35.27
N ALA A 399 25.09 -3.92 -34.92
CA ALA A 399 26.22 -4.02 -35.86
C ALA A 399 26.55 -5.49 -36.18
N ALA A 400 26.53 -6.37 -35.17
CA ALA A 400 26.70 -7.81 -35.37
C ALA A 400 25.60 -8.41 -36.26
N LEU A 401 24.32 -8.06 -36.01
CA LEU A 401 23.20 -8.50 -36.84
C LEU A 401 23.28 -7.96 -38.28
N ASN A 402 23.62 -6.68 -38.47
CA ASN A 402 23.83 -6.12 -39.81
C ASN A 402 24.96 -6.83 -40.57
N ARG A 403 26.06 -7.18 -39.89
CA ARG A 403 27.15 -7.97 -40.50
C ARG A 403 26.71 -9.38 -40.88
N GLY A 404 25.86 -10.02 -40.07
CA GLY A 404 25.26 -11.31 -40.39
C GLY A 404 24.33 -11.24 -41.61
N VAL A 405 23.46 -10.22 -41.67
CA VAL A 405 22.59 -9.95 -42.84
C VAL A 405 23.39 -9.67 -44.11
N ALA A 406 24.56 -9.02 -43.99
CA ALA A 406 25.46 -8.78 -45.12
C ALA A 406 26.27 -10.01 -45.55
N ALA A 407 26.47 -10.98 -44.65
CA ALA A 407 27.14 -12.25 -44.95
C ALA A 407 26.17 -13.35 -45.44
N ALA A 408 24.86 -13.20 -45.18
CA ALA A 408 23.81 -14.14 -45.56
C ALA A 408 23.77 -14.40 -47.08
N GLU A 409 23.86 -15.68 -47.45
CA GLU A 409 23.85 -16.17 -48.83
C GLU A 409 22.44 -16.33 -49.41
N HIS A 410 21.39 -16.19 -48.60
CA HIS A 410 20.01 -16.46 -48.99
C HIS A 410 19.06 -15.26 -48.73
N ASP A 411 17.95 -15.20 -49.47
CA ASP A 411 17.06 -14.03 -49.47
C ASP A 411 16.06 -13.97 -48.32
N ILE A 412 15.91 -15.05 -47.56
CA ILE A 412 15.21 -15.06 -46.27
C ILE A 412 16.27 -15.23 -45.17
N VAL A 413 16.29 -14.28 -44.24
CA VAL A 413 17.20 -14.26 -43.09
C VAL A 413 16.39 -14.45 -41.82
N VAL A 414 16.75 -15.46 -41.03
CA VAL A 414 16.22 -15.70 -39.68
C VAL A 414 17.17 -15.08 -38.66
N MET A 415 16.65 -14.41 -37.63
CA MET A 415 17.42 -13.83 -36.54
C MET A 415 16.97 -14.45 -35.21
N ILE A 416 17.94 -14.85 -34.41
CA ILE A 416 17.76 -15.55 -33.13
C ILE A 416 18.84 -15.07 -32.14
N ASP A 417 18.47 -14.81 -30.89
CA ASP A 417 19.42 -14.46 -29.82
C ASP A 417 20.24 -15.70 -29.40
N GLY A 418 21.53 -15.52 -29.09
CA GLY A 418 22.48 -16.61 -28.77
C GLY A 418 22.13 -17.49 -27.54
N ASP A 419 21.10 -17.13 -26.78
CA ASP A 419 20.59 -17.83 -25.59
C ASP A 419 19.28 -18.62 -25.85
N THR A 420 18.84 -18.72 -27.11
CA THR A 420 17.50 -19.17 -27.48
C THR A 420 17.52 -20.46 -28.30
N ILE A 421 16.62 -21.38 -27.96
CA ILE A 421 16.47 -22.70 -28.57
C ILE A 421 15.24 -22.74 -29.50
N PHE A 422 15.40 -23.27 -30.71
CA PHE A 422 14.30 -23.57 -31.63
C PHE A 422 13.76 -24.99 -31.44
N GLN A 423 12.48 -25.21 -31.80
CA GLN A 423 11.94 -26.56 -32.04
C GLN A 423 12.24 -26.99 -33.51
N PRO A 424 12.22 -28.30 -33.85
CA PRO A 424 12.59 -28.79 -35.19
C PRO A 424 11.75 -28.24 -36.35
N ASP A 425 10.53 -27.79 -36.06
CA ASP A 425 9.57 -27.19 -37.00
C ASP A 425 9.62 -25.65 -37.03
N THR A 426 10.46 -25.01 -36.22
CA THR A 426 10.40 -23.55 -35.99
C THR A 426 10.86 -22.74 -37.20
N VAL A 427 11.90 -23.17 -37.92
CA VAL A 427 12.34 -22.51 -39.15
C VAL A 427 11.27 -22.66 -40.23
N ALA A 428 10.71 -23.86 -40.42
CA ALA A 428 9.63 -24.11 -41.39
C ALA A 428 8.39 -23.21 -41.13
N GLU A 429 7.94 -23.12 -39.87
CA GLU A 429 6.81 -22.27 -39.47
C GLU A 429 7.13 -20.76 -39.54
N LEU A 430 8.41 -20.37 -39.43
CA LEU A 430 8.85 -18.98 -39.66
C LEU A 430 8.88 -18.60 -41.15
N VAL A 431 9.22 -19.54 -42.04
CA VAL A 431 9.40 -19.24 -43.47
C VAL A 431 8.11 -19.39 -44.29
N ALA A 432 7.19 -20.27 -43.89
CA ALA A 432 5.94 -20.52 -44.62
C ALA A 432 5.12 -19.26 -44.99
N PRO A 433 5.04 -18.19 -44.16
CA PRO A 433 4.33 -16.97 -44.55
C PRO A 433 4.96 -16.17 -45.72
N PHE A 434 6.21 -16.44 -46.10
CA PHE A 434 6.84 -15.82 -47.28
C PHE A 434 6.34 -16.38 -48.62
N ALA A 435 5.42 -17.35 -48.61
CA ALA A 435 4.62 -17.70 -49.78
C ALA A 435 3.74 -16.51 -50.27
N ASP A 436 3.46 -15.53 -49.40
CA ASP A 436 2.94 -14.21 -49.79
C ASP A 436 4.12 -13.24 -50.10
N PRO A 437 4.29 -12.78 -51.36
CA PRO A 437 5.32 -11.80 -51.71
C PRO A 437 5.23 -10.48 -50.93
N ALA A 438 4.04 -10.09 -50.45
CA ALA A 438 3.87 -8.87 -49.68
C ALA A 438 4.41 -8.98 -48.23
N VAL A 439 4.58 -10.20 -47.71
CA VAL A 439 5.21 -10.43 -46.39
C VAL A 439 6.69 -10.12 -46.48
N GLY A 440 7.12 -9.08 -45.76
CA GLY A 440 8.52 -8.70 -45.62
C GLY A 440 9.16 -9.22 -44.33
N ALA A 441 8.37 -9.55 -43.30
CA ALA A 441 8.86 -10.14 -42.06
C ALA A 441 7.79 -10.93 -41.27
N VAL A 442 8.27 -11.85 -40.43
CA VAL A 442 7.49 -12.79 -39.63
C VAL A 442 7.99 -12.76 -38.18
N ALA A 443 7.08 -12.59 -37.23
CA ALA A 443 7.37 -12.72 -35.79
C ALA A 443 7.09 -14.15 -35.30
N GLY A 444 8.03 -14.74 -34.57
CA GLY A 444 7.85 -16.04 -33.90
C GLY A 444 7.24 -15.94 -32.49
N ASN A 445 6.88 -17.10 -31.93
CA ASN A 445 6.25 -17.27 -30.63
C ASN A 445 7.29 -17.65 -29.56
N VAL A 446 7.86 -16.65 -28.90
CA VAL A 446 8.88 -16.86 -27.86
C VAL A 446 8.24 -17.31 -26.53
N LYS A 447 8.86 -18.29 -25.87
CA LYS A 447 8.45 -18.92 -24.61
C LYS A 447 9.60 -18.90 -23.59
N ILE A 448 9.26 -18.95 -22.31
CA ILE A 448 10.23 -19.03 -21.21
C ILE A 448 10.45 -20.50 -20.83
N ALA A 449 11.71 -20.94 -20.74
CA ALA A 449 12.07 -22.30 -20.34
C ALA A 449 12.18 -22.49 -18.81
N ASN A 450 12.90 -21.60 -18.12
CA ASN A 450 13.26 -21.74 -16.69
C ASN A 450 12.11 -21.38 -15.73
N ARG A 451 10.96 -22.08 -15.86
CA ARG A 451 9.70 -21.80 -15.13
C ARG A 451 9.70 -22.27 -13.66
N ASP A 452 10.85 -22.60 -13.06
CA ASP A 452 10.99 -23.14 -11.69
C ASP A 452 10.79 -22.06 -10.61
N ARG A 453 11.35 -20.86 -10.81
CA ARG A 453 11.30 -19.75 -9.83
C ARG A 453 10.14 -18.80 -10.07
N LEU A 454 9.76 -18.09 -9.02
CA LEU A 454 8.62 -17.17 -9.03
C LEU A 454 8.77 -16.03 -10.06
N ILE A 455 9.97 -15.46 -10.22
CA ILE A 455 10.21 -14.36 -11.17
C ILE A 455 10.05 -14.80 -12.64
N PRO A 456 10.76 -15.84 -13.13
CA PRO A 456 10.48 -16.46 -14.43
C PRO A 456 9.03 -16.88 -14.63
N ARG A 457 8.35 -17.42 -13.60
CA ARG A 457 6.92 -17.80 -13.69
C ARG A 457 6.01 -16.59 -13.90
N MET A 458 6.26 -15.48 -13.21
CA MET A 458 5.54 -14.21 -13.43
C MET A 458 5.88 -13.56 -14.79
N GLN A 459 7.11 -13.76 -15.30
CA GLN A 459 7.49 -13.34 -16.66
C GLN A 459 6.84 -14.20 -17.75
N HIS A 460 6.68 -15.51 -17.52
CA HIS A 460 5.92 -16.40 -18.40
C HIS A 460 4.43 -15.98 -18.49
N LEU A 461 3.81 -15.59 -17.37
CA LEU A 461 2.47 -14.98 -17.38
C LEU A 461 2.43 -13.73 -18.27
N GLU A 462 3.43 -12.85 -18.18
CA GLU A 462 3.48 -11.64 -19.02
C GLU A 462 3.69 -11.93 -20.51
N TYR A 463 4.50 -12.94 -20.86
CA TYR A 463 4.69 -13.36 -22.25
C TYR A 463 3.38 -13.88 -22.85
N VAL A 464 2.66 -14.75 -22.14
CA VAL A 464 1.41 -15.34 -22.62
C VAL A 464 0.25 -14.32 -22.62
N VAL A 465 0.05 -13.57 -21.54
CA VAL A 465 -1.11 -12.67 -21.35
C VAL A 465 -0.89 -11.29 -21.97
N GLY A 466 0.35 -10.82 -22.02
CA GLY A 466 0.76 -9.57 -22.67
C GLY A 466 1.21 -9.81 -24.12
N PHE A 467 2.51 -10.11 -24.31
CA PHE A 467 3.16 -10.03 -25.62
C PHE A 467 2.53 -10.91 -26.70
N ASN A 468 2.17 -12.16 -26.38
CA ASN A 468 1.57 -13.10 -27.35
C ASN A 468 0.11 -12.76 -27.70
N VAL A 469 -0.61 -12.09 -26.79
CA VAL A 469 -1.96 -11.57 -27.06
C VAL A 469 -1.86 -10.30 -27.90
N ASP A 470 -1.04 -9.34 -27.47
CA ASP A 470 -0.89 -8.06 -28.16
C ASP A 470 -0.33 -8.24 -29.58
N ARG A 471 0.59 -9.18 -29.82
CA ARG A 471 1.02 -9.56 -31.19
C ARG A 471 -0.14 -10.09 -32.05
N ARG A 472 -1.05 -10.93 -31.53
CA ARG A 472 -2.26 -11.36 -32.27
C ARG A 472 -3.24 -10.20 -32.53
N VAL A 473 -3.34 -9.24 -31.61
CA VAL A 473 -4.16 -8.03 -31.81
C VAL A 473 -3.58 -7.19 -32.95
N GLN A 474 -2.28 -6.92 -32.92
CA GLN A 474 -1.56 -6.11 -33.92
C GLN A 474 -1.48 -6.78 -35.31
N ASP A 475 -1.33 -8.12 -35.37
CA ASP A 475 -1.45 -8.89 -36.63
C ASP A 475 -2.82 -8.66 -37.28
N SER A 476 -3.89 -8.74 -36.49
CA SER A 476 -5.26 -8.52 -36.96
C SER A 476 -5.56 -7.09 -37.44
N TRP A 477 -4.63 -6.16 -37.18
CA TRP A 477 -4.66 -4.76 -37.61
C TRP A 477 -3.65 -4.44 -38.72
N GLY A 478 -2.73 -5.38 -39.04
CA GLY A 478 -1.60 -5.13 -39.93
C GLY A 478 -0.67 -4.02 -39.42
N SER A 479 -0.37 -4.04 -38.10
CA SER A 479 0.46 -3.03 -37.43
C SER A 479 1.30 -3.62 -36.27
N ILE A 480 1.93 -4.77 -36.49
CA ILE A 480 2.89 -5.38 -35.54
C ILE A 480 4.03 -4.40 -35.29
N SER A 481 4.35 -4.13 -34.02
CA SER A 481 5.38 -3.16 -33.63
C SER A 481 6.71 -3.76 -33.20
N THR A 482 6.71 -5.04 -32.82
CA THR A 482 7.91 -5.73 -32.31
C THR A 482 7.88 -7.18 -32.74
N ILE A 483 8.72 -7.52 -33.71
CA ILE A 483 9.26 -8.87 -33.87
C ILE A 483 10.27 -9.05 -32.72
N PRO A 484 10.20 -10.10 -31.90
CA PRO A 484 11.17 -10.30 -30.81
C PRO A 484 12.51 -10.76 -31.37
N GLY A 485 13.63 -10.17 -30.92
CA GLY A 485 14.98 -10.56 -31.36
C GLY A 485 15.35 -12.04 -31.17
N ALA A 486 14.63 -12.76 -30.29
CA ALA A 486 14.79 -14.19 -30.06
C ALA A 486 14.06 -15.08 -31.10
N ALA A 487 13.16 -14.56 -31.94
CA ALA A 487 12.53 -15.29 -33.03
C ALA A 487 11.91 -14.35 -34.07
N GLY A 488 12.66 -14.05 -35.13
CA GLY A 488 12.17 -13.28 -36.28
C GLY A 488 12.72 -13.80 -37.60
N ALA A 489 11.93 -13.73 -38.66
CA ALA A 489 12.40 -14.00 -40.03
C ALA A 489 12.05 -12.82 -40.94
N PHE A 490 12.89 -12.53 -41.93
CA PHE A 490 12.84 -11.31 -42.72
C PHE A 490 13.26 -11.59 -44.17
N ARG A 491 12.65 -10.90 -45.15
CA ARG A 491 13.27 -10.80 -46.48
C ARG A 491 14.50 -9.89 -46.39
N ARG A 492 15.63 -10.35 -46.92
CA ARG A 492 16.92 -9.64 -46.91
C ARG A 492 16.81 -8.26 -47.56
N GLU A 493 16.12 -8.18 -48.70
CA GLU A 493 15.77 -6.94 -49.39
C GLU A 493 14.94 -5.96 -48.53
N ALA A 494 13.97 -6.45 -47.76
CA ALA A 494 13.13 -5.59 -46.90
C ALA A 494 13.93 -4.98 -45.72
N VAL A 495 14.91 -5.72 -45.18
CA VAL A 495 15.84 -5.20 -44.16
C VAL A 495 16.78 -4.15 -44.76
N GLN A 496 17.25 -4.37 -45.99
CA GLN A 496 18.10 -3.42 -46.72
C GLN A 496 17.35 -2.13 -47.10
N GLU A 497 16.10 -2.23 -47.55
CA GLU A 497 15.21 -1.11 -47.91
C GLU A 497 15.06 -0.08 -46.77
N VAL A 498 14.99 -0.55 -45.51
CA VAL A 498 14.85 0.31 -44.33
C VAL A 498 16.20 0.73 -43.71
N GLY A 499 17.33 0.36 -44.32
CA GLY A 499 18.68 0.73 -43.87
C GLY A 499 19.27 -0.17 -42.78
N GLY A 500 18.73 -1.38 -42.58
CA GLY A 500 19.21 -2.35 -41.58
C GLY A 500 18.76 -2.04 -40.15
N LEU A 501 19.40 -2.71 -39.19
CA LEU A 501 19.16 -2.51 -37.76
C LEU A 501 19.89 -1.25 -37.27
N SER A 502 19.14 -0.35 -36.66
CA SER A 502 19.68 0.90 -36.11
C SER A 502 20.36 0.69 -34.74
N SER A 503 21.30 1.58 -34.43
CA SER A 503 21.90 1.75 -33.10
C SER A 503 21.35 2.97 -32.33
N ASP A 504 20.35 3.68 -32.87
CA ASP A 504 19.74 4.88 -32.24
C ASP A 504 18.97 4.54 -30.94
N THR A 505 18.58 3.28 -30.76
CA THR A 505 17.67 2.84 -29.70
C THR A 505 18.18 1.57 -29.02
N LEU A 506 17.80 1.35 -27.74
CA LEU A 506 18.13 0.11 -27.02
C LEU A 506 17.16 -1.07 -27.29
N ALA A 507 16.30 -0.94 -28.30
CA ALA A 507 15.33 -1.93 -28.74
C ALA A 507 15.34 -2.00 -30.28
N GLU A 508 16.45 -2.51 -30.79
CA GLU A 508 16.80 -2.61 -32.21
C GLU A 508 15.74 -3.34 -33.05
N ASP A 509 15.10 -4.34 -32.42
CA ASP A 509 14.07 -5.19 -33.01
C ASP A 509 12.74 -4.45 -33.24
N THR A 510 12.38 -3.58 -32.30
CA THR A 510 11.19 -2.72 -32.32
C THR A 510 11.36 -1.57 -33.30
N ASP A 511 12.55 -0.98 -33.35
CA ASP A 511 12.91 0.07 -34.33
C ASP A 511 12.80 -0.47 -35.78
N LEU A 512 13.44 -1.61 -36.06
CA LEU A 512 13.36 -2.29 -37.36
C LEU A 512 11.91 -2.64 -37.73
N THR A 513 11.15 -3.23 -36.80
CA THR A 513 9.76 -3.64 -37.07
C THR A 513 8.87 -2.45 -37.40
N ILE A 514 9.00 -1.32 -36.69
CA ILE A 514 8.27 -0.09 -36.99
C ILE A 514 8.71 0.49 -38.34
N ALA A 515 10.00 0.45 -38.68
CA ALA A 515 10.49 0.91 -39.98
C ALA A 515 9.90 0.11 -41.15
N LEU A 516 9.88 -1.23 -41.06
CA LEU A 516 9.27 -2.13 -42.04
C LEU A 516 7.77 -1.84 -42.22
N GLY A 517 7.02 -1.74 -41.12
CA GLY A 517 5.60 -1.41 -41.15
C GLY A 517 5.28 0.00 -41.68
N ARG A 518 6.24 0.94 -41.58
CA ARG A 518 6.15 2.27 -42.18
C ARG A 518 6.43 2.28 -43.68
N ALA A 519 7.42 1.50 -44.14
CA ALA A 519 7.71 1.29 -45.56
C ALA A 519 6.54 0.61 -46.30
N GLY A 520 5.75 -0.19 -45.58
CA GLY A 520 4.53 -0.82 -46.10
C GLY A 520 4.66 -2.31 -46.36
N ARG A 521 5.84 -2.88 -46.09
CA ARG A 521 6.05 -4.33 -46.02
C ARG A 521 5.13 -4.94 -44.97
N ARG A 522 4.46 -6.05 -45.31
CA ARG A 522 3.53 -6.73 -44.40
C ARG A 522 4.35 -7.50 -43.35
N VAL A 523 4.05 -7.27 -42.08
CA VAL A 523 4.59 -8.03 -40.94
C VAL A 523 3.46 -8.90 -40.39
N VAL A 524 3.73 -10.19 -40.17
CA VAL A 524 2.73 -11.18 -39.69
C VAL A 524 3.25 -11.97 -38.49
N TYR A 525 2.35 -12.62 -37.74
CA TYR A 525 2.70 -13.43 -36.57
C TYR A 525 2.53 -14.94 -36.82
N ALA A 526 3.64 -15.68 -36.85
CA ALA A 526 3.67 -17.14 -36.91
C ALA A 526 3.61 -17.72 -35.48
N ASP A 527 2.39 -17.93 -34.98
CA ASP A 527 2.17 -18.34 -33.58
C ASP A 527 2.48 -19.83 -33.31
N ARG A 528 2.82 -20.61 -34.34
CA ARG A 528 3.33 -21.99 -34.24
C ARG A 528 4.86 -22.09 -34.16
N ALA A 529 5.59 -21.11 -34.67
CA ALA A 529 7.05 -21.07 -34.62
C ALA A 529 7.55 -20.82 -33.18
N LEU A 530 7.94 -21.88 -32.46
CA LEU A 530 8.19 -21.84 -31.01
C LEU A 530 9.67 -21.76 -30.67
N ALA A 531 10.08 -20.65 -30.05
CA ALA A 531 11.44 -20.43 -29.57
C ALA A 531 11.48 -20.33 -28.03
N TRP A 532 12.50 -20.89 -27.39
CA TRP A 532 12.61 -21.04 -25.94
C TRP A 532 13.84 -20.31 -25.39
N THR A 533 13.62 -19.32 -24.51
CA THR A 533 14.67 -18.45 -23.96
C THR A 533 14.70 -18.46 -22.42
N GLU A 534 15.79 -17.98 -21.83
CA GLU A 534 15.99 -17.90 -20.37
C GLU A 534 15.50 -16.56 -19.79
N ALA A 535 14.55 -16.60 -18.85
CA ALA A 535 14.12 -15.41 -18.12
C ALA A 535 15.06 -15.06 -16.95
N PRO A 536 15.25 -13.77 -16.62
CA PRO A 536 15.94 -13.32 -15.41
C PRO A 536 15.54 -14.05 -14.11
N ALA A 537 16.50 -14.72 -13.49
CA ALA A 537 16.30 -15.44 -12.23
C ALA A 537 16.20 -14.52 -10.99
N THR A 538 16.60 -13.24 -11.10
CA THR A 538 16.62 -12.28 -9.98
C THR A 538 16.05 -10.91 -10.35
N ALA A 539 15.55 -10.17 -9.35
CA ALA A 539 14.97 -8.85 -9.55
C ALA A 539 15.97 -7.82 -10.12
N GLY A 540 17.27 -7.93 -9.81
CA GLY A 540 18.31 -7.02 -10.34
C GLY A 540 18.77 -7.35 -11.76
N GLN A 541 18.58 -8.58 -12.23
CA GLN A 541 18.65 -8.91 -13.66
C GLN A 541 17.39 -8.38 -14.38
N LEU A 542 16.20 -8.65 -13.83
CA LEU A 542 14.92 -8.22 -14.39
C LEU A 542 14.84 -6.70 -14.55
N TRP A 543 15.25 -5.92 -13.54
CA TRP A 543 15.26 -4.46 -13.60
C TRP A 543 16.03 -3.94 -14.82
N ARG A 544 17.23 -4.50 -15.09
CA ARG A 544 18.08 -4.07 -16.21
C ARG A 544 17.48 -4.45 -17.56
N GLN A 545 16.92 -5.66 -17.69
CA GLN A 545 16.18 -6.06 -18.89
C GLN A 545 15.00 -5.13 -19.16
N ARG A 546 14.19 -4.86 -18.13
CA ARG A 546 12.94 -4.11 -18.25
C ARG A 546 13.16 -2.62 -18.46
N PHE A 547 14.15 -2.02 -17.79
CA PHE A 547 14.57 -0.66 -18.08
C PHE A 547 15.01 -0.52 -19.54
N ARG A 548 15.84 -1.45 -20.04
CA ARG A 548 16.30 -1.45 -21.44
C ARG A 548 15.12 -1.48 -22.42
N TRP A 549 14.18 -2.40 -22.22
CA TRP A 549 13.02 -2.56 -23.10
C TRP A 549 12.08 -1.35 -23.06
N SER A 550 11.69 -0.88 -21.88
CA SER A 550 10.80 0.29 -21.75
C SER A 550 11.45 1.55 -22.33
N TYR A 551 12.74 1.79 -22.05
CA TYR A 551 13.46 2.94 -22.58
C TYR A 551 13.64 2.85 -24.11
N GLY A 552 14.14 1.73 -24.63
CA GLY A 552 14.33 1.51 -26.07
C GLY A 552 13.02 1.63 -26.86
N THR A 553 11.93 1.08 -26.32
CA THR A 553 10.58 1.23 -26.90
C THR A 553 10.16 2.70 -26.96
N MET A 554 10.38 3.49 -25.91
CA MET A 554 10.08 4.93 -25.92
C MET A 554 10.99 5.71 -26.88
N GLN A 555 12.26 5.34 -27.03
CA GLN A 555 13.13 5.91 -28.07
C GLN A 555 12.58 5.62 -29.47
N ALA A 556 12.13 4.40 -29.75
CA ALA A 556 11.53 4.02 -31.03
C ALA A 556 10.20 4.76 -31.29
N LEU A 557 9.31 4.88 -30.30
CA LEU A 557 8.10 5.71 -30.41
C LEU A 557 8.45 7.16 -30.74
N TRP A 558 9.46 7.73 -30.08
CA TRP A 558 9.89 9.10 -30.34
C TRP A 558 10.49 9.25 -31.74
N LYS A 559 11.39 8.35 -32.16
CA LYS A 559 11.97 8.31 -33.51
C LYS A 559 10.89 8.30 -34.58
N HIS A 560 9.90 7.43 -34.44
CA HIS A 560 8.84 7.22 -35.43
C HIS A 560 7.59 8.11 -35.27
N ARG A 561 7.54 9.01 -34.27
CA ARG A 561 6.35 9.80 -33.88
C ARG A 561 5.60 10.53 -35.01
N ARG A 562 6.29 10.88 -36.10
CA ARG A 562 5.67 11.51 -37.29
C ARG A 562 4.60 10.63 -37.95
N ALA A 563 4.72 9.30 -37.85
CA ALA A 563 3.79 8.32 -38.43
C ALA A 563 2.32 8.55 -38.04
N LEU A 564 2.06 9.09 -36.83
CA LEU A 564 0.72 9.45 -36.35
C LEU A 564 -0.04 10.40 -37.32
N ARG A 565 0.70 11.30 -37.98
CA ARG A 565 0.16 12.32 -38.91
C ARG A 565 0.27 11.91 -40.39
N GLU A 566 1.01 10.84 -40.70
CA GLU A 566 1.25 10.38 -42.06
C GLU A 566 0.04 9.61 -42.64
N ARG A 567 0.03 9.39 -43.96
CA ARG A 567 -1.00 8.60 -44.67
C ARG A 567 -0.43 7.21 -45.04
N GLY A 568 -1.23 6.39 -45.73
CA GLY A 568 -0.80 5.05 -46.17
C GLY A 568 -0.42 4.11 -45.02
N ALA A 569 0.55 3.22 -45.27
CA ALA A 569 1.02 2.22 -44.31
C ALA A 569 1.65 2.86 -43.06
N SER A 570 2.56 3.83 -43.21
CA SER A 570 3.10 4.62 -42.08
C SER A 570 1.97 5.25 -41.23
N GLY A 571 0.94 5.80 -41.87
CA GLY A 571 -0.25 6.31 -41.17
C GLY A 571 -1.01 5.26 -40.35
N ARG A 572 -1.13 4.02 -40.86
CA ARG A 572 -1.69 2.87 -40.12
C ARG A 572 -0.78 2.48 -38.95
N MET A 573 0.52 2.39 -39.20
CA MET A 573 1.52 2.00 -38.19
C MET A 573 1.59 3.00 -37.04
N GLY A 574 1.47 4.30 -37.34
CA GLY A 574 1.32 5.35 -36.33
C GLY A 574 0.02 5.22 -35.53
N ARG A 575 -1.14 5.28 -36.19
CA ARG A 575 -2.44 5.39 -35.51
C ARG A 575 -2.95 4.11 -34.86
N LEU A 576 -2.48 2.93 -35.27
CA LEU A 576 -2.81 1.66 -34.62
C LEU A 576 -1.64 1.13 -33.79
N GLY A 577 -0.47 0.94 -34.40
CA GLY A 577 0.72 0.39 -33.75
C GLY A 577 1.25 1.30 -32.63
N LEU A 578 1.79 2.47 -32.97
CA LEU A 578 2.40 3.37 -31.97
C LEU A 578 1.40 3.84 -30.90
N ALA A 579 0.15 4.08 -31.29
CA ALA A 579 -0.93 4.44 -30.36
C ALA A 579 -1.22 3.30 -29.36
N HIS A 580 -1.27 2.04 -29.80
CA HIS A 580 -1.47 0.90 -28.91
C HIS A 580 -0.32 0.73 -27.91
N ILE A 581 0.94 0.92 -28.33
CA ILE A 581 2.08 0.87 -27.40
C ILE A 581 1.99 2.02 -26.40
N ALA A 582 1.75 3.26 -26.87
CA ALA A 582 1.64 4.44 -26.02
C ALA A 582 0.54 4.31 -24.97
N VAL A 583 -0.64 3.76 -25.34
CA VAL A 583 -1.76 3.56 -24.42
C VAL A 583 -1.54 2.35 -23.50
N PHE A 584 -1.28 1.16 -24.04
CA PHE A 584 -1.32 -0.09 -23.25
C PHE A 584 0.01 -0.51 -22.63
N HIS A 585 1.16 -0.06 -23.17
CA HIS A 585 2.48 -0.39 -22.65
C HIS A 585 3.14 0.76 -21.85
N VAL A 586 2.68 2.01 -22.04
CA VAL A 586 3.22 3.18 -21.31
C VAL A 586 2.16 3.83 -20.41
N ALA A 587 1.08 4.39 -20.97
CA ALA A 587 0.12 5.17 -20.18
C ALA A 587 -0.67 4.35 -19.15
N LEU A 588 -1.23 3.20 -19.54
CA LEU A 588 -2.01 2.33 -18.65
C LEU A 588 -1.14 1.76 -17.50
N PRO A 589 0.09 1.26 -17.72
CA PRO A 589 0.98 0.84 -16.63
C PRO A 589 1.51 1.99 -15.76
N LEU A 590 1.64 3.22 -16.29
CA LEU A 590 1.92 4.42 -15.48
C LEU A 590 0.74 4.86 -14.61
N ALA A 591 -0.49 4.61 -15.06
CA ALA A 591 -1.71 4.92 -14.31
C ALA A 591 -2.06 3.84 -13.28
N ALA A 592 -1.65 2.58 -13.47
CA ALA A 592 -1.95 1.47 -12.58
C ALA A 592 -1.57 1.64 -11.08
N PRO A 593 -0.52 2.38 -10.66
CA PRO A 593 -0.25 2.70 -9.24
C PRO A 593 -1.42 3.40 -8.55
N LEU A 594 -2.25 4.13 -9.29
CA LEU A 594 -3.48 4.77 -8.80
C LEU A 594 -4.46 3.77 -8.19
N VAL A 595 -4.55 2.57 -8.78
CA VAL A 595 -5.44 1.51 -8.30
C VAL A 595 -4.98 1.00 -6.95
N ASP A 596 -3.67 0.78 -6.79
CA ASP A 596 -3.07 0.31 -5.53
C ASP A 596 -3.13 1.40 -4.44
N LEU A 597 -2.95 2.68 -4.82
CA LEU A 597 -3.03 3.81 -3.90
C LEU A 597 -4.46 4.07 -3.41
N LEU A 598 -5.47 4.00 -4.30
CA LEU A 598 -6.88 4.11 -3.92
C LEU A 598 -7.38 2.87 -3.15
N PHE A 599 -6.83 1.68 -3.43
CA PHE A 599 -7.11 0.49 -2.64
C PHE A 599 -6.59 0.63 -1.20
N VAL A 600 -5.34 1.07 -1.01
CA VAL A 600 -4.79 1.34 0.33
C VAL A 600 -5.54 2.47 1.03
N TYR A 601 -5.88 3.56 0.32
CA TYR A 601 -6.73 4.61 0.89
C TYR A 601 -8.10 4.08 1.35
N GLY A 602 -8.77 3.26 0.52
CA GLY A 602 -10.06 2.66 0.86
C GLY A 602 -10.01 1.61 1.98
N LEU A 603 -8.85 1.00 2.26
CA LEU A 603 -8.63 0.12 3.41
C LEU A 603 -8.36 0.87 4.72
N LEU A 604 -8.01 2.17 4.67
CA LEU A 604 -7.58 2.96 5.84
C LEU A 604 -8.54 4.12 6.17
N PHE A 605 -9.29 4.62 5.19
CA PHE A 605 -10.14 5.82 5.27
C PHE A 605 -11.49 5.61 4.56
N GLY A 606 -11.99 4.37 4.51
CA GLY A 606 -13.24 4.01 3.86
C GLY A 606 -13.65 2.57 4.18
N ASP A 607 -14.71 2.07 3.56
CA ASP A 607 -15.14 0.67 3.75
C ASP A 607 -14.14 -0.32 3.11
N PRO A 608 -13.49 -1.20 3.91
CA PRO A 608 -12.58 -2.21 3.39
C PRO A 608 -13.26 -3.19 2.44
N ALA A 609 -14.56 -3.47 2.60
CA ALA A 609 -15.27 -4.40 1.72
C ALA A 609 -15.46 -3.83 0.31
N VAL A 610 -15.83 -2.55 0.16
CA VAL A 610 -15.83 -1.87 -1.15
C VAL A 610 -14.43 -1.84 -1.77
N ALA A 611 -13.38 -1.55 -0.99
CA ALA A 611 -12.00 -1.54 -1.50
C ALA A 611 -11.57 -2.92 -2.04
N LEU A 612 -11.84 -3.99 -1.28
CA LEU A 612 -11.56 -5.37 -1.66
C LEU A 612 -12.44 -5.86 -2.82
N LEU A 613 -13.70 -5.45 -2.89
CA LEU A 613 -14.60 -5.79 -4.00
C LEU A 613 -14.10 -5.20 -5.32
N LEU A 614 -13.67 -3.93 -5.33
CA LEU A 614 -13.14 -3.27 -6.52
C LEU A 614 -11.79 -3.88 -6.97
N TRP A 615 -10.87 -4.10 -6.04
CA TRP A 615 -9.56 -4.70 -6.34
C TRP A 615 -9.70 -6.18 -6.76
N GLY A 616 -10.58 -6.93 -6.09
CA GLY A 616 -10.94 -8.31 -6.43
C GLY A 616 -11.63 -8.42 -7.79
N SER A 617 -12.48 -7.46 -8.16
CA SER A 617 -13.11 -7.40 -9.49
C SER A 617 -12.09 -7.17 -10.59
N MET A 618 -11.10 -6.29 -10.38
CA MET A 618 -9.95 -6.16 -11.29
C MET A 618 -9.16 -7.47 -11.40
N LEU A 619 -8.87 -8.13 -10.28
CA LEU A 619 -8.11 -9.39 -10.26
C LEU A 619 -8.87 -10.52 -10.99
N LEU A 620 -10.19 -10.60 -10.82
CA LEU A 620 -11.05 -11.52 -11.56
C LEU A 620 -11.01 -11.23 -13.06
N LEU A 621 -11.13 -9.96 -13.47
CA LEU A 621 -11.09 -9.53 -14.87
C LEU A 621 -9.75 -9.88 -15.54
N GLN A 622 -8.63 -9.68 -14.82
CA GLN A 622 -7.29 -10.10 -15.24
C GLN A 622 -7.14 -11.63 -15.29
N THR A 623 -7.77 -12.36 -14.38
CA THR A 623 -7.76 -13.83 -14.37
C THR A 623 -8.55 -14.41 -15.53
N VAL A 624 -9.69 -13.81 -15.90
CA VAL A 624 -10.47 -14.16 -17.09
C VAL A 624 -9.68 -13.86 -18.37
N ALA A 625 -8.99 -12.72 -18.45
CA ALA A 625 -8.06 -12.43 -19.54
C ALA A 625 -6.93 -13.49 -19.61
N GLY A 626 -6.32 -13.83 -18.47
CA GLY A 626 -5.28 -14.85 -18.38
C GLY A 626 -5.74 -16.23 -18.85
N LEU A 627 -6.92 -16.68 -18.41
CA LEU A 627 -7.53 -17.94 -18.86
C LEU A 627 -7.79 -17.96 -20.38
N LEU A 628 -8.16 -16.81 -20.96
CA LEU A 628 -8.36 -16.69 -22.41
C LEU A 628 -7.02 -16.69 -23.17
N ALA A 629 -5.98 -16.03 -22.65
CA ALA A 629 -4.64 -16.04 -23.22
C ALA A 629 -4.05 -17.46 -23.25
N PHE A 630 -4.04 -18.14 -22.10
CA PHE A 630 -3.49 -19.49 -21.96
C PHE A 630 -4.20 -20.51 -22.87
N ARG A 631 -5.53 -20.38 -23.04
CA ARG A 631 -6.28 -21.21 -24.00
C ARG A 631 -5.97 -20.89 -25.47
N MET A 632 -5.71 -19.64 -25.84
CA MET A 632 -5.26 -19.29 -27.20
C MET A 632 -3.83 -19.76 -27.49
N ASP A 633 -2.96 -19.74 -26.48
CA ASP A 633 -1.56 -20.15 -26.60
C ASP A 633 -1.35 -21.67 -26.48
N GLY A 634 -2.36 -22.43 -26.09
CA GLY A 634 -2.25 -23.86 -25.82
C GLY A 634 -1.25 -24.14 -24.70
N GLU A 635 -1.34 -23.41 -23.59
CA GLU A 635 -0.50 -23.52 -22.40
C GLU A 635 -1.35 -24.01 -21.21
N PRO A 636 -0.79 -24.83 -20.30
CA PRO A 636 -1.51 -25.31 -19.12
C PRO A 636 -1.85 -24.13 -18.19
N VAL A 637 -3.09 -24.03 -17.73
CA VAL A 637 -3.57 -22.89 -16.91
C VAL A 637 -2.94 -22.79 -15.51
N GLY A 638 -2.19 -23.80 -15.08
CA GLY A 638 -1.58 -23.90 -13.74
C GLY A 638 -0.82 -22.64 -13.27
N PRO A 639 0.06 -22.00 -14.07
CA PRO A 639 0.82 -20.82 -13.65
C PRO A 639 -0.03 -19.61 -13.24
N LEU A 640 -1.32 -19.55 -13.60
CA LEU A 640 -2.22 -18.45 -13.25
C LEU A 640 -2.41 -18.27 -11.73
N TRP A 641 -2.07 -19.26 -10.89
CA TRP A 641 -2.05 -19.07 -9.43
C TRP A 641 -1.08 -17.97 -9.00
N ALA A 642 -0.05 -17.67 -9.79
CA ALA A 642 0.92 -16.62 -9.50
C ALA A 642 0.43 -15.21 -9.92
N LEU A 643 -0.73 -15.07 -10.58
CA LEU A 643 -1.26 -13.78 -11.06
C LEU A 643 -1.60 -12.79 -9.93
N PRO A 644 -2.22 -13.19 -8.79
CA PRO A 644 -2.40 -12.29 -7.64
C PRO A 644 -1.05 -11.85 -7.03
N VAL A 645 -0.09 -12.77 -6.95
CA VAL A 645 1.27 -12.51 -6.46
C VAL A 645 2.01 -11.52 -7.40
N GLN A 646 1.75 -11.61 -8.70
CA GLN A 646 2.26 -10.68 -9.71
C GLN A 646 1.74 -9.25 -9.50
N GLN A 647 0.47 -9.06 -9.10
CA GLN A 647 -0.09 -7.72 -8.83
C GLN A 647 0.55 -7.07 -7.60
N LEU A 648 0.80 -7.86 -6.55
CA LEU A 648 1.36 -7.36 -5.29
C LEU A 648 2.87 -7.12 -5.34
N LEU A 649 3.63 -7.84 -6.19
CA LEU A 649 5.10 -7.84 -6.16
C LEU A 649 5.74 -7.44 -7.49
N TYR A 650 5.46 -8.19 -8.56
CA TYR A 650 6.11 -7.97 -9.88
C TYR A 650 5.71 -6.61 -10.47
N ARG A 651 4.41 -6.29 -10.39
CA ARG A 651 3.83 -5.04 -10.92
C ARG A 651 4.44 -3.80 -10.25
N GLN A 652 4.67 -3.86 -8.94
CA GLN A 652 5.32 -2.78 -8.18
C GLN A 652 6.76 -2.54 -8.63
N LEU A 653 7.50 -3.61 -8.95
CA LEU A 653 8.83 -3.50 -9.57
C LEU A 653 8.76 -2.83 -10.94
N MET A 654 7.76 -3.19 -11.77
CA MET A 654 7.59 -2.62 -13.11
C MET A 654 7.20 -1.14 -13.06
N TYR A 655 6.40 -0.70 -12.08
CA TYR A 655 6.08 0.72 -11.90
C TYR A 655 7.33 1.59 -11.76
N VAL A 656 8.25 1.22 -10.85
CA VAL A 656 9.45 2.05 -10.59
C VAL A 656 10.44 2.00 -11.76
N VAL A 657 10.56 0.84 -12.43
CA VAL A 657 11.35 0.70 -13.67
C VAL A 657 10.79 1.59 -14.79
N LEU A 658 9.47 1.59 -14.98
CA LEU A 658 8.82 2.39 -16.04
C LEU A 658 8.92 3.89 -15.74
N VAL A 659 8.68 4.31 -14.49
CA VAL A 659 8.88 5.71 -14.07
C VAL A 659 10.35 6.14 -14.26
N GLN A 660 11.32 5.28 -13.95
CA GLN A 660 12.74 5.56 -14.24
C GLN A 660 12.96 5.73 -15.76
N ALA A 661 12.45 4.81 -16.58
CA ALA A 661 12.61 4.87 -18.03
C ALA A 661 11.94 6.10 -18.67
N VAL A 662 10.77 6.52 -18.15
CA VAL A 662 10.07 7.73 -18.59
C VAL A 662 10.85 9.00 -18.22
N ILE A 663 11.39 9.06 -17.00
CA ILE A 663 12.26 10.18 -16.58
C ILE A 663 13.52 10.23 -17.46
N SER A 664 14.16 9.08 -17.75
CA SER A 664 15.28 9.02 -18.69
C SER A 664 14.90 9.48 -20.10
N ALA A 665 13.71 9.12 -20.60
CA ALA A 665 13.24 9.51 -21.93
C ALA A 665 12.94 11.01 -22.04
N LEU A 666 12.33 11.61 -20.99
CA LEU A 666 12.06 13.04 -20.91
C LEU A 666 13.32 13.89 -20.69
N THR A 667 14.38 13.32 -20.11
CA THR A 667 15.67 14.00 -19.87
C THR A 667 16.73 13.73 -20.95
N GLY A 668 16.47 12.82 -21.90
CA GLY A 668 17.41 12.46 -22.96
C GLY A 668 18.68 11.75 -22.48
N ALA A 669 18.63 11.08 -21.32
CA ALA A 669 19.81 10.50 -20.69
C ALA A 669 20.38 9.30 -21.48
N GLY A 670 21.59 9.43 -22.02
CA GLY A 670 22.29 8.32 -22.69
C GLY A 670 22.67 7.21 -21.71
N VAL A 671 22.22 5.98 -21.95
CA VAL A 671 22.49 4.81 -21.09
C VAL A 671 23.27 3.75 -21.88
N ARG A 672 24.43 3.34 -21.36
CA ARG A 672 25.23 2.24 -21.93
C ARG A 672 24.57 0.88 -21.70
N TRP A 673 24.81 -0.05 -22.63
CA TRP A 673 24.40 -1.46 -22.54
C TRP A 673 24.94 -2.14 -21.28
N GLN A 674 24.17 -3.06 -20.68
CA GLN A 674 24.54 -3.79 -19.47
C GLN A 674 24.10 -5.26 -19.54
N LYS A 675 25.04 -6.20 -19.35
CA LYS A 675 24.82 -7.63 -19.56
C LYS A 675 24.02 -8.30 -18.43
N LEU A 676 23.24 -9.32 -18.80
CA LEU A 676 22.67 -10.31 -17.90
C LEU A 676 23.71 -11.41 -17.61
N GLN A 677 23.61 -12.05 -16.44
CA GLN A 677 24.26 -13.35 -16.17
C GLN A 677 23.25 -14.46 -16.45
N ARG A 678 23.71 -15.56 -17.05
CA ARG A 678 22.91 -16.73 -17.44
C ARG A 678 23.10 -17.88 -16.46
N VAL A 679 22.37 -18.99 -16.65
CA VAL A 679 22.45 -20.18 -15.79
C VAL A 679 22.35 -21.51 -16.56
N GLY A 680 22.44 -21.51 -17.90
CA GLY A 680 22.38 -22.71 -18.75
C GLY A 680 21.05 -23.49 -18.76
N ALA A 681 20.01 -22.98 -18.08
CA ALA A 681 18.81 -23.76 -17.73
C ALA A 681 17.94 -24.21 -18.94
N VAL A 682 18.17 -23.68 -20.14
CA VAL A 682 17.44 -24.08 -21.35
C VAL A 682 17.88 -25.46 -21.84
N ALA A 683 19.17 -25.80 -21.71
CA ALA A 683 19.71 -27.11 -22.07
C ALA A 683 19.21 -28.21 -21.11
N GLU A 684 19.11 -27.93 -19.82
CA GLU A 684 18.55 -28.86 -18.83
C GLU A 684 17.08 -29.20 -19.12
N HIS A 685 16.29 -28.24 -19.61
CA HIS A 685 14.88 -28.46 -19.94
C HIS A 685 14.68 -29.44 -21.10
N LEU A 686 15.60 -29.45 -22.08
CA LEU A 686 15.62 -30.43 -23.18
C LEU A 686 16.07 -31.83 -22.72
N ALA A 687 16.90 -31.91 -21.69
CA ALA A 687 17.44 -33.17 -21.15
C ALA A 687 16.49 -33.87 -20.15
N ALA A 688 15.43 -33.19 -19.70
CA ALA A 688 14.45 -33.76 -18.77
C ALA A 688 13.56 -34.82 -19.44
N PRO A 689 13.31 -35.98 -18.80
CA PRO A 689 12.34 -36.95 -19.31
C PRO A 689 10.93 -36.35 -19.30
N ALA A 690 10.17 -36.57 -20.39
CA ALA A 690 8.88 -35.92 -20.63
C ALA A 690 7.86 -36.15 -19.51
N GLY A 691 7.13 -35.09 -19.14
CA GLY A 691 6.27 -35.02 -17.96
C GLY A 691 4.86 -34.55 -18.26
N ASP A 692 4.18 -35.25 -19.18
CA ASP A 692 2.77 -35.05 -19.60
C ASP A 692 2.37 -33.58 -19.85
N ASP A 693 3.21 -32.85 -20.57
CA ASP A 693 3.04 -31.44 -20.90
C ASP A 693 2.15 -31.18 -22.14
N GLY A 694 1.11 -32.01 -22.30
CA GLY A 694 -0.12 -31.71 -23.06
C GLY A 694 -0.01 -31.57 -24.58
N ARG A 695 1.20 -31.62 -25.16
CA ARG A 695 1.45 -31.63 -26.60
C ARG A 695 2.17 -32.92 -26.98
N SER A 696 1.39 -33.94 -27.34
CA SER A 696 1.90 -35.25 -27.75
C SER A 696 2.81 -35.12 -29.00
N ARG A 697 4.12 -35.25 -28.80
CA ARG A 697 5.03 -35.63 -29.89
C ARG A 697 4.66 -37.03 -30.40
N PRO A 698 4.67 -37.29 -31.71
CA PRO A 698 4.76 -38.65 -32.23
C PRO A 698 5.98 -39.36 -31.64
N ALA A 699 5.84 -40.62 -31.25
CA ALA A 699 6.91 -41.37 -30.58
C ALA A 699 7.92 -41.91 -31.60
N GLY A 700 8.78 -41.03 -32.12
CA GLY A 700 9.69 -41.38 -33.20
C GLY A 700 10.70 -40.30 -33.60
N ASP A 701 11.34 -39.65 -32.62
CA ASP A 701 12.78 -39.31 -32.72
C ASP A 701 13.34 -38.76 -31.39
N ARG A 702 14.59 -39.11 -31.09
CA ARG A 702 15.36 -38.57 -29.96
C ARG A 702 16.68 -38.01 -30.49
N LEU A 703 16.94 -36.74 -30.24
CA LEU A 703 18.27 -36.15 -30.47
C LEU A 703 19.33 -36.92 -29.65
N PRO A 704 20.38 -37.48 -30.29
CA PRO A 704 21.48 -38.09 -29.57
C PRO A 704 22.35 -37.01 -28.92
N VAL A 705 22.25 -36.87 -27.60
CA VAL A 705 23.19 -36.04 -26.82
C VAL A 705 24.47 -36.86 -26.60
N PRO A 706 25.66 -36.35 -26.95
CA PRO A 706 26.92 -37.05 -26.68
C PRO A 706 27.11 -37.28 -25.17
N ALA A 707 27.47 -38.50 -24.79
CA ALA A 707 27.79 -38.81 -23.40
C ALA A 707 29.12 -38.13 -23.01
N THR A 708 29.06 -37.10 -22.16
CA THR A 708 30.26 -36.39 -21.67
C THR A 708 31.17 -37.35 -20.91
N THR A 709 32.28 -37.74 -21.51
CA THR A 709 33.25 -38.66 -20.93
C THR A 709 33.92 -38.05 -19.70
N ARG A 710 33.64 -38.59 -18.51
CA ARG A 710 34.47 -38.32 -17.32
C ARG A 710 35.77 -39.11 -17.45
N GLY A 711 36.89 -38.40 -17.53
CA GLY A 711 38.21 -39.02 -17.42
C GLY A 711 38.43 -39.68 -16.05
N PRO A 712 39.39 -40.60 -15.93
CA PRO A 712 39.70 -41.27 -14.67
C PRO A 712 40.25 -40.28 -13.64
N ALA A 713 40.03 -40.58 -12.35
CA ALA A 713 40.60 -39.80 -11.26
C ALA A 713 42.09 -40.13 -11.05
N PRO A 714 42.96 -39.15 -10.75
CA PRO A 714 44.30 -39.40 -10.26
C PRO A 714 44.27 -39.63 -8.74
N ASP A 715 44.92 -40.71 -8.29
CA ASP A 715 45.21 -40.97 -6.87
C ASP A 715 46.51 -40.25 -6.41
N ASP A 716 46.71 -40.26 -5.08
CA ASP A 716 47.94 -39.95 -4.34
C ASP A 716 48.67 -38.60 -4.56
N ALA A 717 48.37 -37.66 -3.65
CA ALA A 717 49.29 -36.60 -3.21
C ALA A 717 49.12 -36.36 -1.69
N PRO A 718 50.17 -36.01 -0.93
CA PRO A 718 50.22 -36.24 0.51
C PRO A 718 49.43 -35.24 1.39
N ALA A 719 49.04 -35.70 2.58
CA ALA A 719 48.25 -34.93 3.54
C ALA A 719 49.05 -33.82 4.24
N VAL A 720 48.59 -32.57 4.10
CA VAL A 720 49.09 -31.41 4.86
C VAL A 720 48.42 -31.38 6.26
N PRO A 721 49.15 -31.07 7.36
CA PRO A 721 48.58 -31.05 8.71
C PRO A 721 47.38 -30.11 8.85
N ALA A 722 46.36 -30.56 9.59
CA ALA A 722 45.11 -29.83 9.76
C ALA A 722 45.30 -28.57 10.63
N ALA A 723 45.43 -27.41 9.99
CA ALA A 723 45.42 -26.10 10.66
C ALA A 723 44.18 -25.95 11.56
N THR A 724 44.40 -25.54 12.81
CA THR A 724 43.40 -25.57 13.89
C THR A 724 42.14 -24.80 13.51
N ARG A 725 41.04 -25.53 13.25
CA ARG A 725 39.74 -24.91 12.95
C ARG A 725 39.25 -24.08 14.14
N ALA A 726 39.31 -22.76 14.00
CA ALA A 726 38.52 -21.85 14.83
C ALA A 726 37.05 -22.32 14.86
N PRO A 727 36.37 -22.31 16.02
CA PRO A 727 35.07 -22.94 16.16
C PRO A 727 34.04 -22.27 15.25
N ARG A 728 33.53 -23.03 14.27
CA ARG A 728 32.38 -22.63 13.46
C ARG A 728 31.23 -22.31 14.41
N THR A 729 30.83 -21.04 14.48
CA THR A 729 29.65 -20.57 15.20
C THR A 729 28.38 -21.01 14.47
N GLY A 730 28.14 -22.33 14.47
CA GLY A 730 27.01 -22.97 13.83
C GLY A 730 25.70 -22.36 14.32
N GLY A 731 24.79 -22.10 13.39
CA GLY A 731 23.52 -21.42 13.65
C GLY A 731 22.50 -22.31 14.39
N GLY A 732 22.86 -22.77 15.58
CA GLY A 732 22.00 -23.48 16.51
C GLY A 732 20.90 -22.60 17.10
N ARG A 733 20.07 -23.23 17.93
CA ARG A 733 18.96 -22.59 18.63
C ARG A 733 19.45 -22.14 20.01
N GLU A 734 19.39 -20.84 20.29
CA GLU A 734 19.92 -20.28 21.54
C GLU A 734 18.96 -20.55 22.70
N ARG A 735 19.25 -21.59 23.51
CA ARG A 735 18.44 -21.99 24.67
C ARG A 735 18.15 -20.85 25.67
N TRP A 736 19.01 -19.83 25.74
CA TRP A 736 18.76 -18.62 26.53
C TRP A 736 17.55 -17.84 26.01
N LEU A 737 17.47 -17.67 24.69
CA LEU A 737 16.37 -16.97 24.02
C LEU A 737 15.06 -17.77 24.06
N ASP A 738 15.13 -19.11 23.95
CA ASP A 738 13.96 -19.97 24.20
C ASP A 738 13.49 -19.85 25.68
N LEU A 739 14.39 -19.87 26.67
CA LEU A 739 14.01 -19.72 28.09
C LEU A 739 13.37 -18.35 28.36
N LEU A 740 13.98 -17.26 27.90
CA LEU A 740 13.43 -15.91 28.06
C LEU A 740 12.01 -15.80 27.51
N ARG A 741 11.72 -16.45 26.38
CA ARG A 741 10.37 -16.46 25.82
C ARG A 741 9.38 -17.25 26.65
N ALA A 742 9.80 -18.37 27.25
CA ALA A 742 8.96 -19.15 28.15
C ALA A 742 8.65 -18.38 29.45
N VAL A 743 9.64 -17.67 30.01
CA VAL A 743 9.45 -16.77 31.16
C VAL A 743 8.53 -15.60 30.80
N ALA A 744 8.74 -14.97 29.64
CA ALA A 744 7.89 -13.88 29.18
C ALA A 744 6.41 -14.28 29.06
N LEU A 745 6.15 -15.43 28.40
CA LEU A 745 4.79 -15.94 28.22
C LEU A 745 4.16 -16.39 29.54
N LEU A 746 4.94 -16.94 30.48
CA LEU A 746 4.46 -17.26 31.82
C LEU A 746 4.05 -16.00 32.60
N ARG A 747 4.88 -14.93 32.62
CA ARG A 747 4.50 -13.65 33.27
C ARG A 747 3.27 -13.03 32.63
N VAL A 748 3.07 -13.17 31.31
CA VAL A 748 1.85 -12.69 30.64
C VAL A 748 0.61 -13.43 31.14
N VAL A 749 0.65 -14.76 31.27
CA VAL A 749 -0.48 -15.55 31.79
C VAL A 749 -0.72 -15.28 33.28
N THR A 750 0.34 -15.14 34.08
CA THR A 750 0.22 -14.79 35.50
C THR A 750 -0.34 -13.38 35.69
N TYR A 751 0.06 -12.41 34.88
CA TYR A 751 -0.44 -11.04 34.97
C TYR A 751 -1.96 -10.95 34.77
N HIS A 752 -2.50 -11.49 33.66
CA HIS A 752 -3.94 -11.48 33.40
C HIS A 752 -4.78 -12.26 34.43
N ALA A 753 -4.16 -13.19 35.17
CA ALA A 753 -4.85 -13.98 36.20
C ALA A 753 -4.84 -13.33 37.60
N PHE A 754 -4.08 -12.25 37.81
CA PHE A 754 -3.88 -11.63 39.13
C PHE A 754 -3.89 -10.09 39.15
N GLY A 755 -3.99 -9.40 38.00
CA GLY A 755 -4.16 -7.94 37.89
C GLY A 755 -3.00 -7.06 38.39
N GLY A 756 -1.96 -7.63 38.99
CA GLY A 756 -0.93 -6.86 39.68
C GLY A 756 -0.04 -6.01 38.75
N GLY A 757 -0.34 -4.71 38.62
CA GLY A 757 0.41 -3.77 37.77
C GLY A 757 1.92 -3.74 38.03
N TRP A 758 2.34 -3.89 39.28
CA TRP A 758 3.76 -4.05 39.67
C TRP A 758 4.51 -5.17 38.92
N MET A 759 3.81 -6.20 38.44
CA MET A 759 4.41 -7.30 37.67
C MET A 759 4.96 -6.85 36.31
N SER A 760 4.55 -5.70 35.76
CA SER A 760 5.12 -5.17 34.51
C SER A 760 6.53 -4.60 34.72
N MET A 761 6.75 -3.94 35.87
CA MET A 761 8.05 -3.39 36.27
C MET A 761 9.11 -4.47 36.47
N VAL A 762 8.71 -5.66 36.95
CA VAL A 762 9.62 -6.76 37.30
C VAL A 762 10.19 -7.48 36.07
N PHE A 763 9.40 -7.67 35.00
CA PHE A 763 9.87 -8.34 33.79
C PHE A 763 9.12 -7.87 32.52
N PRO A 764 9.77 -7.17 31.58
CA PRO A 764 9.12 -6.60 30.39
C PRO A 764 8.89 -7.67 29.30
N SER A 765 7.88 -8.52 29.52
CA SER A 765 7.57 -9.64 28.61
C SER A 765 7.40 -9.22 27.17
N MET A 766 6.68 -8.13 26.91
CA MET A 766 6.35 -7.68 25.55
C MET A 766 7.60 -7.18 24.82
N GLY A 767 8.39 -6.31 25.46
CA GLY A 767 9.69 -5.86 24.95
C GLY A 767 10.64 -7.03 24.64
N VAL A 768 10.71 -8.03 25.52
CA VAL A 768 11.50 -9.25 25.28
C VAL A 768 10.95 -10.04 24.08
N MET A 769 9.64 -10.26 23.99
CA MET A 769 9.01 -11.02 22.90
C MET A 769 9.22 -10.37 21.53
N PHE A 770 9.08 -9.04 21.43
CA PHE A 770 9.37 -8.30 20.18
C PHE A 770 10.87 -8.33 19.82
N ALA A 771 11.77 -8.15 20.80
CA ALA A 771 13.22 -8.19 20.53
C ALA A 771 13.69 -9.58 20.08
N LEU A 772 13.09 -10.65 20.61
CA LEU A 772 13.28 -12.02 20.13
C LEU A 772 12.73 -12.19 18.70
N GLY A 773 11.59 -11.57 18.38
CA GLY A 773 11.02 -11.51 17.03
C GLY A 773 11.99 -10.93 16.00
N GLY A 774 12.50 -9.72 16.22
CA GLY A 774 13.46 -9.07 15.33
C GLY A 774 14.78 -9.86 15.18
N SER A 775 15.29 -10.42 16.28
CA SER A 775 16.50 -11.28 16.30
C SER A 775 16.33 -12.55 15.46
N LEU A 776 15.13 -13.15 15.47
CA LEU A 776 14.78 -14.31 14.65
C LEU A 776 14.51 -13.96 13.18
N MET A 777 13.97 -12.77 12.90
CA MET A 777 13.71 -12.30 11.54
C MET A 777 15.02 -12.04 10.78
N VAL A 778 15.99 -11.35 11.39
CA VAL A 778 17.35 -11.19 10.83
C VAL A 778 18.06 -12.54 10.67
N GLN A 779 17.84 -13.50 11.58
CA GLN A 779 18.40 -14.85 11.44
C GLN A 779 17.81 -15.58 10.22
N SER A 780 16.49 -15.45 9.94
CA SER A 780 15.88 -16.02 8.73
C SER A 780 16.39 -15.36 7.45
N LEU A 781 16.44 -14.02 7.40
CA LEU A 781 16.95 -13.26 6.26
C LEU A 781 18.43 -13.56 5.95
N ARG A 782 19.20 -14.05 6.93
CA ARG A 782 20.60 -14.50 6.73
C ARG A 782 20.75 -15.98 6.34
N ARG A 783 19.75 -16.84 6.59
CA ARG A 783 19.79 -18.27 6.21
C ARG A 783 19.34 -18.53 4.78
N GLY A 784 18.64 -17.60 4.14
CA GLY A 784 18.15 -17.73 2.77
C GLY A 784 19.24 -17.55 1.72
N SER A 785 20.04 -18.58 1.45
CA SER A 785 21.01 -18.59 0.34
C SER A 785 20.38 -18.77 -1.05
N SER A 786 19.04 -18.78 -1.14
CA SER A 786 18.26 -19.01 -2.36
C SER A 786 16.87 -18.35 -2.37
N GLY A 787 16.51 -17.59 -1.31
CA GLY A 787 15.16 -17.03 -1.13
C GLY A 787 15.18 -15.52 -0.92
N THR A 788 14.11 -14.85 -1.35
CA THR A 788 13.93 -13.40 -1.20
C THR A 788 13.47 -13.03 0.22
N ALA A 789 13.52 -11.74 0.56
CA ALA A 789 12.95 -11.25 1.83
C ALA A 789 11.44 -11.53 1.96
N LEU A 790 10.73 -11.62 0.83
CA LEU A 790 9.29 -11.86 0.75
C LEU A 790 8.96 -13.32 1.08
N ASP A 791 9.81 -14.27 0.65
CA ASP A 791 9.70 -15.68 1.03
C ASP A 791 9.83 -15.84 2.55
N VAL A 792 10.74 -15.09 3.18
CA VAL A 792 10.90 -15.07 4.64
C VAL A 792 9.67 -14.48 5.34
N ILE A 793 9.09 -13.40 4.83
CA ILE A 793 7.84 -12.83 5.35
C ILE A 793 6.69 -13.85 5.23
N GLY A 794 6.52 -14.49 4.07
CA GLY A 794 5.50 -15.53 3.87
C GLY A 794 5.62 -16.68 4.87
N HIS A 795 6.84 -17.16 5.15
CA HIS A 795 7.09 -18.18 6.17
C HIS A 795 6.84 -17.71 7.62
N ARG A 796 6.83 -16.40 7.88
CA ARG A 796 6.47 -15.83 9.19
C ARG A 796 4.96 -15.65 9.32
N LEU A 797 4.29 -15.08 8.32
CA LEU A 797 2.83 -14.93 8.28
C LEU A 797 2.13 -16.30 8.32
N ARG A 798 2.61 -17.29 7.55
CA ARG A 798 2.10 -18.67 7.58
C ARG A 798 2.23 -19.33 8.97
N ARG A 799 3.15 -18.86 9.83
CA ARG A 799 3.31 -19.33 11.21
C ARG A 799 2.44 -18.59 12.22
N LEU A 800 1.80 -17.47 11.84
CA LEU A 800 1.03 -16.58 12.70
C LEU A 800 -0.48 -16.67 12.42
N LEU A 801 -0.85 -16.63 11.14
CA LEU A 801 -2.25 -16.50 10.72
C LEU A 801 -3.09 -17.78 10.89
N PRO A 802 -2.65 -19.01 10.56
CA PRO A 802 -3.50 -20.19 10.73
C PRO A 802 -3.93 -20.49 12.18
N PRO A 803 -3.09 -20.28 13.22
CA PRO A 803 -3.55 -20.31 14.61
C PRO A 803 -4.63 -19.25 14.92
N LEU A 804 -4.48 -18.02 14.42
CA LEU A 804 -5.47 -16.94 14.58
C LEU A 804 -6.78 -17.28 13.87
N TRP A 805 -6.72 -17.81 12.64
CA TRP A 805 -7.91 -18.21 11.88
C TRP A 805 -8.67 -19.34 12.57
N LEU A 806 -7.98 -20.32 13.16
CA LEU A 806 -8.62 -21.38 13.94
C LEU A 806 -9.27 -20.84 15.23
N PHE A 807 -8.67 -19.84 15.86
CA PHE A 807 -9.24 -19.15 17.02
C PHE A 807 -10.49 -18.34 16.63
N GLY A 808 -10.40 -17.50 15.59
CA GLY A 808 -11.53 -16.71 15.08
C GLY A 808 -12.69 -17.54 14.54
N LEU A 809 -12.41 -18.67 13.90
CA LEU A 809 -13.43 -19.64 13.44
C LEU A 809 -14.25 -20.25 14.59
N ILE A 810 -13.76 -20.16 15.83
CA ILE A 810 -14.48 -20.58 17.04
C ILE A 810 -15.04 -19.36 17.78
N ALA A 811 -14.23 -18.33 18.00
CA ALA A 811 -14.62 -17.14 18.76
C ALA A 811 -15.75 -16.34 18.08
N VAL A 812 -15.64 -16.03 16.79
CA VAL A 812 -16.61 -15.17 16.09
C VAL A 812 -18.01 -15.82 16.04
N PRO A 813 -18.20 -17.10 15.68
CA PRO A 813 -19.52 -17.73 15.76
C PRO A 813 -20.10 -17.80 17.17
N VAL A 814 -19.27 -17.94 18.22
CA VAL A 814 -19.76 -17.95 19.61
C VAL A 814 -20.16 -16.55 20.07
N MET A 815 -19.40 -15.50 19.71
CA MET A 815 -19.80 -14.10 19.96
C MET A 815 -21.13 -13.78 19.26
N LEU A 816 -21.27 -14.12 17.98
CA LEU A 816 -22.52 -13.94 17.23
C LEU A 816 -23.70 -14.73 17.84
N TRP A 817 -23.46 -15.95 18.33
CA TRP A 817 -24.50 -16.77 18.97
C TRP A 817 -24.90 -16.27 20.37
N ARG A 818 -23.98 -15.64 21.11
CA ARG A 818 -24.25 -15.02 22.41
C ARG A 818 -24.92 -13.66 22.33
N GLY A 819 -25.01 -13.09 21.13
CA GLY A 819 -25.40 -11.71 20.90
C GLY A 819 -24.16 -10.86 20.66
N TRP A 820 -24.16 -10.17 19.52
CA TRP A 820 -23.41 -8.94 19.37
C TRP A 820 -24.36 -7.80 19.73
N PRO A 821 -24.04 -6.95 20.72
CA PRO A 821 -24.98 -5.92 21.15
C PRO A 821 -25.37 -4.99 20.01
N ALA A 822 -26.65 -4.64 19.97
CA ALA A 822 -27.10 -3.40 19.37
C ALA A 822 -27.09 -2.32 20.46
N GLN A 823 -27.06 -1.05 20.07
CA GLN A 823 -26.98 0.10 20.98
C GLN A 823 -28.02 -0.01 22.11
N ASP A 824 -27.54 -0.01 23.36
CA ASP A 824 -28.37 0.11 24.55
C ASP A 824 -28.99 1.52 24.61
N ALA A 825 -30.10 1.65 25.36
CA ALA A 825 -30.94 2.86 25.36
C ALA A 825 -30.20 4.14 25.77
N ASP A 826 -29.13 4.01 26.55
CA ASP A 826 -28.34 5.12 27.10
C ASP A 826 -27.18 5.53 26.18
N GLY A 827 -27.10 4.98 24.96
CA GLY A 827 -26.16 5.39 23.90
C GLY A 827 -24.73 4.83 24.00
N THR A 828 -24.33 4.31 25.16
CA THR A 828 -22.97 3.82 25.44
C THR A 828 -22.80 2.32 25.16
N VAL A 829 -22.35 1.94 23.95
CA VAL A 829 -22.03 0.53 23.60
C VAL A 829 -20.72 0.42 22.81
N ASN A 830 -19.93 -0.61 23.12
CA ASN A 830 -18.74 -0.99 22.37
C ASN A 830 -19.07 -1.51 20.96
N SER A 831 -19.05 -0.63 19.97
CA SER A 831 -18.93 -0.95 18.54
C SER A 831 -20.02 -1.90 17.97
N PRO A 832 -21.14 -1.37 17.44
CA PRO A 832 -22.14 -2.19 16.74
C PRO A 832 -21.51 -2.95 15.57
N LEU A 833 -21.98 -4.16 15.28
CA LEU A 833 -21.34 -5.08 14.33
C LEU A 833 -21.23 -4.54 12.90
N VAL A 834 -20.07 -3.98 12.56
CA VAL A 834 -19.70 -3.64 11.19
C VAL A 834 -19.18 -4.90 10.48
N TRP A 835 -20.00 -5.49 9.62
CA TRP A 835 -19.70 -6.76 8.94
C TRP A 835 -18.38 -6.77 8.14
N SER A 836 -17.89 -5.62 7.67
CA SER A 836 -16.60 -5.52 6.98
C SER A 836 -15.38 -5.52 7.93
N GLU A 837 -15.53 -5.17 9.21
CA GLU A 837 -14.44 -5.25 10.19
C GLU A 837 -14.11 -6.68 10.61
N LEU A 838 -15.05 -7.62 10.44
CA LEU A 838 -14.77 -9.06 10.59
C LEU A 838 -13.65 -9.55 9.66
N LEU A 839 -13.30 -8.80 8.60
CA LEU A 839 -12.15 -9.10 7.74
C LEU A 839 -10.80 -9.00 8.46
N TYR A 840 -10.71 -8.24 9.57
CA TYR A 840 -9.48 -8.15 10.37
C TYR A 840 -9.16 -9.46 11.10
N TRP A 841 -10.15 -10.34 11.34
CA TRP A 841 -9.90 -11.73 11.77
C TRP A 841 -9.17 -12.57 10.71
N VAL A 842 -9.27 -12.20 9.42
CA VAL A 842 -8.52 -12.85 8.32
C VAL A 842 -7.12 -12.25 8.19
N PHE A 843 -6.98 -10.92 8.34
CA PHE A 843 -5.69 -10.24 8.30
C PHE A 843 -5.69 -8.98 9.20
N PRO A 844 -5.14 -9.06 10.43
CA PRO A 844 -5.25 -7.97 11.42
C PRO A 844 -4.30 -6.82 11.09
N LEU A 845 -4.81 -5.84 10.34
CA LEU A 845 -4.18 -4.52 10.15
C LEU A 845 -4.44 -3.63 11.37
N VAL A 846 -5.70 -3.55 11.78
CA VAL A 846 -6.17 -3.02 13.07
C VAL A 846 -6.62 -4.19 13.96
N ASP A 847 -7.04 -3.92 15.19
CA ASP A 847 -7.48 -5.00 16.10
C ASP A 847 -8.79 -5.64 15.61
N PRO A 848 -8.92 -6.98 15.61
CA PRO A 848 -10.16 -7.64 15.22
C PRO A 848 -11.28 -7.34 16.23
N PRO A 849 -12.48 -6.96 15.76
CA PRO A 849 -13.59 -6.59 16.65
C PRO A 849 -14.14 -7.82 17.40
N GLY A 850 -14.70 -7.58 18.59
CA GLY A 850 -15.42 -8.55 19.41
C GLY A 850 -16.68 -7.93 20.02
N SER A 851 -17.61 -8.77 20.49
CA SER A 851 -18.71 -8.33 21.35
C SER A 851 -18.27 -8.29 22.82
N ASP A 852 -19.04 -7.67 23.71
CA ASP A 852 -18.70 -7.59 25.16
C ASP A 852 -18.48 -8.97 25.78
N TRP A 853 -19.28 -9.98 25.41
CA TRP A 853 -19.07 -11.37 25.84
C TRP A 853 -17.69 -11.92 25.43
N GLY A 854 -17.14 -11.42 24.34
CA GLY A 854 -15.84 -11.80 23.79
C GLY A 854 -14.67 -10.88 24.16
N ALA A 855 -14.84 -9.89 25.04
CA ALA A 855 -13.79 -8.93 25.41
C ALA A 855 -12.47 -9.64 25.81
N ASP A 856 -12.54 -10.60 26.74
CA ASP A 856 -11.40 -11.44 27.16
C ASP A 856 -10.74 -12.21 26.00
N ALA A 857 -11.50 -12.57 24.96
CA ALA A 857 -10.98 -13.28 23.80
C ALA A 857 -10.26 -12.36 22.81
N VAL A 858 -10.62 -11.07 22.74
CA VAL A 858 -10.02 -10.10 21.80
C VAL A 858 -8.92 -9.23 22.41
N ILE A 859 -8.92 -9.00 23.73
CA ILE A 859 -7.96 -8.13 24.42
C ILE A 859 -6.48 -8.52 24.20
N GLY A 860 -6.19 -9.78 23.86
CA GLY A 860 -4.85 -10.25 23.52
C GLY A 860 -4.41 -10.04 22.05
N LEU A 861 -5.29 -9.61 21.15
CA LEU A 861 -5.01 -9.66 19.71
C LEU A 861 -4.03 -8.56 19.23
N TRP A 862 -3.86 -7.49 19.99
CA TRP A 862 -2.92 -6.38 19.69
C TRP A 862 -1.50 -6.86 19.44
N TYR A 863 -1.01 -7.85 20.19
CA TYR A 863 0.33 -8.39 19.99
C TYR A 863 0.46 -9.12 18.64
N ILE A 864 -0.61 -9.79 18.17
CA ILE A 864 -0.64 -10.47 16.87
C ILE A 864 -0.59 -9.44 15.74
N ARG A 865 -1.36 -8.35 15.85
CA ARG A 865 -1.33 -7.17 14.97
C ARG A 865 0.05 -6.51 14.94
N ALA A 866 0.58 -6.12 16.08
CA ALA A 866 1.90 -5.47 16.19
C ALA A 866 3.03 -6.37 15.66
N TYR A 867 2.98 -7.68 15.96
CA TYR A 867 3.95 -8.64 15.42
C TYR A 867 3.84 -8.80 13.89
N LEU A 868 2.62 -8.78 13.33
CA LEU A 868 2.39 -8.78 11.88
C LEU A 868 3.01 -7.54 11.23
N TRP A 869 2.75 -6.35 11.76
CA TRP A 869 3.33 -5.11 11.27
C TRP A 869 4.86 -5.10 11.34
N PHE A 870 5.47 -5.51 12.45
CA PHE A 870 6.93 -5.59 12.54
C PHE A 870 7.54 -6.63 11.58
N VAL A 871 6.85 -7.75 11.30
CA VAL A 871 7.28 -8.71 10.27
C VAL A 871 7.26 -8.08 8.87
N LEU A 872 6.18 -7.37 8.52
CA LEU A 872 6.05 -6.68 7.23
C LEU A 872 7.07 -5.55 7.05
N LEU A 873 7.28 -4.73 8.09
CA LEU A 873 8.15 -3.55 8.05
C LEU A 873 9.64 -3.89 8.21
N THR A 874 10.00 -5.09 8.69
CA THR A 874 11.42 -5.45 8.95
C THR A 874 12.37 -5.21 7.78
N PRO A 875 12.08 -5.48 6.49
CA PRO A 875 13.01 -5.18 5.40
C PRO A 875 13.40 -3.70 5.33
N LEU A 876 12.44 -2.79 5.56
CA LEU A 876 12.66 -1.35 5.59
C LEU A 876 13.39 -0.92 6.88
N MET A 877 12.93 -1.40 8.04
CA MET A 877 13.56 -1.12 9.34
C MET A 877 15.03 -1.58 9.38
N LEU A 878 15.33 -2.77 8.84
CA LEU A 878 16.67 -3.34 8.79
C LEU A 878 17.57 -2.61 7.77
N TRP A 879 17.02 -2.18 6.64
CA TRP A 879 17.71 -1.32 5.67
C TRP A 879 18.09 0.03 6.30
N PHE A 880 17.19 0.64 7.07
CA PHE A 880 17.45 1.90 7.76
C PHE A 880 18.44 1.72 8.91
N PHE A 881 18.24 0.70 9.75
CA PHE A 881 19.14 0.33 10.86
C PHE A 881 20.58 0.09 10.38
N ARG A 882 20.77 -0.59 9.24
CA ARG A 882 22.11 -0.81 8.65
C ARG A 882 22.79 0.47 8.15
N ARG A 883 22.03 1.52 7.83
CA ARG A 883 22.55 2.83 7.42
C ARG A 883 22.79 3.77 8.60
N ARG A 884 21.88 3.78 9.59
CA ARG A 884 21.87 4.72 10.72
C ARG A 884 21.36 4.03 12.01
N PRO A 885 22.13 3.11 12.63
CA PRO A 885 21.60 2.24 13.70
C PRO A 885 21.18 3.01 14.96
N LEU A 886 21.90 4.07 15.34
CA LEU A 886 21.54 4.90 16.50
C LEU A 886 20.25 5.70 16.25
N VAL A 887 20.09 6.27 15.05
CA VAL A 887 18.87 7.02 14.68
C VAL A 887 17.68 6.07 14.60
N ALA A 888 17.85 4.87 14.03
CA ALA A 888 16.81 3.84 13.98
C ALA A 888 16.33 3.42 15.37
N LEU A 889 17.23 3.26 16.35
CA LEU A 889 16.85 2.94 17.74
C LEU A 889 16.22 4.13 18.48
N ALA A 890 16.65 5.37 18.18
CA ALA A 890 16.17 6.57 18.86
C ALA A 890 14.79 7.05 18.37
N VAL A 891 14.49 6.93 17.07
CA VAL A 891 13.24 7.48 16.49
C VAL A 891 11.97 7.00 17.19
N PRO A 892 11.73 5.69 17.45
CA PRO A 892 10.51 5.26 18.14
C PRO A 892 10.40 5.79 19.57
N LEU A 893 11.54 5.86 20.29
CA LEU A 893 11.60 6.41 21.66
C LEU A 893 11.31 7.92 21.69
N VAL A 894 11.74 8.67 20.66
CA VAL A 894 11.40 10.10 20.51
C VAL A 894 9.93 10.26 20.13
N VAL A 895 9.38 9.39 19.28
CA VAL A 895 7.97 9.44 18.88
C VAL A 895 7.04 9.19 20.08
N VAL A 896 7.25 8.12 20.85
CA VAL A 896 6.42 7.84 22.06
C VAL A 896 6.66 8.86 23.18
N ALA A 897 7.82 9.51 23.24
CA ALA A 897 8.06 10.61 24.18
C ALA A 897 7.34 11.90 23.78
N LEU A 898 7.31 12.24 22.49
CA LEU A 898 6.50 13.36 21.98
C LEU A 898 5.02 13.08 22.16
N ASP A 899 4.58 11.85 21.91
CA ASP A 899 3.20 11.39 22.11
C ASP A 899 2.75 11.59 23.57
N ALA A 900 3.48 11.03 24.54
CA ALA A 900 3.14 11.20 25.96
C ALA A 900 3.21 12.67 26.45
N VAL A 901 4.14 13.48 25.93
CA VAL A 901 4.24 14.92 26.29
C VAL A 901 3.15 15.77 25.64
N LEU A 902 2.60 15.34 24.51
CA LEU A 902 1.52 16.03 23.80
C LEU A 902 0.12 15.55 24.20
N GLY A 903 -0.01 14.53 25.05
CA GLY A 903 -1.32 14.00 25.49
C GLY A 903 -1.88 12.88 24.61
N SER A 904 -1.02 11.97 24.13
CA SER A 904 -1.38 10.80 23.30
C SER A 904 -2.00 11.11 21.91
N PRO A 905 -1.51 12.11 21.15
CA PRO A 905 -2.01 12.42 19.80
C PRO A 905 -1.88 11.27 18.79
N LEU A 906 -1.14 10.19 19.08
CA LEU A 906 -1.14 8.96 18.27
C LEU A 906 -2.30 8.03 18.62
N GLY A 907 -2.75 7.99 19.88
CA GLY A 907 -3.87 7.15 20.31
C GLY A 907 -5.19 7.57 19.66
N GLU A 908 -5.38 8.88 19.48
CA GLU A 908 -6.61 9.51 18.94
C GLU A 908 -6.86 9.27 17.43
N TRP A 909 -6.09 8.41 16.74
CA TRP A 909 -6.22 8.11 15.30
C TRP A 909 -7.22 6.96 15.02
N GLY A 910 -8.30 6.89 15.79
CA GLY A 910 -9.31 5.82 15.72
C GLY A 910 -8.71 4.42 15.73
N ALA A 911 -9.24 3.51 14.90
CA ALA A 911 -8.76 2.12 14.81
C ALA A 911 -7.27 1.96 14.42
N ILE A 912 -6.61 3.00 13.88
CA ILE A 912 -5.18 2.99 13.56
C ILE A 912 -4.33 3.44 14.75
N GLY A 913 -4.88 4.19 15.71
CA GLY A 913 -4.14 4.74 16.85
C GLY A 913 -3.37 3.70 17.68
N PRO A 914 -3.99 2.58 18.10
CA PRO A 914 -3.29 1.48 18.77
C PRO A 914 -2.11 0.92 17.97
N VAL A 915 -2.16 0.95 16.63
CA VAL A 915 -1.05 0.53 15.76
C VAL A 915 0.14 1.49 15.83
N LEU A 916 -0.13 2.79 15.94
CA LEU A 916 0.89 3.83 16.05
C LEU A 916 1.55 3.80 17.44
N VAL A 917 0.75 3.68 18.51
CA VAL A 917 1.22 3.61 19.90
C VAL A 917 2.07 2.35 20.14
N ASP A 918 1.59 1.16 19.74
CA ASP A 918 2.37 -0.09 19.79
C ASP A 918 3.66 0.01 18.97
N GLY A 919 3.54 0.59 17.76
CA GLY A 919 4.64 0.79 16.83
C GLY A 919 5.76 1.62 17.45
N ALA A 920 5.41 2.77 18.03
CA ALA A 920 6.37 3.64 18.71
C ALA A 920 6.97 2.98 19.96
N THR A 921 6.13 2.34 20.79
CA THR A 921 6.52 1.70 22.05
C THR A 921 7.51 0.55 21.85
N PHE A 922 7.24 -0.36 20.89
CA PHE A 922 7.97 -1.63 20.78
C PHE A 922 8.96 -1.74 19.60
N ALA A 923 8.92 -0.85 18.60
CA ALA A 923 9.86 -0.91 17.47
C ALA A 923 11.34 -0.82 17.90
N ALA A 924 11.64 -0.04 18.95
CA ALA A 924 12.98 0.08 19.49
C ALA A 924 13.48 -1.26 20.08
N CYS A 925 12.64 -2.00 20.80
CA CYS A 925 12.94 -3.35 21.27
C CYS A 925 13.12 -4.35 20.11
N TRP A 926 12.25 -4.32 19.09
CA TRP A 926 12.41 -5.15 17.88
C TRP A 926 13.77 -4.91 17.20
N MET A 927 14.21 -3.65 17.13
CA MET A 927 15.51 -3.27 16.57
C MET A 927 16.71 -3.56 17.50
N LEU A 928 16.54 -3.66 18.83
CA LEU A 928 17.56 -4.27 19.69
C LEU A 928 17.78 -5.76 19.34
N GLY A 929 16.73 -6.44 18.89
CA GLY A 929 16.83 -7.76 18.26
C GLY A 929 17.76 -7.79 17.05
N PHE A 930 17.69 -6.77 16.18
CA PHE A 930 18.64 -6.61 15.07
C PHE A 930 20.06 -6.32 15.60
N ALA A 931 20.21 -5.38 16.53
CA ALA A 931 21.50 -4.99 17.10
C ALA A 931 22.25 -6.17 17.75
N HIS A 932 21.51 -7.07 18.43
CA HIS A 932 22.04 -8.31 18.97
C HIS A 932 22.50 -9.26 17.85
N ARG A 933 21.62 -9.52 16.86
CA ARG A 933 21.88 -10.50 15.77
C ARG A 933 22.96 -10.03 14.78
N GLU A 934 23.10 -8.72 14.58
CA GLU A 934 24.14 -8.11 13.75
C GLU A 934 25.47 -7.91 14.51
N GLY A 935 25.49 -8.15 15.83
CA GLY A 935 26.67 -8.03 16.68
C GLY A 935 26.99 -6.61 17.15
N THR A 936 26.25 -5.60 16.69
CA THR A 936 26.35 -4.20 17.09
C THR A 936 26.28 -4.03 18.62
N LEU A 937 25.38 -4.77 19.28
CA LEU A 937 25.19 -4.74 20.73
C LEU A 937 26.44 -5.21 21.51
N ARG A 938 27.24 -6.11 20.91
CA ARG A 938 28.52 -6.58 21.50
C ARG A 938 29.65 -5.56 21.37
N ARG A 939 29.56 -4.61 20.44
CA ARG A 939 30.58 -3.54 20.23
C ARG A 939 30.42 -2.38 21.21
N LEU A 940 29.23 -2.18 21.76
CA LEU A 940 28.97 -1.19 22.81
C LEU A 940 29.73 -1.58 24.10
N PRO A 941 30.44 -0.66 24.79
CA PRO A 941 31.11 -0.97 26.07
C PRO A 941 30.13 -1.44 27.15
N VAL A 942 30.58 -2.30 28.08
CA VAL A 942 29.71 -2.86 29.14
C VAL A 942 29.15 -1.74 30.02
N LEU A 943 30.02 -0.95 30.67
CA LEU A 943 29.65 0.13 31.57
C LEU A 943 28.72 1.17 30.92
N LEU A 944 28.91 1.46 29.64
CA LEU A 944 28.09 2.43 28.91
C LEU A 944 26.71 1.83 28.53
N GLY A 945 26.65 0.55 28.19
CA GLY A 945 25.39 -0.16 27.97
C GLY A 945 24.58 -0.36 29.26
N THR A 946 25.24 -0.69 30.38
CA THR A 946 24.58 -0.85 31.69
C THR A 946 24.15 0.49 32.27
N GLY A 947 24.97 1.53 32.15
CA GLY A 947 24.61 2.88 32.57
C GLY A 947 23.43 3.46 31.78
N ALA A 948 23.44 3.29 30.45
CA ALA A 948 22.31 3.70 29.61
C ALA A 948 21.03 2.93 29.95
N ALA A 949 21.11 1.62 30.17
CA ALA A 949 19.97 0.83 30.62
C ALA A 949 19.40 1.29 31.96
N ALA A 950 20.27 1.55 32.96
CA ALA A 950 19.86 2.02 34.28
C ALA A 950 19.16 3.39 34.22
N VAL A 951 19.70 4.33 33.43
CA VAL A 951 19.10 5.66 33.22
C VAL A 951 17.72 5.55 32.55
N LEU A 952 17.57 4.69 31.53
CA LEU A 952 16.30 4.51 30.83
C LEU A 952 15.24 3.81 31.71
N VAL A 953 15.61 2.78 32.48
CA VAL A 953 14.68 2.14 33.42
C VAL A 953 14.29 3.10 34.54
N ALA A 954 15.24 3.83 35.13
CA ALA A 954 14.95 4.80 36.18
C ALA A 954 14.06 5.96 35.68
N GLY A 955 14.32 6.48 34.47
CA GLY A 955 13.48 7.50 33.84
C GLY A 955 12.07 7.01 33.51
N GLY A 956 11.94 5.79 32.99
CA GLY A 956 10.62 5.18 32.71
C GLY A 956 9.81 4.92 33.97
N LEU A 957 10.42 4.39 35.03
CA LEU A 957 9.75 4.21 36.33
C LEU A 957 9.39 5.56 36.97
N ALA A 958 10.28 6.56 36.93
CA ALA A 958 9.99 7.90 37.43
C ALA A 958 8.83 8.56 36.68
N TRP A 959 8.71 8.34 35.36
CA TRP A 959 7.55 8.76 34.59
C TRP A 959 6.28 8.06 35.08
N ALA A 960 6.30 6.72 35.21
CA ALA A 960 5.14 5.94 35.65
C ALA A 960 4.61 6.35 37.06
N PHE A 961 5.52 6.66 38.00
CA PHE A 961 5.14 7.15 39.33
C PHE A 961 4.72 8.63 39.38
N THR A 962 4.93 9.41 38.32
CA THR A 962 4.50 10.82 38.22
C THR A 962 3.31 11.03 37.29
N HIS A 963 3.05 10.09 36.39
CA HIS A 963 1.96 10.07 35.43
C HIS A 963 1.28 8.69 35.46
N PRO A 964 0.65 8.29 36.58
CA PRO A 964 -0.14 7.06 36.65
C PRO A 964 -1.33 7.13 35.67
N ALA A 965 -1.78 5.96 35.20
CA ALA A 965 -2.96 5.81 34.37
C ALA A 965 -3.72 4.55 34.80
N GLY A 966 -5.05 4.63 34.87
CA GLY A 966 -5.92 3.58 35.42
C GLY A 966 -6.04 3.61 36.96
N ASP A 967 -7.11 2.99 37.47
CA ASP A 967 -7.47 3.03 38.89
C ASP A 967 -6.66 2.06 39.78
N ASP A 968 -6.18 0.95 39.21
CA ASP A 968 -5.39 -0.09 39.91
C ASP A 968 -3.93 0.33 40.24
N GLY A 969 -3.61 1.62 40.08
CA GLY A 969 -2.31 2.21 40.38
C GLY A 969 -1.32 2.11 39.22
N VAL A 970 -0.02 1.99 39.53
CA VAL A 970 1.03 2.12 38.51
C VAL A 970 1.27 0.78 37.78
N ASP A 971 0.67 0.62 36.61
CA ASP A 971 1.09 -0.37 35.61
C ASP A 971 1.81 0.33 34.43
N LEU A 972 2.86 -0.29 33.90
CA LEU A 972 3.52 0.15 32.68
C LEU A 972 2.72 -0.20 31.42
N ASN A 973 1.78 -1.15 31.46
CA ASN A 973 1.03 -1.57 30.26
C ASN A 973 0.20 -0.40 29.69
N ASP A 974 -0.31 0.47 30.56
CA ASP A 974 -1.20 1.59 30.27
C ASP A 974 -0.44 2.93 30.13
N ILE A 975 0.90 2.90 30.25
CA ILE A 975 1.78 4.08 30.21
C ILE A 975 2.86 3.88 29.11
N PRO A 976 2.54 4.14 27.82
CA PRO A 976 3.39 3.77 26.67
C PRO A 976 4.84 4.26 26.73
N LEU A 977 5.09 5.50 27.19
CA LEU A 977 6.45 6.03 27.33
C LEU A 977 7.24 5.27 28.41
N ALA A 978 6.63 5.00 29.55
CA ALA A 978 7.27 4.26 30.63
C ALA A 978 7.55 2.81 30.20
N GLN A 979 6.59 2.16 29.54
CA GLN A 979 6.76 0.84 28.92
C GLN A 979 7.95 0.82 27.95
N ALA A 980 8.03 1.78 27.03
CA ALA A 980 9.08 1.86 26.02
C ALA A 980 10.47 2.01 26.66
N LEU A 981 10.61 2.91 27.64
CA LEU A 981 11.87 3.19 28.32
C LEU A 981 12.34 2.00 29.19
N VAL A 982 11.45 1.43 30.01
CA VAL A 982 11.75 0.27 30.86
C VAL A 982 12.03 -0.97 30.00
N SER A 983 11.16 -1.28 29.03
CA SER A 983 11.35 -2.39 28.11
C SER A 983 12.66 -2.27 27.33
N PHE A 984 13.00 -1.09 26.78
CA PHE A 984 14.25 -0.92 26.04
C PHE A 984 15.47 -1.10 26.94
N GLY A 985 15.50 -0.45 28.12
CA GLY A 985 16.63 -0.52 29.04
C GLY A 985 16.88 -1.95 29.55
N ALA A 986 15.84 -2.65 29.99
CA ALA A 986 15.97 -4.03 30.47
C ALA A 986 16.27 -5.03 29.34
N VAL A 987 15.68 -4.88 28.14
CA VAL A 987 16.02 -5.72 26.96
C VAL A 987 17.48 -5.51 26.54
N LEU A 988 18.00 -4.29 26.62
CA LEU A 988 19.41 -3.98 26.34
C LEU A 988 20.36 -4.76 27.26
N LEU A 989 19.99 -4.98 28.53
CA LEU A 989 20.72 -5.83 29.47
C LEU A 989 20.54 -7.33 29.13
N VAL A 990 19.30 -7.79 29.02
CA VAL A 990 18.95 -9.21 28.82
C VAL A 990 19.56 -9.81 27.54
N LEU A 991 19.57 -9.05 26.45
CA LEU A 991 20.22 -9.44 25.19
C LEU A 991 21.75 -9.31 25.21
N ARG A 992 22.33 -8.68 26.23
CA ARG A 992 23.77 -8.51 26.40
C ARG A 992 24.41 -9.61 27.25
N VAL A 993 23.71 -10.13 28.27
CA VAL A 993 24.25 -11.14 29.20
C VAL A 993 24.47 -12.51 28.52
N ASN A 994 23.55 -12.94 27.65
CA ASN A 994 23.55 -14.21 26.87
C ASN A 994 24.41 -15.37 27.44
N PRO A 995 24.03 -15.93 28.61
CA PRO A 995 24.81 -16.92 29.34
C PRO A 995 24.73 -18.34 28.76
N ALA A 996 25.71 -19.18 29.10
CA ALA A 996 25.79 -20.56 28.63
C ALA A 996 24.78 -21.49 29.36
N MET A 997 23.67 -21.81 28.68
CA MET A 997 22.55 -22.58 29.25
C MET A 997 22.77 -24.11 29.34
N ALA A 998 24.01 -24.56 29.56
CA ALA A 998 24.35 -25.99 29.67
C ALA A 998 23.69 -26.67 30.89
N TRP A 999 23.31 -25.91 31.92
CA TRP A 999 22.57 -26.42 33.08
C TRP A 999 21.14 -26.86 32.73
N LEU A 1000 20.49 -26.21 31.76
CA LEU A 1000 19.11 -26.51 31.34
C LEU A 1000 19.00 -27.88 30.65
N GLU A 1001 20.11 -28.43 30.15
CA GLU A 1001 20.16 -29.80 29.62
C GLU A 1001 20.19 -30.87 30.73
N ARG A 1002 20.59 -30.49 31.96
CA ARG A 1002 20.64 -31.39 33.12
C ARG A 1002 19.28 -31.57 33.80
N VAL A 1003 18.32 -30.68 33.53
CA VAL A 1003 16.96 -30.71 34.11
C VAL A 1003 15.95 -31.06 33.01
N PRO A 1004 15.77 -32.35 32.66
CA PRO A 1004 15.05 -32.75 31.44
C PRO A 1004 13.57 -32.37 31.45
N LEU A 1005 12.92 -32.27 32.63
CA LEU A 1005 11.54 -31.79 32.75
C LEU A 1005 11.43 -30.31 32.38
N LEU A 1006 12.28 -29.45 32.94
CA LEU A 1006 12.31 -28.01 32.61
C LEU A 1006 12.72 -27.77 31.16
N GLY A 1007 13.70 -28.53 30.64
CA GLY A 1007 14.09 -28.48 29.23
C GLY A 1007 12.96 -28.88 28.28
N ARG A 1008 12.11 -29.85 28.66
CA ARG A 1008 10.88 -30.20 27.93
C ARG A 1008 9.83 -29.10 28.04
N PHE A 1009 9.54 -28.60 29.24
CA PHE A 1009 8.58 -27.51 29.46
C PHE A 1009 8.88 -26.29 28.59
N VAL A 1010 10.12 -25.77 28.63
CA VAL A 1010 10.58 -24.66 27.78
C VAL A 1010 10.43 -24.99 26.28
N THR A 1011 10.66 -26.25 25.87
CA THR A 1011 10.48 -26.69 24.48
C THR A 1011 9.01 -26.69 24.05
N VAL A 1012 8.10 -27.20 24.89
CA VAL A 1012 6.65 -27.22 24.63
C VAL A 1012 6.10 -25.80 24.55
N VAL A 1013 6.38 -24.96 25.56
CA VAL A 1013 5.93 -23.56 25.62
C VAL A 1013 6.40 -22.77 24.38
N ASN A 1014 7.64 -22.97 23.92
CA ASN A 1014 8.15 -22.30 22.69
C ASN A 1014 7.60 -22.85 21.37
N ALA A 1015 7.01 -24.04 21.36
CA ALA A 1015 6.45 -24.70 20.17
C ALA A 1015 4.90 -24.70 20.15
N ARG A 1016 4.29 -24.10 21.18
CA ARG A 1016 2.85 -23.88 21.37
C ARG A 1016 2.57 -22.42 21.81
N ALA A 1017 3.50 -21.52 21.51
CA ALA A 1017 3.53 -20.17 22.07
C ALA A 1017 2.36 -19.29 21.60
N ILE A 1018 1.86 -19.51 20.38
CA ILE A 1018 0.73 -18.76 19.83
C ILE A 1018 -0.57 -19.37 20.33
N THR A 1019 -0.63 -20.70 20.47
CA THR A 1019 -1.78 -21.40 21.07
C THR A 1019 -1.98 -20.99 22.52
N ILE A 1020 -0.93 -21.01 23.34
CA ILE A 1020 -0.99 -20.53 24.74
C ILE A 1020 -1.42 -19.06 24.78
N TYR A 1021 -0.86 -18.22 23.90
CA TYR A 1021 -1.16 -16.79 23.90
C TYR A 1021 -2.60 -16.46 23.45
N LEU A 1022 -3.16 -17.13 22.45
CA LEU A 1022 -4.55 -16.89 22.02
C LEU A 1022 -5.59 -17.41 23.04
N TRP A 1023 -5.30 -18.51 23.73
CA TRP A 1023 -6.30 -19.19 24.56
C TRP A 1023 -6.22 -18.89 26.06
N HIS A 1024 -5.22 -18.14 26.55
CA HIS A 1024 -5.06 -17.94 28.01
C HIS A 1024 -6.18 -17.12 28.66
N ASN A 1025 -6.59 -15.99 28.09
CA ASN A 1025 -7.66 -15.19 28.70
C ASN A 1025 -9.02 -15.89 28.63
N VAL A 1026 -9.33 -16.58 27.53
CA VAL A 1026 -10.49 -17.48 27.44
C VAL A 1026 -10.45 -18.59 28.50
N ALA A 1027 -9.27 -19.12 28.81
CA ALA A 1027 -9.08 -20.09 29.89
C ALA A 1027 -9.20 -19.49 31.30
N ILE A 1028 -8.85 -18.22 31.50
CA ILE A 1028 -9.01 -17.48 32.76
C ILE A 1028 -10.49 -17.14 32.99
N ALA A 1029 -11.17 -16.58 31.98
CA ALA A 1029 -12.61 -16.28 32.02
C ALA A 1029 -13.46 -17.53 32.27
N ALA A 1030 -13.11 -18.67 31.64
CA ALA A 1030 -13.76 -19.94 31.90
C ALA A 1030 -13.41 -20.56 33.27
N ALA A 1031 -12.27 -20.20 33.87
CA ALA A 1031 -11.81 -20.80 35.13
C ALA A 1031 -12.64 -20.41 36.34
N VAL A 1032 -13.18 -19.17 36.39
CA VAL A 1032 -14.03 -18.70 37.49
C VAL A 1032 -15.29 -19.56 37.64
N PRO A 1033 -16.22 -19.62 36.65
CA PRO A 1033 -17.45 -20.40 36.77
C PRO A 1033 -17.22 -21.92 36.78
N ILE A 1034 -16.03 -22.42 36.42
CA ILE A 1034 -15.65 -23.83 36.62
C ILE A 1034 -15.17 -24.05 38.06
N GLY A 1035 -14.34 -23.16 38.62
CA GLY A 1035 -13.90 -23.21 40.01
C GLY A 1035 -15.06 -23.12 40.99
N ASP A 1036 -16.03 -22.23 40.76
CA ASP A 1036 -17.20 -22.07 41.63
C ASP A 1036 -18.02 -23.37 41.74
N ARG A 1037 -18.20 -24.08 40.61
CA ARG A 1037 -18.87 -25.39 40.56
C ARG A 1037 -18.07 -26.51 41.23
N LEU A 1038 -16.75 -26.34 41.39
CA LEU A 1038 -15.86 -27.21 42.15
C LEU A 1038 -15.74 -26.78 43.64
N GLY A 1039 -16.47 -25.75 44.07
CA GLY A 1039 -16.40 -25.20 45.42
C GLY A 1039 -15.14 -24.38 45.71
N TRP A 1040 -14.39 -23.99 44.68
CA TRP A 1040 -13.16 -23.22 44.79
C TRP A 1040 -13.48 -21.72 44.76
N ARG A 1041 -12.82 -20.91 45.59
CA ARG A 1041 -13.18 -19.51 45.86
C ARG A 1041 -11.97 -18.58 46.08
N SER A 1042 -10.86 -18.84 45.41
CA SER A 1042 -9.65 -18.01 45.53
C SER A 1042 -8.91 -17.88 44.19
N GLY A 1043 -8.28 -16.72 43.95
CA GLY A 1043 -7.53 -16.45 42.71
C GLY A 1043 -6.47 -17.52 42.40
N GLY A 1044 -5.78 -18.04 43.42
CA GLY A 1044 -4.83 -19.14 43.25
C GLY A 1044 -5.46 -20.45 42.78
N GLN A 1045 -6.70 -20.76 43.19
CA GLN A 1045 -7.45 -21.91 42.71
C GLN A 1045 -7.96 -21.70 41.28
N TYR A 1046 -8.53 -20.53 40.97
CA TYR A 1046 -8.95 -20.20 39.60
C TYR A 1046 -7.75 -20.23 38.62
N PHE A 1047 -6.59 -19.72 39.03
CA PHE A 1047 -5.34 -19.80 38.24
C PHE A 1047 -4.91 -21.26 37.93
N LEU A 1048 -5.10 -22.19 38.87
CA LEU A 1048 -4.83 -23.62 38.62
C LEU A 1048 -5.82 -24.24 37.61
N VAL A 1049 -7.11 -23.85 37.66
CA VAL A 1049 -8.10 -24.25 36.65
C VAL A 1049 -7.72 -23.66 35.28
N ALA A 1050 -7.38 -22.37 35.21
CA ALA A 1050 -6.96 -21.69 33.99
C ALA A 1050 -5.72 -22.34 33.36
N LEU A 1051 -4.70 -22.68 34.16
CA LEU A 1051 -3.53 -23.40 33.70
C LEU A 1051 -3.87 -24.80 33.15
N GLY A 1052 -4.81 -25.51 33.78
CA GLY A 1052 -5.35 -26.77 33.27
C GLY A 1052 -6.06 -26.61 31.92
N LEU A 1053 -6.90 -25.58 31.79
CA LEU A 1053 -7.61 -25.25 30.54
C LEU A 1053 -6.66 -24.82 29.41
N VAL A 1054 -5.57 -24.09 29.71
CA VAL A 1054 -4.49 -23.81 28.74
C VAL A 1054 -3.82 -25.10 28.27
N VAL A 1055 -3.58 -26.07 29.15
CA VAL A 1055 -3.05 -27.39 28.75
C VAL A 1055 -4.05 -28.14 27.85
N VAL A 1056 -5.35 -28.09 28.15
CA VAL A 1056 -6.40 -28.65 27.29
C VAL A 1056 -6.40 -27.99 25.90
N ALA A 1057 -6.33 -26.66 25.81
CA ALA A 1057 -6.24 -25.95 24.52
C ALA A 1057 -4.97 -26.33 23.73
N VAL A 1058 -3.82 -26.42 24.40
CA VAL A 1058 -2.55 -26.87 23.78
C VAL A 1058 -2.65 -28.29 23.20
N LEU A 1059 -3.39 -29.20 23.84
CA LEU A 1059 -3.64 -30.54 23.32
C LEU A 1059 -4.69 -30.54 22.19
N ALA A 1060 -5.79 -29.82 22.35
CA ALA A 1060 -6.92 -29.83 21.43
C ALA A 1060 -6.64 -29.15 20.08
N VAL A 1061 -5.97 -27.99 20.09
CA VAL A 1061 -5.74 -27.17 18.88
C VAL A 1061 -4.26 -26.87 18.59
N GLY A 1062 -3.33 -27.13 19.53
CA GLY A 1062 -1.91 -26.79 19.38
C GLY A 1062 -1.15 -27.47 18.23
N TRP A 1063 -1.72 -28.51 17.63
CA TRP A 1063 -1.23 -29.11 16.38
C TRP A 1063 -1.28 -28.12 15.19
N VAL A 1064 -2.09 -27.05 15.25
CA VAL A 1064 -2.15 -26.01 14.21
C VAL A 1064 -0.81 -25.30 14.02
N GLU A 1065 0.00 -25.14 15.08
CA GLU A 1065 1.36 -24.56 14.99
C GLU A 1065 2.38 -25.50 14.32
N ASP A 1066 2.08 -26.80 14.20
CA ASP A 1066 2.86 -27.75 13.40
C ASP A 1066 2.44 -27.67 11.92
N LEU A 1067 1.14 -27.67 11.62
CA LEU A 1067 0.59 -27.49 10.26
C LEU A 1067 1.03 -26.16 9.62
N ALA A 1068 0.87 -25.07 10.35
CA ALA A 1068 1.31 -23.72 10.00
C ALA A 1068 2.79 -23.67 9.60
N ALA A 1069 3.62 -24.50 10.25
CA ALA A 1069 5.07 -24.55 10.05
C ALA A 1069 5.55 -25.73 9.18
N GLY A 1070 4.65 -26.47 8.52
CA GLY A 1070 4.99 -27.60 7.65
C GLY A 1070 5.64 -28.79 8.37
N ARG A 1071 5.37 -28.97 9.67
CA ARG A 1071 5.82 -30.13 10.45
C ARG A 1071 4.79 -31.25 10.44
N ARG A 1072 5.19 -32.46 10.80
CA ARG A 1072 4.24 -33.52 11.20
C ARG A 1072 3.44 -33.04 12.40
N LEU A 1073 2.13 -33.31 12.39
CA LEU A 1073 1.25 -32.98 13.51
C LEU A 1073 1.66 -33.79 14.75
N ALA A 1074 1.70 -33.13 15.90
CA ALA A 1074 1.90 -33.76 17.20
C ALA A 1074 0.99 -33.06 18.23
N LEU A 1075 0.56 -33.79 19.26
CA LEU A 1075 -0.11 -33.16 20.41
C LEU A 1075 0.96 -32.43 21.25
N LEU A 1076 1.97 -33.18 21.71
CA LEU A 1076 3.13 -32.67 22.44
C LEU A 1076 4.41 -32.68 21.59
N PRO A 1077 5.15 -31.55 21.48
CA PRO A 1077 6.43 -31.47 20.77
C PRO A 1077 7.54 -32.35 21.37
N ASP A 1078 8.05 -33.34 20.63
CA ASP A 1078 9.16 -34.17 21.12
C ASP A 1078 10.53 -33.50 20.97
N SER A 1079 11.09 -33.17 22.14
CA SER A 1079 12.50 -32.80 22.40
C SER A 1079 13.59 -33.66 21.73
N ARG A 1080 13.33 -34.92 21.36
CA ARG A 1080 14.33 -35.81 20.74
C ARG A 1080 14.44 -35.68 19.23
N ALA A 1081 13.39 -35.21 18.54
CA ALA A 1081 13.34 -35.14 17.07
C ALA A 1081 14.42 -34.22 16.46
N THR A 1082 14.91 -33.23 17.20
CA THR A 1082 15.94 -32.27 16.75
C THR A 1082 17.38 -32.81 16.77
N ARG A 1083 17.61 -34.07 17.15
CA ARG A 1083 18.97 -34.67 17.25
C ARG A 1083 19.42 -35.46 16.01
N ARG A 1084 18.64 -35.55 14.92
CA ARG A 1084 19.16 -36.14 13.67
C ARG A 1084 20.22 -35.22 13.04
N PRO A 1085 21.47 -35.70 12.82
CA PRO A 1085 22.44 -34.93 12.04
C PRO A 1085 21.94 -34.78 10.61
N ALA A 1086 22.28 -33.66 9.96
CA ALA A 1086 22.03 -33.50 8.53
C ALA A 1086 22.81 -34.59 7.78
N ARG A 1087 22.16 -35.27 6.83
CA ARG A 1087 22.89 -36.07 5.83
C ARG A 1087 23.91 -35.16 5.14
N PRO A 1088 25.17 -35.58 4.95
CA PRO A 1088 26.08 -34.83 4.10
C PRO A 1088 25.45 -34.73 2.70
N ALA A 1089 25.47 -33.53 2.13
CA ALA A 1089 25.08 -33.36 0.73
C ALA A 1089 26.08 -34.13 -0.15
N PRO A 1090 25.63 -34.76 -1.26
CA PRO A 1090 26.56 -35.35 -2.22
C PRO A 1090 27.51 -34.26 -2.72
N VAL A 1091 28.81 -34.49 -2.62
CA VAL A 1091 29.83 -33.53 -3.03
C VAL A 1091 29.93 -33.58 -4.56
N GLY A 1092 29.22 -32.68 -5.23
CA GLY A 1092 29.49 -32.37 -6.63
C GLY A 1092 30.91 -31.84 -6.81
N PRO A 1093 31.53 -31.99 -7.99
CA PRO A 1093 32.85 -31.47 -8.27
C PRO A 1093 32.87 -29.94 -8.07
N ARG A 1094 33.96 -29.43 -7.48
CA ARG A 1094 34.16 -27.97 -7.37
C ARG A 1094 34.46 -27.41 -8.76
N PRO A 1095 33.95 -26.20 -9.11
CA PRO A 1095 34.48 -25.47 -10.25
C PRO A 1095 35.98 -25.16 -10.01
N PRO A 1096 36.80 -25.07 -11.07
CA PRO A 1096 38.22 -24.76 -10.94
C PRO A 1096 38.42 -23.36 -10.34
N VAL A 1097 39.43 -23.23 -9.48
CA VAL A 1097 39.86 -21.92 -8.97
C VAL A 1097 40.81 -21.32 -10.00
N ILE A 1098 40.36 -20.28 -10.69
CA ILE A 1098 41.23 -19.45 -11.53
C ILE A 1098 42.13 -18.63 -10.61
N PRO A 1099 43.47 -18.74 -10.67
CA PRO A 1099 44.39 -17.85 -9.96
C PRO A 1099 44.47 -16.53 -10.73
N THR A 1100 44.13 -15.41 -10.08
CA THR A 1100 44.22 -14.07 -10.67
C THR A 1100 45.40 -13.29 -10.08
N ASP A 1101 46.61 -13.82 -10.25
CA ASP A 1101 47.85 -13.17 -9.84
C ASP A 1101 48.42 -12.29 -10.97
N VAL A 1102 47.93 -11.05 -11.05
CA VAL A 1102 48.59 -9.95 -11.78
C VAL A 1102 48.56 -8.70 -10.91
N GLU A 1103 49.52 -8.58 -9.99
CA GLU A 1103 49.81 -7.29 -9.36
C GLU A 1103 50.51 -6.36 -10.36
N ASN A 1104 49.91 -5.20 -10.67
CA ASN A 1104 50.40 -3.91 -10.14
C ASN A 1104 49.71 -2.68 -10.77
N GLY A 1105 49.60 -1.60 -9.98
CA GLY A 1105 49.93 -0.27 -10.49
C GLY A 1105 48.84 0.64 -11.08
N VAL A 1106 47.79 1.01 -10.33
CA VAL A 1106 47.54 2.43 -9.96
C VAL A 1106 46.87 2.46 -8.57
N THR A 1107 47.48 3.15 -7.61
CA THR A 1107 47.05 3.13 -6.20
C THR A 1107 46.18 4.32 -5.82
N SER A 1108 45.04 4.01 -5.19
CA SER A 1108 44.40 4.75 -4.07
C SER A 1108 44.32 6.28 -4.05
N ALA A 1109 43.09 6.78 -3.89
CA ALA A 1109 42.83 7.91 -3.01
C ALA A 1109 41.83 7.47 -1.90
N LEU A 1110 42.16 7.81 -0.64
CA LEU A 1110 41.25 7.83 0.53
C LEU A 1110 40.51 6.52 0.92
N SER A 1111 41.11 5.70 1.78
CA SER A 1111 40.42 5.13 2.98
C SER A 1111 41.32 4.21 3.84
N GLN A 1112 42.29 4.77 4.56
CA GLN A 1112 42.67 4.27 5.91
C GLN A 1112 42.98 5.46 6.81
N GLY A 1113 42.67 5.34 8.11
CA GLY A 1113 42.71 6.47 9.03
C GLY A 1113 41.94 6.20 10.33
N SER A 1114 42.41 5.24 11.11
CA SER A 1114 41.96 5.04 12.49
C SER A 1114 43.13 5.18 13.45
N LEU A 1115 43.00 6.06 14.46
CA LEU A 1115 43.42 5.86 15.85
C LEU A 1115 43.41 7.18 16.64
N ARG A 1116 43.23 7.06 17.98
CA ARG A 1116 43.53 8.04 19.04
C ARG A 1116 42.86 9.43 18.98
N THR A 1117 41.72 9.54 19.68
CA THR A 1117 41.36 10.76 20.44
C THR A 1117 40.87 10.40 21.85
N GLN A 1118 41.79 10.03 22.73
CA GLN A 1118 41.64 10.32 24.17
C GLN A 1118 42.23 11.71 24.42
N GLY A 1119 41.61 12.52 25.28
CA GLY A 1119 42.21 13.78 25.74
C GLY A 1119 41.50 15.09 25.40
N LEU A 1120 40.15 15.15 25.47
CA LEU A 1120 39.45 16.45 25.54
C LEU A 1120 38.38 16.49 26.65
N ARG A 1121 38.82 16.14 27.88
CA ARG A 1121 38.02 16.28 29.11
C ARG A 1121 38.86 16.82 30.27
N ALA A 1122 39.63 17.87 30.00
CA ALA A 1122 40.37 18.62 31.01
C ALA A 1122 40.46 20.11 30.62
N ARG A 1123 40.13 21.01 31.56
CA ARG A 1123 40.44 22.45 31.57
C ARG A 1123 39.83 23.31 30.44
N LEU A 1124 38.50 23.36 30.40
CA LEU A 1124 37.84 24.67 30.47
C LEU A 1124 37.51 24.92 31.95
N GLY A 1125 37.92 26.08 32.49
CA GLY A 1125 37.65 26.46 33.87
C GLY A 1125 38.89 26.69 34.75
N ARG A 1126 39.51 27.87 34.63
CA ARG A 1126 39.76 28.77 35.78
C ARG A 1126 40.01 30.21 35.31
N ALA A 1127 39.74 31.15 36.20
CA ALA A 1127 39.55 32.57 35.90
C ALA A 1127 40.84 33.40 35.91
N VAL A 1128 40.78 34.58 35.27
CA VAL A 1128 41.38 35.89 35.63
C VAL A 1128 42.85 35.91 36.09
N GLY A 1129 43.70 36.65 35.36
CA GLY A 1129 45.07 36.99 35.82
C GLY A 1129 45.96 37.75 34.82
N VAL A 1130 45.75 39.07 34.72
CA VAL A 1130 46.71 40.20 34.51
C VAL A 1130 48.02 39.99 33.68
N ALA A 1131 48.30 40.93 32.75
CA ALA A 1131 49.54 41.06 31.92
C ALA A 1131 50.63 41.94 32.63
N PRO A 1132 51.69 42.57 32.02
CA PRO A 1132 52.20 42.64 30.63
C PRO A 1132 53.78 42.51 30.56
N PRO A 1133 54.59 43.26 29.74
CA PRO A 1133 54.79 43.22 28.28
C PRO A 1133 56.23 42.78 27.79
N PRO A 1134 57.07 43.47 26.95
CA PRO A 1134 57.69 42.85 25.75
C PRO A 1134 59.25 43.04 25.66
N PRO A 1135 60.00 42.79 24.53
CA PRO A 1135 59.97 43.59 23.27
C PRO A 1135 60.35 42.87 21.93
N ARG A 1136 60.25 43.61 20.80
CA ARG A 1136 61.05 43.73 19.52
C ARG A 1136 62.03 42.59 19.07
N GLN A 1137 62.44 42.41 17.80
CA GLN A 1137 62.58 43.30 16.61
C GLN A 1137 62.74 42.50 15.26
N ALA A 1138 62.91 43.18 14.11
CA ALA A 1138 63.25 42.62 12.77
C ALA A 1138 64.60 43.20 12.24
N PRO A 1139 65.26 42.67 11.16
CA PRO A 1139 65.02 43.15 9.77
C PRO A 1139 65.34 42.13 8.61
N PRO A 1140 65.27 42.51 7.29
CA PRO A 1140 65.42 41.60 6.12
C PRO A 1140 66.47 42.01 5.02
N THR A 1141 66.42 41.38 3.81
CA THR A 1141 67.05 41.71 2.48
C THR A 1141 68.30 40.85 2.03
N PRO A 1142 68.90 40.97 0.79
CA PRO A 1142 68.39 40.33 -0.45
C PRO A 1142 69.47 39.74 -1.45
N SER A 1143 69.02 39.37 -2.67
CA SER A 1143 69.76 39.31 -3.98
C SER A 1143 70.42 37.98 -4.48
N ALA A 1144 70.76 37.95 -5.79
CA ALA A 1144 71.17 36.81 -6.66
C ALA A 1144 72.33 37.27 -7.60
N PRO A 1145 72.68 36.70 -8.80
CA PRO A 1145 72.39 35.43 -9.52
C PRO A 1145 73.75 34.74 -9.90
N PRO A 1146 74.05 34.14 -11.09
CA PRO A 1146 73.29 33.45 -12.16
C PRO A 1146 73.61 31.91 -12.14
N ALA A 1147 73.52 31.04 -13.16
CA ALA A 1147 73.26 31.08 -14.63
C ALA A 1147 72.61 29.72 -15.07
N ASP A 1148 72.56 29.20 -16.32
CA ASP A 1148 72.99 29.59 -17.69
C ASP A 1148 72.07 28.85 -18.73
N ARG A 1149 71.77 29.38 -19.93
CA ARG A 1149 72.26 28.99 -21.29
C ARG A 1149 72.12 27.51 -21.73
N VAL A 1150 71.71 27.14 -22.97
CA VAL A 1150 71.36 27.86 -24.24
C VAL A 1150 70.64 26.84 -25.21
N ALA A 1151 70.01 27.17 -26.37
CA ALA A 1151 69.03 28.19 -26.80
C ALA A 1151 68.77 28.09 -28.35
N ALA A 1152 67.56 28.44 -28.84
CA ALA A 1152 67.19 28.90 -30.21
C ALA A 1152 65.64 28.94 -30.35
N VAL A 1153 64.91 29.84 -31.03
CA VAL A 1153 65.12 31.20 -31.62
C VAL A 1153 65.85 31.34 -32.97
N VAL A 1154 65.11 31.76 -34.03
CA VAL A 1154 65.56 32.61 -35.18
C VAL A 1154 64.32 33.22 -35.93
N PRO A 1155 64.35 34.47 -36.52
CA PRO A 1155 63.24 35.43 -36.34
C PRO A 1155 62.64 36.21 -37.60
N PRO A 1156 62.66 37.57 -37.82
CA PRO A 1156 61.42 38.32 -38.17
C PRO A 1156 61.47 39.51 -39.20
N ARG A 1157 60.34 40.27 -39.32
CA ARG A 1157 60.16 41.70 -39.77
C ARG A 1157 60.33 42.12 -41.26
N ARG A 1158 59.31 42.80 -41.85
CA ARG A 1158 59.30 44.22 -42.38
C ARG A 1158 58.05 44.59 -43.23
N GLY A 1159 57.81 45.90 -43.45
CA GLY A 1159 56.97 46.52 -44.52
C GLY A 1159 57.84 47.49 -45.36
N PRO A 1160 57.38 48.60 -45.99
CA PRO A 1160 56.02 49.20 -46.11
C PRO A 1160 55.67 49.75 -47.55
N MET A 1161 54.60 50.57 -47.71
CA MET A 1161 54.36 51.73 -48.65
C MET A 1161 52.87 51.88 -49.16
N PRO A 1162 52.39 53.09 -49.60
CA PRO A 1162 51.00 53.55 -49.33
C PRO A 1162 50.27 54.29 -50.50
N HIS A 1163 49.32 55.22 -50.16
CA HIS A 1163 48.54 56.20 -51.00
C HIS A 1163 47.15 55.74 -51.53
N ILE A 1164 46.08 56.54 -51.79
CA ILE A 1164 45.53 57.90 -51.41
C ILE A 1164 44.12 58.06 -52.13
N PRO A 1165 43.24 59.12 -52.11
CA PRO A 1165 42.94 60.27 -51.20
C PRO A 1165 41.41 60.56 -50.89
N VAL A 1166 41.11 61.55 -50.01
CA VAL A 1166 40.02 62.61 -50.06
C VAL A 1166 38.48 62.29 -49.93
N GLY A 1167 37.71 63.28 -49.38
CA GLY A 1167 36.21 63.33 -49.23
C GLY A 1167 35.54 64.47 -50.05
N PRO A 1168 34.45 65.21 -49.65
CA PRO A 1168 33.72 65.24 -48.36
C PRO A 1168 32.14 65.40 -48.41
N ARG A 1169 31.49 65.52 -47.22
CA ARG A 1169 30.17 66.19 -46.89
C ARG A 1169 28.78 65.53 -47.21
N ARG A 1170 27.88 65.67 -46.21
CA ARG A 1170 26.37 65.70 -46.20
C ARG A 1170 25.52 64.41 -46.39
N GLY A 1171 25.05 63.84 -45.27
CA GLY A 1171 23.65 64.03 -44.77
C GLY A 1171 22.48 63.11 -45.22
N ARG A 1172 21.80 62.47 -44.23
CA ARG A 1172 20.56 61.63 -44.30
C ARG A 1172 20.72 60.28 -45.05
N ALA A 1173 20.06 59.18 -44.67
CA ALA A 1173 19.10 58.89 -43.58
C ALA A 1173 19.27 57.45 -43.01
N THR A 1174 18.53 57.14 -41.93
CA THR A 1174 18.25 55.80 -41.33
C THR A 1174 19.41 54.86 -40.98
N PRO A 1175 19.59 54.53 -39.68
CA PRO A 1175 20.33 53.35 -39.22
C PRO A 1175 19.43 52.25 -38.64
N ALA A 1176 19.74 50.99 -38.94
CA ALA A 1176 19.37 49.84 -38.11
C ALA A 1176 20.36 48.68 -38.32
N PRO A 1177 21.10 48.27 -37.29
CA PRO A 1177 21.60 46.90 -37.20
C PRO A 1177 21.41 46.26 -35.80
N LEU A 1178 21.00 44.99 -35.82
CA LEU A 1178 21.63 43.80 -35.19
C LEU A 1178 22.70 43.99 -34.07
N PRO A 1179 22.91 43.01 -33.15
CA PRO A 1179 22.06 41.87 -32.73
C PRO A 1179 22.17 41.51 -31.21
N ALA A 1180 21.82 40.26 -30.85
CA ALA A 1180 22.40 39.45 -29.74
C ALA A 1180 21.69 39.51 -28.33
N PRO A 1181 22.10 38.73 -27.29
CA PRO A 1181 21.23 37.67 -26.74
C PRO A 1181 21.23 37.54 -25.17
N ILE A 1182 20.80 36.37 -24.65
CA ILE A 1182 21.14 35.74 -23.33
C ILE A 1182 20.17 35.94 -22.12
N SER A 1183 19.89 34.80 -21.45
CA SER A 1183 19.52 34.58 -20.02
C SER A 1183 18.08 34.82 -19.46
N PRO A 1184 17.74 34.13 -18.33
CA PRO A 1184 16.47 34.25 -17.59
C PRO A 1184 16.58 35.18 -16.36
N PRO A 1185 15.49 35.36 -15.60
CA PRO A 1185 15.65 35.46 -14.15
C PRO A 1185 14.58 34.74 -13.30
N SER A 1186 14.92 34.55 -12.03
CA SER A 1186 13.99 34.39 -10.90
C SER A 1186 14.43 35.38 -9.79
N GLY A 1187 13.54 35.71 -8.86
CA GLY A 1187 13.88 36.45 -7.63
C GLY A 1187 13.06 37.72 -7.39
N VAL A 1188 12.65 37.91 -6.13
CA VAL A 1188 11.84 39.05 -5.64
C VAL A 1188 12.71 39.98 -4.80
N ALA A 1189 12.54 41.29 -4.96
CA ALA A 1189 12.86 42.30 -3.94
C ALA A 1189 11.94 43.54 -4.08
N MET A 1190 11.59 44.13 -2.94
CA MET A 1190 10.82 45.37 -2.74
C MET A 1190 11.79 46.59 -2.58
N PRO A 1191 11.42 47.87 -2.27
CA PRO A 1191 10.10 48.45 -1.90
C PRO A 1191 9.77 49.86 -2.51
N VAL A 1192 8.70 50.51 -1.98
CA VAL A 1192 8.33 51.96 -2.07
C VAL A 1192 7.75 52.47 -3.41
N GLY A 1193 6.70 53.30 -3.50
CA GLY A 1193 5.68 53.69 -2.49
C GLY A 1193 4.94 55.03 -2.75
N VAL A 1194 3.64 55.09 -2.39
CA VAL A 1194 2.85 56.29 -1.96
C VAL A 1194 2.37 57.35 -3.01
N ARG A 1195 1.08 57.75 -2.89
CA ARG A 1195 0.32 58.88 -3.56
C ARG A 1195 -0.01 58.70 -5.07
N THR A 1196 -1.09 59.26 -5.66
CA THR A 1196 -2.21 60.10 -5.13
C THR A 1196 -3.54 59.88 -5.88
N SER A 1197 -4.64 60.27 -5.23
CA SER A 1197 -6.03 60.41 -5.67
C SER A 1197 -6.30 61.27 -6.92
N GLY A 1198 -7.46 61.05 -7.57
CA GLY A 1198 -8.13 61.99 -8.49
C GLY A 1198 -9.58 61.57 -8.77
N ASP A 1199 -10.54 62.49 -8.58
CA ASP A 1199 -11.98 62.21 -8.64
C ASP A 1199 -12.58 62.14 -10.06
N GLY A 1200 -13.72 61.46 -10.19
CA GLY A 1200 -14.47 61.36 -11.45
C GLY A 1200 -15.89 60.82 -11.28
N ARG A 1201 -16.82 61.63 -10.76
CA ARG A 1201 -18.27 61.32 -10.79
C ARG A 1201 -18.89 61.78 -12.12
N TYR A 1202 -19.62 60.91 -12.82
CA TYR A 1202 -20.99 61.21 -13.28
C TYR A 1202 -21.76 59.92 -13.64
N THR A 1203 -23.07 60.03 -13.81
CA THR A 1203 -24.07 58.93 -13.86
C THR A 1203 -24.34 58.34 -15.25
N PRO A 1204 -24.75 57.06 -15.32
CA PRO A 1204 -25.62 56.54 -16.37
C PRO A 1204 -27.05 56.20 -15.89
N VAL A 1205 -28.00 56.22 -16.84
CA VAL A 1205 -29.42 55.79 -16.71
C VAL A 1205 -29.54 54.36 -17.29
N PRO A 1206 -30.47 53.50 -16.83
CA PRO A 1206 -30.37 52.05 -17.04
C PRO A 1206 -31.04 51.49 -18.32
N ASP A 1207 -30.87 50.17 -18.47
CA ASP A 1207 -31.56 49.19 -19.32
C ASP A 1207 -31.19 49.08 -20.82
N GLY A 1208 -30.89 47.84 -21.24
CA GLY A 1208 -30.46 47.49 -22.60
C GLY A 1208 -29.63 46.19 -22.70
N ALA A 1209 -30.18 45.05 -22.26
CA ALA A 1209 -29.43 43.79 -22.12
C ALA A 1209 -29.76 42.73 -23.19
N ALA A 1210 -28.75 42.26 -23.94
CA ALA A 1210 -28.66 40.96 -24.65
C ALA A 1210 -27.30 40.87 -25.42
N PRO A 1211 -26.83 39.67 -25.86
CA PRO A 1211 -27.28 38.30 -25.54
C PRO A 1211 -26.18 37.41 -24.90
N VAL A 1212 -26.60 36.27 -24.34
CA VAL A 1212 -25.74 35.18 -23.84
C VAL A 1212 -25.80 33.99 -24.83
N PRO A 1213 -24.71 33.24 -25.09
CA PRO A 1213 -24.77 32.03 -25.93
C PRO A 1213 -25.64 30.93 -25.28
N ALA A 1214 -26.54 30.34 -26.06
CA ALA A 1214 -27.54 29.38 -25.57
C ALA A 1214 -27.00 27.94 -25.41
N PRO A 1215 -27.55 27.14 -24.47
CA PRO A 1215 -27.26 25.71 -24.33
C PRO A 1215 -27.97 24.85 -25.39
N PRO A 1216 -27.52 23.59 -25.61
CA PRO A 1216 -28.15 22.66 -26.56
C PRO A 1216 -29.52 22.13 -26.06
N PRO A 1217 -30.40 21.67 -26.98
CA PRO A 1217 -31.78 21.30 -26.67
C PRO A 1217 -31.94 19.93 -25.99
N PRO A 1218 -33.02 19.72 -25.20
CA PRO A 1218 -33.38 18.42 -24.64
C PRO A 1218 -34.01 17.48 -25.70
N LEU A 1219 -33.93 16.17 -25.45
CA LEU A 1219 -34.62 15.14 -26.24
C LEU A 1219 -36.12 15.08 -25.89
N PRO A 1220 -37.02 14.81 -26.85
CA PRO A 1220 -38.46 14.81 -26.62
C PRO A 1220 -38.95 13.55 -25.88
N ALA A 1221 -39.93 13.73 -24.99
CA ALA A 1221 -40.72 12.63 -24.42
C ALA A 1221 -41.80 12.17 -25.41
N PRO A 1222 -42.16 10.87 -25.45
CA PRO A 1222 -43.19 10.35 -26.35
C PRO A 1222 -44.61 10.69 -25.88
N ALA A 1223 -45.42 11.27 -26.77
CA ALA A 1223 -46.87 11.45 -26.58
C ALA A 1223 -47.65 10.16 -26.96
N PRO A 1224 -48.86 9.92 -26.40
CA PRO A 1224 -49.51 8.61 -26.47
C PRO A 1224 -50.51 8.41 -27.63
N GLY A 1225 -50.63 7.14 -28.07
CA GLY A 1225 -51.76 6.60 -28.85
C GLY A 1225 -51.38 5.97 -30.20
N PRO A 1226 -52.31 5.27 -30.89
CA PRO A 1226 -53.59 4.71 -30.44
C PRO A 1226 -53.54 3.15 -30.35
N ALA A 1227 -54.68 2.47 -30.21
CA ALA A 1227 -54.77 1.01 -30.07
C ALA A 1227 -55.62 0.32 -31.16
N THR A 1228 -55.36 -0.99 -31.39
CA THR A 1228 -56.17 -1.96 -32.19
C THR A 1228 -56.16 -1.80 -33.73
N PRO A 1229 -56.66 -2.77 -34.56
CA PRO A 1229 -56.79 -4.24 -34.40
C PRO A 1229 -56.39 -5.13 -35.63
N TRP A 1230 -55.90 -6.37 -35.37
CA TRP A 1230 -56.07 -7.62 -36.19
C TRP A 1230 -55.51 -7.68 -37.64
N PRO A 1231 -55.54 -8.82 -38.39
CA PRO A 1231 -55.89 -10.25 -38.11
C PRO A 1231 -54.68 -11.23 -38.34
N GLY A 1232 -54.75 -12.58 -38.40
CA GLY A 1232 -55.75 -13.59 -38.02
C GLY A 1232 -55.79 -14.87 -38.92
N ARG A 1233 -55.94 -16.09 -38.31
CA ARG A 1233 -56.12 -17.48 -38.87
C ARG A 1233 -54.84 -18.21 -39.42
N ALA A 1234 -54.59 -19.55 -39.34
CA ALA A 1234 -55.16 -20.83 -38.79
C ALA A 1234 -55.25 -21.95 -39.88
N PRO A 1235 -55.50 -23.28 -39.64
CA PRO A 1235 -55.36 -24.19 -38.46
C PRO A 1235 -54.85 -25.67 -38.68
N ARG A 1236 -54.43 -26.37 -37.59
CA ARG A 1236 -54.60 -27.86 -37.30
C ARG A 1236 -53.96 -28.91 -38.27
N PRO A 1237 -54.03 -30.26 -38.02
CA PRO A 1237 -54.55 -31.09 -36.88
C PRO A 1237 -53.41 -31.78 -36.07
N THR A 1238 -53.56 -32.75 -35.13
CA THR A 1238 -54.53 -33.85 -34.82
C THR A 1238 -54.73 -34.13 -33.31
N ALA A 1239 -55.64 -35.06 -32.99
CA ALA A 1239 -55.91 -35.75 -31.71
C ALA A 1239 -56.10 -37.28 -32.02
N PRO A 1240 -56.30 -38.26 -31.09
CA PRO A 1240 -56.98 -38.20 -29.78
C PRO A 1240 -56.42 -39.09 -28.63
N ARG A 1241 -57.21 -39.20 -27.53
CA ARG A 1241 -57.21 -40.23 -26.44
C ARG A 1241 -57.65 -41.63 -26.97
N PRO A 1242 -57.60 -42.77 -26.22
CA PRO A 1242 -57.60 -43.01 -24.75
C PRO A 1242 -56.32 -43.79 -24.28
N THR A 1243 -56.19 -44.65 -23.22
CA THR A 1243 -57.07 -45.43 -22.29
C THR A 1243 -56.47 -45.56 -20.86
N ALA A 1244 -57.18 -46.28 -19.96
CA ALA A 1244 -56.66 -46.89 -18.73
C ALA A 1244 -56.69 -48.45 -18.86
N PRO A 1245 -56.04 -49.26 -17.99
CA PRO A 1245 -56.65 -49.64 -16.70
C PRO A 1245 -55.67 -49.90 -15.51
N ARG A 1246 -56.20 -50.52 -14.44
CA ARG A 1246 -55.64 -50.85 -13.11
C ARG A 1246 -54.81 -52.18 -13.12
N PRO A 1247 -54.01 -52.54 -12.08
CA PRO A 1247 -54.53 -53.09 -10.80
C PRO A 1247 -53.78 -52.69 -9.51
N VAL A 1248 -54.18 -53.28 -8.37
CA VAL A 1248 -53.81 -53.02 -6.94
C VAL A 1248 -53.92 -54.35 -6.16
N PRO A 1249 -52.95 -54.77 -5.30
CA PRO A 1249 -53.04 -54.67 -3.81
C PRO A 1249 -51.69 -54.48 -3.06
N SER A 1250 -51.57 -54.19 -1.75
CA SER A 1250 -52.49 -53.66 -0.71
C SER A 1250 -51.76 -53.33 0.62
N ALA A 1251 -52.36 -52.44 1.44
CA ALA A 1251 -52.21 -52.30 2.91
C ALA A 1251 -50.88 -51.70 3.48
N ASP A 1252 -50.86 -51.00 4.64
CA ASP A 1252 -51.96 -50.62 5.56
C ASP A 1252 -51.75 -49.25 6.27
N ARG A 1253 -52.84 -48.70 6.85
CA ARG A 1253 -53.06 -47.66 7.91
C ARG A 1253 -51.93 -46.71 8.40
N ALA A 1254 -52.19 -45.50 8.93
CA ALA A 1254 -53.35 -44.58 8.99
C ALA A 1254 -52.92 -43.23 9.67
N GLY A 1255 -53.80 -42.22 9.69
CA GLY A 1255 -53.60 -40.83 10.17
C GLY A 1255 -53.36 -40.60 11.67
N HIS A 1256 -53.46 -39.39 12.23
CA HIS A 1256 -54.06 -38.11 11.78
C HIS A 1256 -53.25 -36.89 12.28
N VAL A 1257 -53.50 -35.69 11.73
CA VAL A 1257 -53.08 -34.39 12.31
C VAL A 1257 -54.19 -33.33 12.17
N PRO A 1258 -54.60 -32.67 13.27
CA PRO A 1258 -55.34 -31.40 13.24
C PRO A 1258 -54.55 -30.23 13.90
N ALA A 1259 -55.06 -29.01 13.72
CA ALA A 1259 -54.46 -27.75 14.20
C ALA A 1259 -54.96 -27.36 15.63
N PRO A 1260 -54.42 -26.29 16.28
CA PRO A 1260 -54.48 -26.11 17.74
C PRO A 1260 -55.62 -25.21 18.26
N PRO A 1261 -55.87 -25.25 19.58
CA PRO A 1261 -56.43 -24.13 20.35
C PRO A 1261 -55.58 -23.73 21.58
N GLN A 1262 -55.82 -22.51 22.10
CA GLN A 1262 -55.51 -22.09 23.49
C GLN A 1262 -56.79 -22.27 24.37
N PRO A 1263 -56.92 -21.84 25.66
CA PRO A 1263 -55.96 -21.25 26.62
C PRO A 1263 -56.06 -21.83 28.07
N SER A 1264 -55.30 -21.21 29.01
CA SER A 1264 -55.62 -20.97 30.46
C SER A 1264 -55.97 -22.10 31.46
N GLY A 1265 -55.29 -22.09 32.63
CA GLY A 1265 -56.00 -21.86 33.91
C GLY A 1265 -55.82 -22.83 35.12
N HIS A 1266 -55.20 -22.33 36.20
CA HIS A 1266 -55.45 -22.66 37.64
C HIS A 1266 -55.10 -24.07 38.19
N HIS A 1267 -54.98 -24.34 39.51
CA HIS A 1267 -55.33 -23.61 40.76
C HIS A 1267 -54.31 -23.89 41.92
N HIS A 1268 -54.15 -22.91 42.85
CA HIS A 1268 -53.85 -23.00 44.33
C HIS A 1268 -52.76 -23.98 44.88
N ARG A 1269 -52.07 -23.81 46.04
CA ARG A 1269 -52.06 -22.97 47.28
C ARG A 1269 -50.71 -23.32 47.99
N THR A 1270 -50.06 -22.69 48.98
CA THR A 1270 -50.00 -21.40 49.75
C THR A 1270 -48.63 -21.45 50.49
N GLY A 1271 -48.07 -20.45 51.19
CA GLY A 1271 -48.46 -19.09 51.62
C GLY A 1271 -47.53 -18.63 52.75
N ASP A 1272 -47.45 -17.31 53.00
CA ASP A 1272 -46.83 -16.63 54.19
C ASP A 1272 -45.29 -16.83 54.38
N ASP A 1273 -44.48 -15.94 54.99
CA ASP A 1273 -44.64 -14.53 55.43
C ASP A 1273 -43.26 -13.81 55.51
N GLU A 1274 -43.28 -12.50 55.77
CA GLU A 1274 -42.22 -11.63 56.32
C GLU A 1274 -40.80 -11.54 55.69
N GLY A 1275 -40.14 -10.40 55.94
CA GLY A 1275 -38.70 -10.21 55.77
C GLY A 1275 -38.17 -9.12 56.71
N PRO A 1276 -36.89 -9.16 57.15
CA PRO A 1276 -36.32 -8.09 57.96
C PRO A 1276 -35.23 -7.24 57.27
N ARG A 1277 -35.05 -6.04 57.82
CA ARG A 1277 -34.20 -4.93 57.37
C ARG A 1277 -32.71 -5.09 57.71
N ALA A 1278 -31.89 -4.26 57.04
CA ALA A 1278 -30.60 -3.71 57.47
C ALA A 1278 -29.41 -4.69 57.57
N ARG A 1279 -28.19 -4.29 57.17
CA ARG A 1279 -27.64 -2.94 56.96
C ARG A 1279 -27.11 -2.72 55.55
#